data_AF-A0A845D8I4-F1
#
_entry.id   AF-A0A845D8I4-F1
#
_cell.length_a   1.000
_cell.length_b   1.000
_cell.length_c   1.000
_cell.angle_alpha   90.00
_cell.angle_beta   90.00
_cell.angle_gamma   90.00
#
_symmetry.space_group_name_H-M   'P 1'
#
loop_
_entity.id
_entity.type
_entity.pdbx_description
1 polymer ?
#
loop_
_entity_poly.entity_id
_entity_poly.type
_entity_poly.pdbx_seq_one_letter_code
_entity_poly.pdbx_strand_id
1 'polypeptide(L)'
;PPPPPPPPPPPPPPPPILFVTPSISLVSQSREEWLKHTQRPLKSLVICSDSNAGGKKEISYKTSELTCDVTTDPEKIAQFLNEEDERTKVLFCTYQSLWSVIDAQRKNNAPDFDLTICDEAHRTTGIDRSESTGVDNTGFKAVHRDLTSKKRLYMTATERIYTTSSKKSLKKKEIKVIDMEDIDIYGKTFYKLKFKDAVDEEILSDYRVIAMGFNEDFIPKGLRDQLLSIADESETQDRNKKQKPLVITNEDLEKVIATSLAINGILPKKNIENPDQLYRSIVFANTIKNSKYFAEALDNSQLKRYVTKQKEGSSRALKTEIEHLDASDNAYRRRQSLEKLRTAKNDNTARALCNVGLFGEGIDVPALDAIVFIEPRKSQIDIVQAVGRVMRKAEGKKLGYIIVPVPIASGETLEDALAQGTKGYEVIGQVLRALQSHDERLAKNTAQFVEVGEIEPFMKDEGVIALTDDEFVQGTFLKISEVADSVYAQIVSASGLGKPGKLVTDQISYTIDRVTDILTEGRSEATDNADFIYALAKSLGEKIDYSKKDSEKNLCKIGALLIANACILQKRIQTTNTWKGLLRDTTDINLDGIEAIDSLKESWQTILAKDYKPVFEPALAVLDVLPRRPYIATCIHMLIECANNVADELTDLGYDHAGSLYHKIMPHAKETGAYYTNNLSALLLVKLSIKKDFVDWHNEYAISQLKIMDVACGTGTLLMASVKVMKEHFAKAHSIDLKNQTVKDKKKMAYFHQLLVENVIHGLDINQCAVQLSASNLTLGSPNVDYNRMNLHTLKQGIQPNGNPKAGSLDILNEDNQMSLIQTPKTNTQVNDEDISFPTKDIDMVIMNPPFKNNEDRNSQYSDKDRDAMRQHEKIIKKTLTAKDKKTGDVIDFNSIRTFFTPIADKVLNTNRGVLSKIIPVTACISSSGLPERKFLAQRFHIERIIVSHDPKRINFSENTSIHECLFIGRRHSDSTINKPTEFISLKRMPKTPEEVEEVYQAIENNTNENQWITKTQWSADLMKMGDWTPVQWLNGKLPRICKEIESSESFEPMGDRYSIKPQASSIRTTFERCDPNDKEAKPVFWSISSKIRTTMLSKPDSWQKPKANKSSLAQKYWDLRSNVLISEKMDTQSGRLVGVYSNIDSVGSAFMSVSTQDEKYAKGLVAWWNSTPCLLMLLNARTKKMTYPQWSLNHLLSIKIPKPDNPAWNDLYQAFEATKNKEMLTLKDAEKCQVRKTIDKAAAKALGIPEQEIAQWRSLLAKEPTISNKYADEIESQE
;
A
#
# COMPACT_ATOMS: atom_id res chain seq x y z
N PRO A 1 28.29 52.49 68.48
CA PRO A 1 27.42 51.69 67.56
C PRO A 1 27.03 52.53 66.33
N PRO A 2 27.30 52.04 65.10
CA PRO A 2 26.79 52.68 63.88
C PRO A 2 25.27 52.51 63.77
N PRO A 3 24.58 53.38 63.04
CA PRO A 3 23.13 53.28 62.85
C PRO A 3 22.76 51.98 62.11
N PRO A 4 21.58 51.41 62.40
CA PRO A 4 21.13 50.22 61.71
C PRO A 4 21.02 50.49 60.21
N PRO A 5 21.37 49.50 59.36
CA PRO A 5 21.27 49.66 57.91
C PRO A 5 19.82 49.98 57.52
N PRO A 6 19.61 50.80 56.48
CA PRO A 6 18.28 51.08 55.97
C PRO A 6 17.59 49.78 55.56
N PRO A 7 16.25 49.70 55.70
CA PRO A 7 15.51 48.52 55.28
C PRO A 7 15.76 48.26 53.78
N PRO A 8 15.85 46.99 53.36
CA PRO A 8 16.03 46.65 51.97
C PRO A 8 14.88 47.26 51.14
N PRO A 9 15.15 47.74 49.91
CA PRO A 9 14.10 48.22 49.02
C PRO A 9 13.05 47.12 48.82
N PRO A 10 11.77 47.47 48.67
CA PRO A 10 10.74 46.49 48.37
C PRO A 10 11.13 45.69 47.11
N PRO A 11 10.84 44.37 47.06
CA PRO A 11 11.13 43.57 45.88
C PRO A 11 10.44 44.21 44.66
N PRO A 12 11.10 44.24 43.49
CA PRO A 12 10.48 44.78 42.28
C PRO A 12 9.17 44.04 41.99
N PRO A 13 8.15 44.74 41.47
CA PRO A 13 6.86 44.11 41.20
C PRO A 13 7.07 42.90 40.27
N PRO A 14 6.41 41.77 40.55
CA PRO A 14 6.54 40.57 39.73
C PRO A 14 6.11 40.88 38.29
N PRO A 15 6.88 40.43 37.30
CA PRO A 15 6.66 40.82 35.92
C PRO A 15 5.35 40.27 35.35
N PRO A 16 4.73 40.98 34.38
CA PRO A 16 3.44 40.60 33.83
C PRO A 16 3.54 39.38 32.91
N ILE A 17 2.53 38.51 32.99
CA ILE A 17 2.39 37.29 32.19
C ILE A 17 1.16 37.42 31.29
N LEU A 18 1.28 36.98 30.04
CA LEU A 18 0.15 36.84 29.12
C LEU A 18 -0.13 35.37 28.84
N PHE A 19 -1.37 34.92 29.06
CA PHE A 19 -1.86 33.61 28.65
C PHE A 19 -2.83 33.77 27.49
N VAL A 20 -2.54 33.13 26.36
CA VAL A 20 -3.33 33.22 25.12
C VAL A 20 -3.86 31.86 24.71
N THR A 21 -5.14 31.79 24.36
CA THR A 21 -5.83 30.52 24.09
C THR A 21 -6.95 30.72 23.04
N PRO A 22 -7.38 29.69 22.29
CA PRO A 22 -8.34 29.86 21.19
C PRO A 22 -9.79 30.16 21.60
N SER A 23 -10.20 29.83 22.83
CA SER A 23 -11.61 29.87 23.22
C SER A 23 -11.82 30.56 24.56
N ILE A 24 -12.99 31.20 24.69
CA ILE A 24 -13.44 31.85 25.93
C ILE A 24 -13.57 30.82 27.07
N SER A 25 -13.87 29.55 26.77
CA SER A 25 -13.94 28.51 27.79
C SER A 25 -12.59 28.11 28.35
N LEU A 26 -11.55 27.97 27.52
CA LEU A 26 -10.18 27.76 27.99
C LEU A 26 -9.69 28.94 28.82
N VAL A 27 -10.06 30.19 28.45
CA VAL A 27 -9.76 31.38 29.27
C VAL A 27 -10.37 31.24 30.66
N SER A 28 -11.67 30.91 30.73
CA SER A 28 -12.37 30.74 32.01
C SER A 28 -11.74 29.64 32.85
N GLN A 29 -11.50 28.46 32.25
CA GLN A 29 -10.94 27.29 32.92
C GLN A 29 -9.52 27.58 33.42
N SER A 30 -8.66 28.14 32.57
CA SER A 30 -7.27 28.44 32.93
C SER A 30 -7.20 29.46 34.05
N ARG A 31 -8.04 30.51 34.01
CA ARG A 31 -8.11 31.52 35.07
C ARG A 31 -8.55 30.92 36.40
N GLU A 32 -9.61 30.11 36.40
CA GLU A 32 -10.13 29.48 37.62
C GLU A 32 -9.09 28.56 38.26
N GLU A 33 -8.46 27.69 37.45
CA GLU A 33 -7.43 26.76 37.93
C GLU A 33 -6.17 27.50 38.42
N TRP A 34 -5.73 28.56 37.73
CA TRP A 34 -4.60 29.38 38.20
C TRP A 34 -4.90 30.08 39.51
N LEU A 35 -6.11 30.65 39.68
CA LEU A 35 -6.50 31.29 40.94
C LEU A 35 -6.61 30.29 42.09
N LYS A 36 -7.03 29.06 41.80
CA LYS A 36 -7.19 27.98 42.78
C LYS A 36 -5.87 27.36 43.22
N HIS A 37 -4.90 27.25 42.31
CA HIS A 37 -3.65 26.51 42.54
C HIS A 37 -2.40 27.39 42.67
N THR A 38 -2.50 28.71 42.44
CA THR A 38 -1.35 29.61 42.60
C THR A 38 -0.83 29.63 44.05
N GLN A 39 0.50 29.50 44.19
CA GLN A 39 1.20 29.68 45.47
C GLN A 39 1.64 31.13 45.69
N ARG A 40 1.44 32.01 44.70
CA ARG A 40 1.80 33.43 44.75
C ARG A 40 0.56 34.30 44.62
N PRO A 41 0.50 35.45 45.29
CA PRO A 41 -0.57 36.43 45.08
C PRO A 41 -0.66 36.82 43.60
N LEU A 42 -1.84 36.62 43.00
CA LEU A 42 -2.10 36.84 41.58
C LEU A 42 -3.24 37.84 41.39
N LYS A 43 -3.07 38.76 40.45
CA LYS A 43 -4.11 39.69 39.97
C LYS A 43 -4.35 39.42 38.49
N SER A 44 -5.60 39.11 38.11
CA SER A 44 -5.95 38.72 36.74
C SER A 44 -6.82 39.76 36.04
N LEU A 45 -6.61 39.97 34.73
CA LEU A 45 -7.54 40.66 33.84
C LEU A 45 -7.91 39.76 32.65
N VAL A 46 -9.17 39.81 32.19
CA VAL A 46 -9.66 38.99 31.07
C VAL A 46 -9.97 39.84 29.84
N ILE A 47 -9.46 39.42 28.68
CA ILE A 47 -9.56 40.12 27.40
C ILE A 47 -10.21 39.20 26.36
N CYS A 48 -11.51 39.39 26.13
CA CYS A 48 -12.34 38.58 25.24
C CYS A 48 -13.37 39.45 24.51
N SER A 49 -13.65 39.17 23.23
CA SER A 49 -14.68 39.81 22.41
C SER A 49 -15.65 38.77 21.84
N ASP A 50 -16.95 39.08 21.78
CA ASP A 50 -18.03 38.19 21.26
C ASP A 50 -18.05 38.03 19.72
N SER A 51 -16.93 38.26 19.01
CA SER A 51 -16.90 38.29 17.55
C SER A 51 -16.85 36.91 16.89
N ASN A 52 -17.93 36.55 16.19
CA ASN A 52 -18.05 35.38 15.30
C ASN A 52 -17.23 35.54 13.99
N ALA A 53 -15.90 35.62 14.08
CA ALA A 53 -15.04 35.82 12.91
C ALA A 53 -14.02 34.68 12.72
N GLY A 54 -14.41 33.67 11.93
CA GLY A 54 -13.54 32.60 11.44
C GLY A 54 -14.36 31.56 10.69
N GLY A 55 -14.02 31.28 9.43
CA GLY A 55 -14.79 30.40 8.54
C GLY A 55 -14.72 28.91 8.94
N LYS A 56 -15.44 28.54 10.00
CA LYS A 56 -16.03 27.24 10.36
C LYS A 56 -16.74 27.50 11.69
N LYS A 57 -18.00 27.05 11.83
CA LYS A 57 -18.81 27.27 13.05
C LYS A 57 -18.17 26.57 14.25
N GLU A 58 -17.23 27.22 14.91
CA GLU A 58 -16.74 26.83 16.24
C GLU A 58 -17.68 27.37 17.32
N ILE A 59 -17.77 26.66 18.44
CA ILE A 59 -18.62 26.99 19.58
C ILE A 59 -18.05 28.21 20.31
N SER A 60 -18.78 29.32 20.32
CA SER A 60 -18.43 30.50 21.12
C SER A 60 -19.22 30.52 22.42
N TYR A 61 -18.50 30.47 23.56
CA TYR A 61 -19.02 30.95 24.84
C TYR A 61 -19.20 32.47 24.75
N LYS A 62 -20.24 33.02 25.36
CA LYS A 62 -20.44 34.48 25.37
C LYS A 62 -19.64 35.11 26.51
N THR A 63 -19.10 36.30 26.31
CA THR A 63 -18.41 37.08 27.36
C THR A 63 -19.28 37.29 28.61
N SER A 64 -20.60 37.38 28.43
CA SER A 64 -21.60 37.47 29.51
C SER A 64 -21.66 36.25 30.44
N GLU A 65 -20.99 35.15 30.10
CA GLU A 65 -20.94 33.91 30.89
C GLU A 65 -19.74 33.87 31.86
N LEU A 66 -18.84 34.86 31.83
CA LEU A 66 -17.67 34.99 32.72
C LEU A 66 -18.03 35.74 34.01
N THR A 67 -17.55 35.26 35.16
CA THR A 67 -17.82 35.86 36.49
C THR A 67 -16.78 36.91 36.90
N CYS A 68 -16.16 37.60 35.93
CA CYS A 68 -15.08 38.56 36.16
C CYS A 68 -15.17 39.74 35.20
N ASP A 69 -14.49 40.83 35.52
CA ASP A 69 -14.42 42.00 34.65
C ASP A 69 -13.67 41.67 33.35
N VAL A 70 -14.40 41.79 32.24
CA VAL A 70 -13.88 41.60 30.88
C VAL A 70 -13.74 42.97 30.22
N THR A 71 -12.61 43.21 29.58
CA THR A 71 -12.37 44.44 28.81
C THR A 71 -11.70 44.14 27.49
N THR A 72 -12.05 44.87 26.44
CA THR A 72 -11.30 44.92 25.18
C THR A 72 -10.72 46.31 24.92
N ASP A 73 -10.85 47.21 25.88
CA ASP A 73 -10.39 48.59 25.85
C ASP A 73 -8.87 48.66 26.11
N PRO A 74 -8.06 49.06 25.12
CA PRO A 74 -6.61 49.15 25.25
C PRO A 74 -6.13 50.09 26.37
N GLU A 75 -6.89 51.14 26.71
CA GLU A 75 -6.51 52.08 27.78
C GLU A 75 -6.61 51.42 29.15
N LYS A 76 -7.70 50.69 29.39
CA LYS A 76 -7.90 49.91 30.64
C LYS A 76 -6.87 48.79 30.78
N ILE A 77 -6.49 48.15 29.68
CA ILE A 77 -5.44 47.12 29.67
C ILE A 77 -4.10 47.73 30.07
N ALA A 78 -3.74 48.89 29.50
CA ALA A 78 -2.51 49.59 29.84
C ALA A 78 -2.52 50.09 31.31
N GLN A 79 -3.65 50.63 31.78
CA GLN A 79 -3.81 51.06 33.17
C GLN A 79 -3.60 49.90 34.14
N PHE A 80 -4.21 48.74 33.88
CA PHE A 80 -4.02 47.54 34.69
C PHE A 80 -2.56 47.08 34.72
N LEU A 81 -1.87 47.09 33.58
CA LEU A 81 -0.47 46.68 33.49
C LEU A 81 0.50 47.67 34.14
N ASN A 82 0.19 48.97 34.14
CA ASN A 82 1.02 50.03 34.72
C ASN A 82 0.76 50.32 36.22
N GLU A 83 -0.32 49.82 36.80
CA GLU A 83 -0.65 49.99 38.23
C GLU A 83 0.47 49.44 39.15
N GLU A 84 0.89 50.15 40.19
CA GLU A 84 1.85 49.57 41.15
C GLU A 84 1.12 48.55 42.06
N ASP A 85 1.47 47.26 41.93
CA ASP A 85 0.86 46.16 42.69
C ASP A 85 1.92 45.07 42.96
N GLU A 86 1.99 44.57 44.20
CA GLU A 86 2.94 43.54 44.61
C GLU A 86 2.57 42.12 44.10
N ARG A 87 1.35 41.96 43.58
CA ARG A 87 0.84 40.68 43.04
C ARG A 87 1.29 40.46 41.60
N THR A 88 1.47 39.19 41.22
CA THR A 88 1.77 38.82 39.83
C THR A 88 0.57 39.13 38.94
N LYS A 89 0.79 39.97 37.94
CA LYS A 89 -0.26 40.35 36.98
C LYS A 89 -0.33 39.32 35.85
N VAL A 90 -1.52 38.78 35.62
CA VAL A 90 -1.76 37.80 34.55
C VAL A 90 -2.92 38.24 33.68
N LEU A 91 -2.68 38.38 32.38
CA LEU A 91 -3.71 38.65 31.40
C LEU A 91 -4.13 37.34 30.76
N PHE A 92 -5.43 37.02 30.82
CA PHE A 92 -6.00 35.90 30.09
C PHE A 92 -6.71 36.45 28.86
N CYS A 93 -6.22 36.08 27.67
CA CYS A 93 -6.66 36.64 26.41
C CYS A 93 -7.04 35.52 25.44
N THR A 94 -8.10 35.72 24.66
CA THR A 94 -8.31 34.88 23.48
C THR A 94 -7.42 35.33 22.32
N TYR A 95 -7.03 34.44 21.41
CA TYR A 95 -6.29 34.85 20.22
C TYR A 95 -7.05 35.91 19.40
N GLN A 96 -8.38 35.85 19.36
CA GLN A 96 -9.24 36.79 18.63
C GLN A 96 -9.16 38.21 19.20
N SER A 97 -8.95 38.34 20.52
CA SER A 97 -8.90 39.63 21.21
C SER A 97 -7.47 40.14 21.46
N LEU A 98 -6.45 39.43 20.97
CA LEU A 98 -5.04 39.76 21.17
C LEU A 98 -4.68 41.16 20.64
N TRP A 99 -5.37 41.64 19.60
CA TRP A 99 -5.16 42.98 19.06
C TRP A 99 -5.42 44.10 20.08
N SER A 100 -6.32 43.93 21.04
CA SER A 100 -6.54 44.89 22.13
C SER A 100 -5.32 44.99 23.05
N VAL A 101 -4.60 43.89 23.26
CA VAL A 101 -3.36 43.86 24.06
C VAL A 101 -2.22 44.51 23.28
N ILE A 102 -2.12 44.22 21.97
CA ILE A 102 -1.12 44.84 21.08
C ILE A 102 -1.34 46.35 21.00
N ASP A 103 -2.58 46.80 20.88
CA ASP A 103 -2.92 48.23 20.89
C ASP A 103 -2.57 48.89 22.24
N ALA A 104 -2.73 48.18 23.36
CA ALA A 104 -2.32 48.69 24.67
C ALA A 104 -0.79 48.93 24.73
N GLN A 105 0.01 48.01 24.17
CA GLN A 105 1.47 48.16 24.08
C GLN A 105 1.87 49.29 23.13
N ARG A 106 1.27 49.33 21.92
CA ARG A 106 1.66 50.28 20.86
C ARG A 106 1.17 51.71 21.08
N LYS A 107 -0.03 51.89 21.61
CA LYS A 107 -0.72 53.19 21.67
C LYS A 107 -0.81 53.77 23.07
N ASN A 108 -0.78 52.94 24.12
CA ASN A 108 -1.05 53.35 25.49
C ASN A 108 0.10 53.04 26.47
N ASN A 109 1.32 52.81 25.96
CA ASN A 109 2.53 52.54 26.75
C ASN A 109 2.36 51.42 27.80
N ALA A 110 1.66 50.34 27.45
CA ALA A 110 1.69 49.14 28.28
C ALA A 110 3.07 48.46 28.22
N PRO A 111 3.59 47.93 29.33
CA PRO A 111 4.89 47.26 29.37
C PRO A 111 4.91 45.95 28.56
N ASP A 112 6.12 45.50 28.22
CA ASP A 112 6.35 44.18 27.63
C ASP A 112 6.04 43.07 28.64
N PHE A 113 5.58 41.91 28.14
CA PHE A 113 5.45 40.72 28.96
C PHE A 113 6.79 40.02 29.14
N ASP A 114 7.05 39.47 30.32
CA ASP A 114 8.24 38.65 30.53
C ASP A 114 8.04 37.23 29.97
N LEU A 115 6.80 36.76 30.02
CA LEU A 115 6.40 35.46 29.47
C LEU A 115 5.02 35.54 28.84
N THR A 116 4.93 35.07 27.60
CA THR A 116 3.68 34.78 26.92
C THR A 116 3.53 33.27 26.77
N ILE A 117 2.44 32.71 27.30
CA ILE A 117 2.08 31.30 27.17
C ILE A 117 1.00 31.18 26.10
N CYS A 118 1.32 30.45 25.04
CA CYS A 118 0.46 30.21 23.89
C CYS A 118 -0.07 28.77 23.96
N ASP A 119 -1.30 28.63 24.45
CA ASP A 119 -1.98 27.35 24.53
C ASP A 119 -2.63 26.99 23.19
N GLU A 120 -2.81 25.68 22.95
CA GLU A 120 -3.23 25.10 21.66
C GLU A 120 -2.48 25.71 20.45
N ALA A 121 -1.16 25.80 20.59
CA ALA A 121 -0.29 26.51 19.65
C ALA A 121 -0.40 26.01 18.21
N HIS A 122 -0.86 24.78 18.00
CA HIS A 122 -1.11 24.21 16.68
C HIS A 122 -2.14 24.99 15.84
N ARG A 123 -2.95 25.85 16.48
CA ARG A 123 -3.92 26.75 15.84
C ARG A 123 -3.33 28.09 15.38
N THR A 124 -2.12 28.42 15.82
CA THR A 124 -1.40 29.62 15.37
C THR A 124 -0.73 29.42 13.99
N THR A 125 -0.81 28.19 13.46
CA THR A 125 -0.38 27.80 12.11
C THR A 125 -1.38 28.20 11.02
N GLY A 126 -0.94 28.24 9.76
CA GLY A 126 -1.78 28.42 8.58
C GLY A 126 -1.34 29.53 7.64
N ILE A 127 -2.24 29.89 6.73
CA ILE A 127 -2.02 30.85 5.62
C ILE A 127 -1.86 32.28 6.17
N ASP A 128 -0.67 32.85 6.08
CA ASP A 128 -0.35 34.25 6.39
C ASP A 128 -0.88 35.16 5.27
N ARG A 129 -1.94 35.95 5.56
CA ARG A 129 -2.62 36.79 4.55
C ARG A 129 -2.17 38.25 4.58
N SER A 130 -1.20 38.60 5.43
CA SER A 130 -0.79 39.98 5.68
C SER A 130 -0.38 40.75 4.42
N GLU A 131 0.17 40.06 3.41
CA GLU A 131 0.71 40.69 2.19
C GLU A 131 -0.35 40.94 1.09
N SER A 132 -1.52 40.27 1.14
CA SER A 132 -2.48 40.27 0.03
C SER A 132 -3.76 41.11 0.27
N THR A 133 -4.13 41.36 1.53
CA THR A 133 -5.38 42.08 1.87
C THR A 133 -5.22 43.18 2.93
N GLY A 134 -3.99 43.45 3.41
CA GLY A 134 -3.68 44.54 4.34
C GLY A 134 -4.22 44.41 5.77
N VAL A 135 -5.05 43.40 6.07
CA VAL A 135 -5.56 43.12 7.43
C VAL A 135 -5.78 41.62 7.61
N ASP A 136 -4.92 40.96 8.40
CA ASP A 136 -5.21 39.63 8.96
C ASP A 136 -5.80 39.84 10.36
N ASN A 137 -7.12 40.05 10.43
CA ASN A 137 -7.86 40.34 11.68
C ASN A 137 -7.94 39.13 12.64
N THR A 138 -7.17 38.05 12.40
CA THR A 138 -7.16 36.88 13.27
C THR A 138 -5.92 36.93 14.16
N GLY A 139 -6.08 37.32 15.44
CA GLY A 139 -4.92 37.47 16.35
C GLY A 139 -4.16 36.17 16.67
N PHE A 140 -4.56 35.03 16.07
CA PHE A 140 -3.79 33.78 16.06
C PHE A 140 -2.38 33.93 15.48
N LYS A 141 -2.17 34.77 14.47
CA LYS A 141 -0.83 34.99 13.90
C LYS A 141 -0.10 36.20 14.48
N ALA A 142 -0.87 37.17 14.97
CA ALA A 142 -0.33 38.40 15.57
C ALA A 142 0.57 38.11 16.79
N VAL A 143 0.35 36.99 17.47
CA VAL A 143 1.17 36.54 18.60
C VAL A 143 2.66 36.36 18.26
N HIS A 144 2.97 36.03 17.00
CA HIS A 144 4.34 35.77 16.56
C HIS A 144 5.13 37.05 16.26
N ARG A 145 4.47 38.07 15.69
CA ARG A 145 5.15 39.26 15.13
C ARG A 145 4.79 40.56 15.82
N ASP A 146 3.53 40.73 16.20
CA ASP A 146 2.97 42.04 16.56
C ASP A 146 2.97 42.32 18.07
N LEU A 147 2.90 41.27 18.88
CA LEU A 147 2.96 41.31 20.35
C LEU A 147 4.41 41.44 20.83
N THR A 148 4.73 42.35 21.75
CA THR A 148 6.06 42.43 22.37
C THR A 148 6.13 41.61 23.66
N SER A 149 7.10 40.70 23.74
CA SER A 149 7.30 39.79 24.87
C SER A 149 8.76 39.30 24.90
N LYS A 150 9.35 39.18 26.09
CA LYS A 150 10.74 38.72 26.28
C LYS A 150 10.89 37.23 25.99
N LYS A 151 9.90 36.41 26.35
CA LYS A 151 9.88 34.96 26.11
C LYS A 151 8.49 34.49 25.73
N ARG A 152 8.42 33.55 24.79
CA ARG A 152 7.17 32.87 24.41
C ARG A 152 7.31 31.38 24.65
N LEU A 153 6.29 30.78 25.25
CA LEU A 153 6.16 29.35 25.47
C LEU A 153 4.97 28.85 24.65
N TYR A 154 5.22 27.97 23.69
CA TYR A 154 4.18 27.33 22.88
C TYR A 154 3.89 25.93 23.42
N MET A 155 2.61 25.65 23.68
CA MET A 155 2.15 24.37 24.22
C MET A 155 1.12 23.74 23.29
N THR A 156 1.25 22.45 23.02
CA THR A 156 0.27 21.65 22.27
C THR A 156 0.44 20.17 22.57
N ALA A 157 -0.64 19.40 22.49
CA ALA A 157 -0.60 17.94 22.47
C ALA A 157 -0.51 17.37 21.03
N THR A 158 -0.89 18.16 20.03
CA THR A 158 -0.97 17.76 18.62
C THR A 158 -0.27 18.79 17.75
N GLU A 159 0.99 18.56 17.41
CA GLU A 159 1.73 19.44 16.51
C GLU A 159 1.07 19.45 15.12
N ARG A 160 0.88 20.64 14.53
CA ARG A 160 0.28 20.79 13.20
C ARG A 160 1.35 21.17 12.18
N ILE A 161 1.64 20.21 11.31
CA ILE A 161 2.68 20.29 10.30
C ILE A 161 2.04 20.11 8.93
N TYR A 162 2.24 21.08 8.02
CA TYR A 162 1.63 21.03 6.69
C TYR A 162 2.50 20.26 5.71
N THR A 163 1.89 19.38 4.92
CA THR A 163 2.58 18.65 3.86
C THR A 163 3.10 19.59 2.77
N THR A 164 4.22 19.25 2.17
CA THR A 164 4.87 20.09 1.16
C THR A 164 4.02 20.27 -0.11
N SER A 165 3.21 19.28 -0.49
CA SER A 165 2.22 19.43 -1.57
C SER A 165 1.17 20.51 -1.27
N SER A 166 0.75 20.63 0.00
CA SER A 166 -0.15 21.68 0.48
C SER A 166 0.54 23.03 0.51
N LYS A 167 1.79 23.10 0.98
CA LYS A 167 2.63 24.31 0.96
C LYS A 167 2.86 24.80 -0.48
N LYS A 168 3.22 23.92 -1.43
CA LYS A 168 3.37 24.21 -2.89
C LYS A 168 2.12 24.76 -3.53
N SER A 169 0.96 24.14 -3.28
CA SER A 169 -0.31 24.58 -3.88
C SER A 169 -0.75 25.97 -3.38
N LEU A 170 -0.34 26.34 -2.17
CA LEU A 170 -0.65 27.64 -1.56
C LEU A 170 0.38 28.69 -1.97
N LYS A 171 1.66 28.35 -2.02
CA LYS A 171 2.75 29.21 -2.51
C LYS A 171 2.57 29.60 -3.99
N LYS A 172 2.03 28.70 -4.83
CA LYS A 172 1.62 29.01 -6.23
C LYS A 172 0.52 30.07 -6.35
N LYS A 173 -0.22 30.33 -5.27
CA LYS A 173 -1.22 31.39 -5.17
C LYS A 173 -0.68 32.63 -4.43
N GLU A 174 0.64 32.71 -4.24
CA GLU A 174 1.34 33.73 -3.43
C GLU A 174 0.87 33.77 -1.97
N ILE A 175 0.52 32.61 -1.43
CA ILE A 175 0.04 32.47 -0.05
C ILE A 175 1.14 31.85 0.81
N LYS A 176 1.74 32.66 1.71
CA LYS A 176 2.72 32.20 2.72
C LYS A 176 2.01 31.36 3.79
N VAL A 177 2.63 30.29 4.29
CA VAL A 177 2.05 29.37 5.27
C VAL A 177 3.02 29.17 6.43
N ILE A 178 2.55 29.36 7.66
CA ILE A 178 3.30 29.14 8.92
C ILE A 178 2.91 27.77 9.49
N ASP A 179 3.87 26.97 9.97
CA ASP A 179 3.61 25.73 10.70
C ASP A 179 4.62 25.49 11.83
N MET A 180 4.36 24.50 12.69
CA MET A 180 5.10 24.35 13.97
C MET A 180 6.55 23.89 13.85
N GLU A 181 7.03 23.56 12.64
CA GLU A 181 8.46 23.28 12.40
C GLU A 181 9.30 24.55 12.22
N ASP A 182 8.66 25.72 12.13
CA ASP A 182 9.35 27.01 12.01
C ASP A 182 10.00 27.39 13.35
N ILE A 183 11.28 27.00 13.52
CA ILE A 183 12.07 27.26 14.73
C ILE A 183 12.23 28.77 14.99
N ASP A 184 12.25 29.60 13.94
CA ASP A 184 12.36 31.05 14.08
C ASP A 184 11.10 31.66 14.72
N ILE A 185 9.96 30.99 14.56
CA ILE A 185 8.67 31.41 15.13
C ILE A 185 8.39 30.71 16.48
N TYR A 186 8.51 29.39 16.54
CA TYR A 186 8.09 28.58 17.69
C TYR A 186 9.21 28.24 18.67
N GLY A 187 10.47 28.40 18.26
CA GLY A 187 11.62 27.97 19.05
C GLY A 187 11.80 26.45 19.08
N LYS A 188 12.84 25.98 19.77
CA LYS A 188 13.15 24.55 19.92
C LYS A 188 12.22 23.90 20.96
N THR A 189 11.80 22.66 20.71
CA THR A 189 11.13 21.82 21.71
C THR A 189 12.10 21.49 22.84
N PHE A 190 11.88 22.04 24.02
CA PHE A 190 12.74 21.80 25.19
C PHE A 190 12.25 20.64 26.07
N TYR A 191 10.99 20.21 25.93
CA TYR A 191 10.41 19.10 26.67
C TYR A 191 9.28 18.44 25.87
N LYS A 192 9.22 17.11 25.86
CA LYS A 192 8.16 16.32 25.23
C LYS A 192 7.88 15.08 26.08
N LEU A 193 6.70 15.01 26.67
CA LEU A 193 6.22 13.82 27.39
C LEU A 193 5.51 12.89 26.40
N LYS A 194 6.02 11.68 26.20
CA LYS A 194 5.36 10.72 25.30
C LYS A 194 4.15 10.08 25.98
N PHE A 195 3.21 9.60 25.17
CA PHE A 195 1.98 8.97 25.66
C PHE A 195 2.27 7.75 26.54
N LYS A 196 3.17 6.87 26.09
CA LYS A 196 3.59 5.68 26.85
C LYS A 196 4.14 6.07 28.23
N ASP A 197 5.05 7.04 28.27
CA ASP A 197 5.68 7.49 29.52
C ASP A 197 4.62 8.01 30.50
N ALA A 198 3.61 8.75 30.01
CA ALA A 198 2.49 9.20 30.84
C ALA A 198 1.60 8.06 31.37
N VAL A 199 1.45 6.95 30.65
CA VAL A 199 0.73 5.76 31.13
C VAL A 199 1.58 4.98 32.14
N ASP A 200 2.87 4.80 31.85
CA ASP A 200 3.81 4.05 32.69
C ASP A 200 4.06 4.76 34.03
N GLU A 201 4.06 6.11 34.03
CA GLU A 201 4.11 6.95 35.25
C GLU A 201 2.74 7.11 35.94
N GLU A 202 1.72 6.39 35.46
CA GLU A 202 0.34 6.46 35.92
C GLU A 202 -0.27 7.88 35.95
N ILE A 203 0.15 8.77 35.05
CA ILE A 203 -0.45 10.09 34.84
C ILE A 203 -1.76 9.94 34.04
N LEU A 204 -1.80 9.00 33.10
CA LEU A 204 -2.97 8.64 32.30
C LEU A 204 -3.39 7.18 32.55
N SER A 205 -4.68 6.90 32.37
CA SER A 205 -5.19 5.54 32.24
C SER A 205 -4.92 5.03 30.83
N ASP A 206 -4.60 3.75 30.69
CA ASP A 206 -4.43 3.10 29.38
C ASP A 206 -5.78 2.94 28.66
N TYR A 207 -5.79 2.48 27.41
CA TYR A 207 -7.01 2.44 26.60
C TYR A 207 -7.25 1.11 25.87
N ARG A 208 -8.51 0.94 25.42
CA ARG A 208 -8.96 -0.15 24.55
C ARG A 208 -9.88 0.36 23.45
N VAL A 209 -9.61 -0.03 22.21
CA VAL A 209 -10.47 0.21 21.05
C VAL A 209 -11.34 -1.03 20.85
N ILE A 210 -12.66 -0.85 20.85
CA ILE A 210 -13.63 -1.94 20.66
C ILE A 210 -14.40 -1.69 19.37
N ALA A 211 -14.16 -2.53 18.37
CA ALA A 211 -14.89 -2.57 17.12
C ALA A 211 -16.02 -3.60 17.21
N MET A 212 -17.27 -3.15 17.07
CA MET A 212 -18.43 -4.02 17.25
C MET A 212 -19.24 -4.12 15.98
N GLY A 213 -19.19 -5.30 15.37
CA GLY A 213 -19.99 -5.67 14.22
C GLY A 213 -21.44 -5.98 14.59
N PHE A 214 -22.41 -5.38 13.91
CA PHE A 214 -23.83 -5.72 14.07
C PHE A 214 -24.49 -5.87 12.70
N ASN A 215 -25.18 -7.00 12.50
CA ASN A 215 -25.84 -7.35 11.24
C ASN A 215 -27.31 -6.89 11.20
N GLU A 216 -27.74 -6.25 10.12
CA GLU A 216 -29.12 -5.77 9.94
C GLU A 216 -30.20 -6.86 10.05
N ASP A 217 -29.85 -8.12 9.77
CA ASP A 217 -30.75 -9.27 9.84
C ASP A 217 -31.24 -9.51 11.28
N PHE A 218 -30.51 -9.01 12.28
CA PHE A 218 -30.84 -9.19 13.70
C PHE A 218 -31.64 -8.03 14.29
N ILE A 219 -32.06 -7.06 13.47
CA ILE A 219 -32.92 -5.95 13.89
C ILE A 219 -34.39 -6.37 13.76
N PRO A 220 -35.14 -6.54 14.87
CA PRO A 220 -36.56 -6.89 14.79
C PRO A 220 -37.34 -5.80 14.05
N LYS A 221 -38.26 -6.19 13.17
CA LYS A 221 -39.09 -5.29 12.36
C LYS A 221 -39.76 -4.18 13.20
N GLY A 222 -40.37 -4.54 14.34
CA GLY A 222 -40.99 -3.56 15.23
C GLY A 222 -40.01 -2.56 15.87
N LEU A 223 -38.76 -2.97 16.13
CA LEU A 223 -37.71 -2.05 16.60
C LEU A 223 -37.23 -1.17 15.44
N ARG A 224 -37.04 -1.75 14.26
CA ARG A 224 -36.66 -1.04 13.02
C ARG A 224 -37.68 0.07 12.71
N ASP A 225 -38.97 -0.27 12.66
CA ASP A 225 -40.04 0.68 12.35
C ASP A 225 -40.10 1.81 13.39
N GLN A 226 -39.95 1.48 14.68
CA GLN A 226 -39.94 2.48 15.76
C GLN A 226 -38.71 3.41 15.70
N LEU A 227 -37.53 2.90 15.35
CA LEU A 227 -36.32 3.72 15.24
C LEU A 227 -36.32 4.55 13.96
N LEU A 228 -36.97 4.10 12.90
CA LEU A 228 -37.18 4.88 11.68
C LEU A 228 -38.21 6.00 11.90
N SER A 229 -39.28 5.75 12.67
CA SER A 229 -40.32 6.77 12.92
C SER A 229 -39.81 8.00 13.69
N ILE A 230 -38.75 7.85 14.51
CA ILE A 230 -38.07 8.97 15.18
C ILE A 230 -37.56 10.00 14.14
N ALA A 231 -37.09 9.53 12.99
CA ALA A 231 -36.61 10.41 11.92
C ALA A 231 -37.76 11.24 11.32
N ASP A 232 -38.93 10.61 11.11
CA ASP A 232 -40.11 11.25 10.52
C ASP A 232 -40.72 12.31 11.46
N GLU A 233 -40.75 12.06 12.77
CA GLU A 233 -41.25 13.01 13.77
C GLU A 233 -40.39 14.28 13.82
N SER A 234 -39.06 14.13 13.68
CA SER A 234 -38.10 15.24 13.71
C SER A 234 -38.25 16.23 12.53
N GLU A 235 -38.84 15.82 11.40
CA GLU A 235 -39.08 16.70 10.24
C GLU A 235 -40.34 17.57 10.39
N THR A 236 -41.32 17.16 11.21
CA THR A 236 -42.61 17.86 11.29
C THR A 236 -42.56 19.22 12.01
N GLN A 237 -41.50 19.50 12.80
CA GLN A 237 -41.38 20.74 13.59
C GLN A 237 -40.73 21.92 12.85
N ASP A 238 -40.09 21.74 11.69
CA ASP A 238 -39.23 22.76 11.06
C ASP A 238 -39.68 23.13 9.62
N ARG A 239 -40.96 23.50 9.46
CA ARG A 239 -41.60 23.74 8.14
C ARG A 239 -41.10 24.97 7.34
N ASN A 240 -40.19 25.79 7.88
CA ASN A 240 -39.84 27.10 7.30
C ASN A 240 -38.42 27.24 6.71
N LYS A 241 -37.67 26.16 6.43
CA LYS A 241 -36.39 26.26 5.70
C LYS A 241 -36.26 25.20 4.60
N LYS A 242 -35.79 25.64 3.42
CA LYS A 242 -35.34 24.80 2.28
C LYS A 242 -34.12 23.94 2.68
N GLN A 243 -34.28 22.95 3.56
CA GLN A 243 -33.24 21.99 3.91
C GLN A 243 -33.57 20.60 3.39
N LYS A 244 -32.53 19.85 3.02
CA LYS A 244 -32.65 18.44 2.59
C LYS A 244 -33.21 17.56 3.73
N PRO A 245 -34.06 16.58 3.40
CA PRO A 245 -34.62 15.64 4.37
C PRO A 245 -33.54 14.79 5.05
N LEU A 246 -33.79 14.35 6.28
CA LEU A 246 -32.93 13.43 7.02
C LEU A 246 -33.14 12.02 6.46
N VAL A 247 -32.08 11.42 5.91
CA VAL A 247 -32.13 10.05 5.40
C VAL A 247 -31.44 9.15 6.40
N ILE A 248 -32.21 8.34 7.13
CA ILE A 248 -31.71 7.29 8.03
C ILE A 248 -31.60 6.00 7.24
N THR A 249 -30.46 5.33 7.38
CA THR A 249 -30.17 4.06 6.72
C THR A 249 -30.19 2.89 7.70
N ASN A 250 -30.23 1.65 7.21
CA ASN A 250 -30.08 0.47 8.06
C ASN A 250 -28.75 0.47 8.82
N GLU A 251 -27.67 0.97 8.19
CA GLU A 251 -26.36 1.16 8.84
C GLU A 251 -26.46 2.04 10.10
N ASP A 252 -27.37 3.03 10.11
CA ASP A 252 -27.53 3.93 11.25
C ASP A 252 -28.26 3.26 12.42
N LEU A 253 -29.17 2.34 12.12
CA LEU A 253 -29.85 1.50 13.12
C LEU A 253 -28.88 0.53 13.78
N GLU A 254 -28.04 -0.14 12.99
CA GLU A 254 -26.99 -1.05 13.46
C GLU A 254 -26.04 -0.34 14.43
N LYS A 255 -25.60 0.88 14.07
CA LYS A 255 -24.71 1.69 14.92
C LYS A 255 -25.35 2.07 16.26
N VAL A 256 -26.64 2.43 16.26
CA VAL A 256 -27.41 2.75 17.49
C VAL A 256 -27.49 1.52 18.39
N ILE A 257 -27.83 0.36 17.84
CA ILE A 257 -27.97 -0.88 18.60
C ILE A 257 -26.62 -1.32 19.17
N ALA A 258 -25.58 -1.37 18.33
CA ALA A 258 -24.23 -1.68 18.77
C ALA A 258 -23.79 -0.73 19.90
N THR A 259 -23.97 0.58 19.74
CA THR A 259 -23.62 1.55 20.79
C THR A 259 -24.35 1.29 22.10
N SER A 260 -25.65 0.97 22.06
CA SER A 260 -26.46 0.68 23.25
C SER A 260 -26.03 -0.61 23.96
N LEU A 261 -25.63 -1.63 23.20
CA LEU A 261 -25.06 -2.89 23.74
C LEU A 261 -23.73 -2.62 24.46
N ALA A 262 -22.83 -1.84 23.87
CA ALA A 262 -21.55 -1.47 24.51
C ALA A 262 -21.75 -0.70 25.82
N ILE A 263 -22.62 0.32 25.82
CA ILE A 263 -22.92 1.10 27.04
C ILE A 263 -23.38 0.18 28.19
N ASN A 264 -24.06 -0.91 27.85
CA ASN A 264 -24.57 -1.88 28.79
C ASN A 264 -23.60 -2.99 29.20
N GLY A 265 -22.33 -2.91 28.78
CA GLY A 265 -21.28 -3.89 29.10
C GLY A 265 -21.37 -5.19 28.32
N ILE A 266 -22.14 -5.22 27.22
CA ILE A 266 -22.18 -6.35 26.29
C ILE A 266 -21.05 -6.11 25.29
N LEU A 267 -19.83 -6.51 25.67
CA LEU A 267 -18.57 -6.34 24.95
C LEU A 267 -17.90 -7.70 24.70
N PRO A 268 -16.96 -7.81 23.73
CA PRO A 268 -16.17 -9.02 23.50
C PRO A 268 -15.49 -9.49 24.80
N LYS A 269 -15.37 -10.81 25.02
CA LYS A 269 -14.82 -11.39 26.27
C LYS A 269 -13.53 -12.18 26.00
N LYS A 270 -12.40 -11.49 25.84
CA LYS A 270 -11.07 -12.13 25.83
C LYS A 270 -10.14 -11.44 26.82
N ASN A 271 -10.07 -11.95 28.06
CA ASN A 271 -9.10 -11.49 29.08
C ASN A 271 -9.11 -9.98 29.39
N ILE A 272 -10.24 -9.29 29.25
CA ILE A 272 -10.42 -7.91 29.71
C ILE A 272 -10.89 -7.91 31.16
N GLU A 273 -10.41 -6.95 31.96
CA GLU A 273 -11.25 -6.39 33.03
C GLU A 273 -12.47 -5.70 32.38
N ASN A 274 -13.48 -6.49 32.05
CA ASN A 274 -14.65 -6.00 31.36
C ASN A 274 -15.37 -4.97 32.26
N PRO A 275 -15.67 -3.76 31.78
CA PRO A 275 -16.51 -2.86 32.54
C PRO A 275 -17.91 -3.48 32.56
N ASP A 276 -18.46 -3.71 33.76
CA ASP A 276 -19.83 -4.24 33.88
C ASP A 276 -20.81 -3.35 33.10
N GLN A 277 -20.64 -2.02 33.17
CA GLN A 277 -21.44 -1.01 32.48
C GLN A 277 -20.64 0.30 32.29
N LEU A 278 -20.91 1.04 31.21
CA LEU A 278 -20.29 2.34 30.92
C LEU A 278 -21.28 3.45 31.26
N TYR A 279 -21.09 4.11 32.39
CA TYR A 279 -22.03 5.10 32.91
C TYR A 279 -21.87 6.47 32.24
N ARG A 280 -20.68 6.81 31.76
CA ARG A 280 -20.34 8.14 31.24
C ARG A 280 -19.74 8.04 29.84
N SER A 281 -20.50 8.43 28.83
CA SER A 281 -20.08 8.34 27.42
C SER A 281 -20.23 9.65 26.65
N ILE A 282 -19.39 9.86 25.63
CA ILE A 282 -19.60 10.90 24.61
C ILE A 282 -19.73 10.26 23.25
N VAL A 283 -20.75 10.66 22.48
CA VAL A 283 -21.02 10.13 21.14
C VAL A 283 -20.78 11.21 20.09
N PHE A 284 -19.93 10.92 19.10
CA PHE A 284 -19.52 11.88 18.07
C PHE A 284 -20.19 11.59 16.72
N ALA A 285 -21.05 12.50 16.28
CA ALA A 285 -21.71 12.46 14.96
C ALA A 285 -21.21 13.58 14.02
N ASN A 286 -21.46 13.43 12.72
CA ASN A 286 -21.00 14.34 11.67
C ASN A 286 -21.94 15.53 11.42
N THR A 287 -23.24 15.38 11.71
CA THR A 287 -24.23 16.45 11.49
C THR A 287 -25.15 16.60 12.68
N ILE A 288 -25.68 17.82 12.89
CA ILE A 288 -26.54 18.13 14.04
C ILE A 288 -27.82 17.28 13.98
N LYS A 289 -28.37 17.08 12.77
CA LYS A 289 -29.54 16.21 12.56
C LYS A 289 -29.27 14.78 13.01
N ASN A 290 -28.17 14.17 12.55
CA ASN A 290 -27.80 12.82 12.96
C ASN A 290 -27.52 12.75 14.47
N SER A 291 -26.87 13.77 15.04
CA SER A 291 -26.62 13.80 16.49
C SER A 291 -27.89 13.86 17.34
N LYS A 292 -28.93 14.58 16.89
CA LYS A 292 -30.24 14.61 17.55
C LYS A 292 -30.95 13.27 17.42
N TYR A 293 -30.98 12.72 16.20
CA TYR A 293 -31.51 11.40 15.94
C TYR A 293 -30.86 10.32 16.83
N PHE A 294 -29.53 10.26 16.88
CA PHE A 294 -28.82 9.28 17.70
C PHE A 294 -29.10 9.46 19.19
N ALA A 295 -29.26 10.69 19.70
CA ALA A 295 -29.63 10.91 21.08
C ALA A 295 -31.02 10.33 21.41
N GLU A 296 -32.02 10.62 20.58
CA GLU A 296 -33.39 10.11 20.75
C GLU A 296 -33.49 8.60 20.54
N ALA A 297 -32.77 8.07 19.55
CA ALA A 297 -32.73 6.64 19.23
C ALA A 297 -32.06 5.83 20.35
N LEU A 298 -30.94 6.32 20.91
CA LEU A 298 -30.25 5.67 22.02
C LEU A 298 -31.05 5.71 23.33
N ASP A 299 -31.89 6.72 23.52
CA ASP A 299 -32.77 6.84 24.69
C ASP A 299 -34.13 6.12 24.53
N ASN A 300 -34.32 5.43 23.40
CA ASN A 300 -35.60 4.81 23.08
C ASN A 300 -35.93 3.64 24.01
N SER A 301 -37.17 3.64 24.54
CA SER A 301 -37.64 2.62 25.47
C SER A 301 -37.73 1.20 24.88
N GLN A 302 -37.99 1.05 23.57
CA GLN A 302 -38.00 -0.24 22.90
C GLN A 302 -36.59 -0.77 22.68
N LEU A 303 -35.63 0.10 22.36
CA LEU A 303 -34.21 -0.27 22.33
C LEU A 303 -33.74 -0.75 23.70
N LYS A 304 -34.10 -0.05 24.78
CA LYS A 304 -33.81 -0.51 26.15
C LYS A 304 -34.40 -1.87 26.46
N ARG A 305 -35.66 -2.12 26.04
CA ARG A 305 -36.31 -3.44 26.19
C ARG A 305 -35.58 -4.51 25.40
N TYR A 306 -35.18 -4.20 24.17
CA TYR A 306 -34.39 -5.10 23.33
C TYR A 306 -33.07 -5.46 24.02
N VAL A 307 -32.27 -4.48 24.44
CA VAL A 307 -31.00 -4.71 25.15
C VAL A 307 -31.20 -5.45 26.49
N THR A 308 -32.28 -5.18 27.22
CA THR A 308 -32.60 -5.91 28.46
C THR A 308 -32.83 -7.39 28.21
N LYS A 309 -33.46 -7.76 27.09
CA LYS A 309 -33.64 -9.17 26.71
C LYS A 309 -32.31 -9.86 26.37
N GLN A 310 -31.28 -9.11 26.01
CA GLN A 310 -29.96 -9.64 25.66
C GLN A 310 -29.03 -9.84 26.87
N LYS A 311 -29.39 -9.32 28.05
CA LYS A 311 -28.61 -9.52 29.29
C LYS A 311 -28.93 -10.86 29.94
N GLU A 312 -27.90 -11.51 30.48
CA GLU A 312 -28.06 -12.77 31.22
C GLU A 312 -28.52 -12.53 32.68
N GLY A 313 -29.39 -13.41 33.19
CA GLY A 313 -29.91 -13.36 34.56
C GLY A 313 -31.01 -12.31 34.78
N SER A 314 -31.22 -11.86 36.02
CA SER A 314 -32.19 -10.81 36.37
C SER A 314 -31.68 -9.38 36.10
N SER A 315 -30.54 -9.23 35.44
CA SER A 315 -29.89 -7.94 35.19
C SER A 315 -30.61 -7.17 34.09
N ARG A 316 -30.98 -5.91 34.36
CA ARG A 316 -31.68 -5.06 33.39
C ARG A 316 -30.70 -4.15 32.65
N ALA A 317 -31.08 -3.73 31.44
CA ALA A 317 -30.34 -2.65 30.78
C ALA A 317 -30.42 -1.38 31.63
N LEU A 318 -29.34 -0.61 31.62
CA LEU A 318 -29.26 0.66 32.33
C LEU A 318 -30.41 1.58 31.91
N LYS A 319 -30.87 2.40 32.86
CA LYS A 319 -31.62 3.58 32.46
C LYS A 319 -30.66 4.47 31.68
N THR A 320 -31.06 4.87 30.48
CA THR A 320 -30.31 5.84 29.68
C THR A 320 -30.90 7.22 29.89
N GLU A 321 -30.04 8.23 29.84
CA GLU A 321 -30.40 9.64 29.71
C GLU A 321 -29.41 10.22 28.70
N ILE A 322 -29.84 10.31 27.43
CA ILE A 322 -28.98 10.70 26.32
C ILE A 322 -29.40 12.08 25.82
N GLU A 323 -28.49 13.05 25.91
CA GLU A 323 -28.76 14.42 25.51
C GLU A 323 -27.93 14.80 24.28
N HIS A 324 -28.53 15.56 23.37
CA HIS A 324 -27.79 16.23 22.32
C HIS A 324 -27.36 17.63 22.77
N LEU A 325 -26.11 17.98 22.47
CA LEU A 325 -25.60 19.34 22.60
C LEU A 325 -24.94 19.83 21.31
N ASP A 326 -25.27 21.07 20.92
CA ASP A 326 -24.65 21.78 19.80
C ASP A 326 -24.26 23.23 20.16
N ALA A 327 -23.62 23.91 19.21
CA ALA A 327 -23.08 25.26 19.39
C ALA A 327 -24.12 26.32 19.80
N SER A 328 -25.42 26.04 19.65
CA SER A 328 -26.50 26.95 20.03
C SER A 328 -26.91 26.87 21.50
N ASP A 329 -26.44 25.86 22.25
CA ASP A 329 -26.78 25.69 23.66
C ASP A 329 -26.02 26.67 24.58
N ASN A 330 -26.73 27.34 25.49
CA ASN A 330 -26.14 28.28 26.44
C ASN A 330 -25.26 27.58 27.51
N ALA A 331 -24.38 28.33 28.20
CA ALA A 331 -23.50 27.73 29.22
C ALA A 331 -24.26 27.06 30.37
N TYR A 332 -25.44 27.55 30.74
CA TYR A 332 -26.25 26.92 31.78
C TYR A 332 -26.64 25.49 31.40
N ARG A 333 -27.20 25.29 30.20
CA ARG A 333 -27.60 23.97 29.69
C ARG A 333 -26.39 23.05 29.52
N ARG A 334 -25.27 23.55 28.98
CA ARG A 334 -24.02 22.79 28.85
C ARG A 334 -23.50 22.33 30.22
N ARG A 335 -23.44 23.23 31.21
CA ARG A 335 -23.02 22.91 32.59
C ARG A 335 -23.97 21.92 33.25
N GLN A 336 -25.28 22.10 33.08
CA GLN A 336 -26.28 21.16 33.60
C GLN A 336 -26.11 19.76 33.02
N SER A 337 -25.87 19.64 31.72
CA SER A 337 -25.68 18.35 31.03
C SER A 337 -24.37 17.67 31.46
N LEU A 338 -23.29 18.45 31.64
CA LEU A 338 -22.01 17.96 32.16
C LEU A 338 -22.12 17.51 33.64
N GLU A 339 -22.89 18.22 34.47
CA GLU A 339 -23.16 17.81 35.85
C GLU A 339 -23.99 16.53 35.93
N LYS A 340 -24.99 16.37 35.04
CA LYS A 340 -25.70 15.10 34.88
C LYS A 340 -24.72 13.98 34.54
N LEU A 341 -23.86 14.20 33.53
CA LEU A 341 -22.84 13.22 33.13
C LEU A 341 -21.89 12.88 34.29
N ARG A 342 -21.47 13.87 35.10
CA ARG A 342 -20.62 13.68 36.29
C ARG A 342 -21.26 12.72 37.30
N THR A 343 -22.57 12.86 37.52
CA THR A 343 -23.34 12.14 38.54
C THR A 343 -23.90 10.78 38.08
N ALA A 344 -23.65 10.35 36.83
CA ALA A 344 -24.20 9.13 36.21
C ALA A 344 -24.08 7.84 37.04
N LYS A 345 -22.97 7.67 37.76
CA LYS A 345 -22.73 6.46 38.58
C LYS A 345 -23.62 6.40 39.84
N ASN A 346 -24.14 7.53 40.32
CA ASN A 346 -24.76 7.63 41.64
C ASN A 346 -26.21 7.12 41.68
N ASP A 347 -26.91 7.06 40.54
CA ASP A 347 -28.32 6.67 40.43
C ASP A 347 -28.56 5.52 39.43
N ASN A 348 -27.49 4.79 39.09
CA ASN A 348 -27.51 3.66 38.17
C ASN A 348 -28.13 4.01 36.79
N THR A 349 -27.75 5.19 36.25
CA THR A 349 -28.22 5.70 34.96
C THR A 349 -27.02 5.96 34.05
N ALA A 350 -26.98 5.30 32.89
CA ALA A 350 -26.02 5.63 31.83
C ALA A 350 -26.38 6.97 31.22
N ARG A 351 -25.43 7.89 31.19
CA ARG A 351 -25.57 9.19 30.56
C ARG A 351 -24.60 9.30 29.41
N ALA A 352 -25.10 9.77 28.27
CA ALA A 352 -24.26 10.09 27.13
C ALA A 352 -24.62 11.42 26.51
N LEU A 353 -23.60 12.12 26.01
CA LEU A 353 -23.77 13.38 25.30
C LEU A 353 -23.43 13.21 23.82
N CYS A 354 -24.45 13.27 22.97
CA CYS A 354 -24.31 13.26 21.52
C CYS A 354 -23.96 14.66 21.01
N ASN A 355 -22.91 14.78 20.20
CA ASN A 355 -22.45 16.08 19.75
C ASN A 355 -21.85 16.12 18.33
N VAL A 356 -21.72 17.33 17.82
CA VAL A 356 -21.00 17.65 16.58
C VAL A 356 -19.94 18.70 16.86
N GLY A 357 -18.73 18.25 17.16
CA GLY A 357 -17.59 19.13 17.40
C GLY A 357 -17.74 20.02 18.64
N LEU A 358 -18.66 19.70 19.56
CA LEU A 358 -18.93 20.49 20.77
C LEU A 358 -17.87 20.30 21.84
N PHE A 359 -17.50 19.05 22.10
CA PHE A 359 -16.52 18.68 23.13
C PHE A 359 -15.08 18.71 22.60
N GLY A 360 -14.79 19.64 21.69
CA GLY A 360 -13.44 20.06 21.35
C GLY A 360 -12.78 20.83 22.49
N GLU A 361 -11.84 21.71 22.19
CA GLU A 361 -11.04 22.50 23.15
C GLU A 361 -11.87 23.24 24.24
N GLY A 362 -11.39 23.20 25.49
CA GLY A 362 -11.87 24.09 26.57
C GLY A 362 -13.11 23.71 27.35
N ILE A 363 -13.76 22.58 27.06
CA ILE A 363 -14.82 22.07 27.92
C ILE A 363 -14.20 21.02 28.85
N ASP A 364 -14.26 21.25 30.16
CA ASP A 364 -13.89 20.22 31.12
C ASP A 364 -14.97 19.14 31.16
N VAL A 365 -14.57 17.91 30.84
CA VAL A 365 -15.48 16.77 30.81
C VAL A 365 -15.15 15.90 32.01
N PRO A 366 -16.16 15.48 32.81
CA PRO A 366 -15.96 14.53 33.89
C PRO A 366 -15.23 13.29 33.39
N ALA A 367 -14.54 12.58 34.29
CA ALA A 367 -13.88 11.32 33.98
C ALA A 367 -14.79 10.36 33.21
N LEU A 368 -14.58 10.28 31.89
CA LEU A 368 -15.37 9.47 30.97
C LEU A 368 -14.97 8.00 31.09
N ASP A 369 -15.96 7.12 30.93
CA ASP A 369 -15.70 5.68 30.80
C ASP A 369 -15.40 5.36 29.33
N ALA A 370 -16.16 5.96 28.40
CA ALA A 370 -16.03 5.69 26.98
C ALA A 370 -16.26 6.89 26.06
N ILE A 371 -15.72 6.80 24.86
CA ILE A 371 -16.09 7.62 23.72
C ILE A 371 -16.56 6.74 22.57
N VAL A 372 -17.56 7.21 21.82
CA VAL A 372 -18.16 6.47 20.72
C VAL A 372 -18.00 7.28 19.44
N PHE A 373 -17.25 6.75 18.48
CA PHE A 373 -17.19 7.28 17.12
C PHE A 373 -18.27 6.61 16.27
N ILE A 374 -19.52 7.05 16.42
CA ILE A 374 -20.66 6.48 15.69
C ILE A 374 -20.57 6.76 14.18
N GLU A 375 -19.90 7.84 13.78
CA GLU A 375 -19.63 8.19 12.38
C GLU A 375 -18.16 8.62 12.18
N PRO A 376 -17.60 8.50 10.95
CA PRO A 376 -16.19 8.81 10.69
C PRO A 376 -15.87 10.30 10.85
N ARG A 377 -14.73 10.61 11.47
CA ARG A 377 -14.23 11.98 11.65
C ARG A 377 -13.09 12.28 10.68
N LYS A 378 -13.21 13.37 9.93
CA LYS A 378 -12.19 13.77 8.94
C LYS A 378 -10.91 14.36 9.55
N SER A 379 -10.98 14.87 10.78
CA SER A 379 -9.86 15.55 11.45
C SER A 379 -9.17 14.58 12.41
N GLN A 380 -7.88 14.29 12.17
CA GLN A 380 -7.07 13.47 13.08
C GLN A 380 -6.87 14.17 14.44
N ILE A 381 -6.68 15.49 14.43
CA ILE A 381 -6.51 16.29 15.66
C ILE A 381 -7.75 16.15 16.56
N ASP A 382 -8.95 16.27 15.99
CA ASP A 382 -10.21 16.16 16.74
C ASP A 382 -10.37 14.75 17.35
N ILE A 383 -9.94 13.70 16.64
CA ILE A 383 -9.96 12.32 17.15
C ILE A 383 -9.02 12.19 18.35
N VAL A 384 -7.78 12.67 18.24
CA VAL A 384 -6.77 12.58 19.32
C VAL A 384 -7.21 13.38 20.54
N GLN A 385 -7.70 14.60 20.35
CA GLN A 385 -8.21 15.43 21.45
C GLN A 385 -9.42 14.76 22.14
N ALA A 386 -10.34 14.17 21.37
CA ALA A 386 -11.48 13.44 21.93
C ALA A 386 -11.03 12.20 22.74
N VAL A 387 -10.06 11.46 22.22
CA VAL A 387 -9.50 10.27 22.87
C VAL A 387 -8.72 10.64 24.14
N GLY A 388 -7.93 11.72 24.13
CA GLY A 388 -7.20 12.18 25.32
C GLY A 388 -8.11 12.45 26.53
N ARG A 389 -9.40 12.76 26.31
CA ARG A 389 -10.39 12.93 27.38
C ARG A 389 -10.75 11.62 28.07
N VAL A 390 -10.86 10.53 27.31
CA VAL A 390 -11.17 9.21 27.85
C VAL A 390 -9.96 8.57 28.54
N MET A 391 -8.75 9.09 28.38
CA MET A 391 -7.54 8.58 29.03
C MET A 391 -7.24 9.25 30.37
N ARG A 392 -7.97 10.32 30.74
CA ARG A 392 -7.81 10.98 32.04
C ARG A 392 -8.05 9.99 33.19
N LYS A 393 -7.12 9.99 34.15
CA LYS A 393 -7.17 9.14 35.35
C LYS A 393 -8.36 9.51 36.22
N ALA A 394 -9.00 8.50 36.82
CA ALA A 394 -10.11 8.67 37.73
C ALA A 394 -10.16 7.52 38.74
N GLU A 395 -10.80 7.74 39.88
CA GLU A 395 -10.89 6.74 40.93
C GLU A 395 -11.61 5.47 40.42
N GLY A 396 -10.93 4.33 40.56
CA GLY A 396 -11.43 3.02 40.09
C GLY A 396 -11.37 2.80 38.58
N LYS A 397 -10.87 3.76 37.79
CA LYS A 397 -10.73 3.64 36.34
C LYS A 397 -9.33 3.17 35.96
N LYS A 398 -9.26 1.99 35.37
CA LYS A 398 -8.01 1.39 34.86
C LYS A 398 -7.83 1.61 33.36
N LEU A 399 -8.92 1.53 32.60
CA LEU A 399 -8.94 1.66 31.14
C LEU A 399 -9.97 2.71 30.69
N GLY A 400 -9.65 3.42 29.60
CA GLY A 400 -10.61 4.21 28.82
C GLY A 400 -11.04 3.46 27.55
N TYR A 401 -12.34 3.45 27.24
CA TYR A 401 -12.88 2.67 26.13
C TYR A 401 -13.20 3.55 24.90
N ILE A 402 -12.82 3.08 23.72
CA ILE A 402 -13.08 3.75 22.44
C ILE A 402 -13.94 2.81 21.60
N ILE A 403 -15.23 3.11 21.46
CA ILE A 403 -16.19 2.24 20.79
C ILE A 403 -16.38 2.69 19.35
N VAL A 404 -16.27 1.75 18.42
CA VAL A 404 -16.48 1.95 16.98
C VAL A 404 -17.51 0.92 16.49
N PRO A 405 -18.78 1.31 16.30
CA PRO A 405 -19.76 0.41 15.70
C PRO A 405 -19.47 0.20 14.20
N VAL A 406 -19.50 -1.06 13.78
CA VAL A 406 -19.24 -1.48 12.40
C VAL A 406 -20.53 -2.08 11.82
N PRO A 407 -21.19 -1.41 10.86
CA PRO A 407 -22.36 -1.96 10.19
C PRO A 407 -22.00 -3.20 9.33
N ILE A 408 -22.82 -4.25 9.35
CA ILE A 408 -22.66 -5.48 8.56
C ILE A 408 -23.93 -5.72 7.74
N ALA A 409 -23.80 -5.77 6.41
CA ALA A 409 -24.95 -5.98 5.53
C ALA A 409 -25.50 -7.41 5.60
N SER A 410 -26.76 -7.59 5.22
CA SER A 410 -27.40 -8.90 5.17
C SER A 410 -26.61 -9.89 4.30
N GLY A 411 -26.38 -11.09 4.84
CA GLY A 411 -25.59 -12.15 4.18
C GLY A 411 -24.07 -11.91 4.11
N GLU A 412 -23.54 -10.85 4.74
CA GLU A 412 -22.11 -10.62 4.89
C GLU A 412 -21.64 -10.99 6.31
N THR A 413 -20.38 -11.41 6.43
CA THR A 413 -19.70 -11.57 7.72
C THR A 413 -18.99 -10.27 8.12
N LEU A 414 -18.59 -10.12 9.39
CA LEU A 414 -17.72 -9.00 9.79
C LEU A 414 -16.39 -9.01 9.02
N GLU A 415 -15.87 -10.19 8.66
CA GLU A 415 -14.71 -10.36 7.78
C GLU A 415 -14.93 -9.73 6.40
N ASP A 416 -16.07 -9.99 5.77
CA ASP A 416 -16.40 -9.45 4.45
C ASP A 416 -16.63 -7.94 4.51
N ALA A 417 -17.38 -7.46 5.50
CA ALA A 417 -17.63 -6.04 5.71
C ALA A 417 -16.33 -5.25 5.93
N LEU A 418 -15.35 -5.85 6.63
CA LEU A 418 -14.01 -5.29 6.82
C LEU A 418 -13.13 -5.41 5.56
N ALA A 419 -13.22 -6.51 4.80
CA ALA A 419 -12.41 -6.73 3.59
C ALA A 419 -12.84 -5.85 2.40
N GLN A 420 -14.14 -5.55 2.28
CA GLN A 420 -14.69 -4.77 1.16
C GLN A 420 -14.48 -3.25 1.29
N GLY A 421 -13.99 -2.77 2.45
CA GLY A 421 -13.70 -1.35 2.67
C GLY A 421 -14.95 -0.46 2.77
N THR A 422 -16.03 -0.97 3.36
CA THR A 422 -17.26 -0.21 3.63
C THR A 422 -17.01 0.98 4.59
N LYS A 423 -17.98 1.90 4.73
CA LYS A 423 -17.83 3.11 5.57
C LYS A 423 -17.44 2.81 7.03
N GLY A 424 -17.80 1.65 7.59
CA GLY A 424 -17.39 1.24 8.95
C GLY A 424 -15.88 1.05 9.10
N TYR A 425 -15.23 0.51 8.06
CA TYR A 425 -13.78 0.35 7.96
C TYR A 425 -13.03 1.69 7.89
N GLU A 426 -13.63 2.71 7.27
CA GLU A 426 -13.06 4.06 7.26
C GLU A 426 -12.95 4.64 8.68
N VAL A 427 -13.97 4.42 9.53
CA VAL A 427 -14.00 4.92 10.91
C VAL A 427 -12.89 4.30 11.74
N ILE A 428 -12.86 2.96 11.82
CA ILE A 428 -11.87 2.24 12.62
C ILE A 428 -10.44 2.53 12.13
N GLY A 429 -10.23 2.55 10.81
CA GLY A 429 -8.93 2.89 10.24
C GLY A 429 -8.50 4.33 10.55
N GLN A 430 -9.42 5.29 10.56
CA GLN A 430 -9.12 6.68 10.93
C GLN A 430 -8.74 6.81 12.42
N VAL A 431 -9.49 6.14 13.30
CA VAL A 431 -9.23 6.13 14.74
C VAL A 431 -7.87 5.47 15.04
N LEU A 432 -7.60 4.30 14.46
CA LEU A 432 -6.34 3.59 14.67
C LEU A 432 -5.13 4.36 14.13
N ARG A 433 -5.23 4.98 12.95
CA ARG A 433 -4.15 5.84 12.41
C ARG A 433 -3.90 7.08 13.27
N ALA A 434 -4.95 7.70 13.80
CA ALA A 434 -4.83 8.87 14.67
C ALA A 434 -4.22 8.50 16.02
N LEU A 435 -4.56 7.33 16.58
CA LEU A 435 -3.94 6.83 17.82
C LEU A 435 -2.47 6.46 17.62
N GLN A 436 -2.15 5.81 16.49
CA GLN A 436 -0.80 5.38 16.18
C GLN A 436 0.22 6.53 16.13
N SER A 437 -0.17 7.72 15.65
CA SER A 437 0.75 8.87 15.62
C SER A 437 1.14 9.39 17.00
N HIS A 438 0.48 8.91 18.06
CA HIS A 438 0.73 9.31 19.44
C HIS A 438 1.11 8.13 20.36
N ASP A 439 0.69 6.90 20.06
CA ASP A 439 1.09 5.68 20.76
C ASP A 439 1.66 4.61 19.82
N GLU A 440 2.99 4.52 19.80
CA GLU A 440 3.76 3.55 19.02
C GLU A 440 3.48 2.09 19.44
N ARG A 441 2.99 1.84 20.67
CA ARG A 441 2.69 0.48 21.18
C ARG A 441 1.58 -0.20 20.36
N LEU A 442 0.64 0.58 19.82
CA LEU A 442 -0.47 0.10 18.99
C LEU A 442 0.02 -0.64 17.74
N ALA A 443 1.14 -0.21 17.15
CA ALA A 443 1.74 -0.83 15.97
C ALA A 443 2.51 -2.11 16.30
N LYS A 444 3.09 -2.20 17.51
CA LYS A 444 3.87 -3.34 17.98
C LYS A 444 2.99 -4.51 18.39
N ASN A 445 1.85 -4.24 19.03
CA ASN A 445 0.93 -5.27 19.51
C ASN A 445 -0.53 -4.83 19.37
N THR A 446 -1.05 -4.81 18.15
CA THR A 446 -2.41 -4.32 17.87
C THR A 446 -3.49 -5.11 18.62
N ALA A 447 -3.33 -6.43 18.77
CA ALA A 447 -4.26 -7.28 19.51
C ALA A 447 -4.30 -6.99 21.01
N GLN A 448 -3.28 -6.31 21.57
CA GLN A 448 -3.34 -5.83 22.95
C GLN A 448 -4.31 -4.67 23.09
N PHE A 449 -4.42 -3.77 22.11
CA PHE A 449 -5.15 -2.50 22.25
C PHE A 449 -6.48 -2.46 21.50
N VAL A 450 -6.65 -3.33 20.51
CA VAL A 450 -7.84 -3.40 19.66
C VAL A 450 -8.52 -4.72 19.92
N GLU A 451 -9.84 -4.66 20.10
CA GLU A 451 -10.70 -5.82 20.18
C GLU A 451 -11.82 -5.71 19.17
N VAL A 452 -12.16 -6.86 18.60
CA VAL A 452 -13.16 -6.97 17.55
C VAL A 452 -14.11 -8.09 17.94
N GLY A 453 -15.40 -7.80 17.85
CA GLY A 453 -16.44 -8.80 18.06
C GLY A 453 -17.55 -8.64 17.04
N GLU A 454 -18.08 -9.78 16.58
CA GLU A 454 -19.31 -9.85 15.81
C GLU A 454 -20.45 -10.28 16.72
N ILE A 455 -21.60 -9.62 16.58
CA ILE A 455 -22.78 -9.91 17.40
C ILE A 455 -23.64 -10.95 16.67
N GLU A 456 -23.69 -12.17 17.21
CA GLU A 456 -24.39 -13.31 16.64
C GLU A 456 -25.57 -13.79 17.54
N PRO A 457 -26.64 -14.33 16.96
CA PRO A 457 -27.71 -14.98 17.72
C PRO A 457 -27.25 -16.35 18.27
N PHE A 458 -27.58 -16.63 19.53
CA PHE A 458 -27.35 -17.90 20.21
C PHE A 458 -28.62 -18.34 20.96
N MET A 459 -28.97 -19.62 20.83
CA MET A 459 -30.12 -20.24 21.53
C MET A 459 -29.64 -20.91 22.80
N LYS A 460 -30.29 -20.67 23.95
CA LYS A 460 -30.08 -21.50 25.15
C LYS A 460 -30.80 -22.83 24.94
N ASP A 461 -30.12 -23.94 25.25
CA ASP A 461 -30.64 -25.30 25.11
C ASP A 461 -32.02 -25.46 25.77
N GLU A 462 -33.06 -25.63 24.94
CA GLU A 462 -34.17 -26.60 25.03
C GLU A 462 -35.29 -26.20 24.05
N GLY A 463 -35.55 -27.04 23.03
CA GLY A 463 -36.80 -27.07 22.27
C GLY A 463 -36.76 -26.49 20.84
N VAL A 464 -36.89 -27.37 19.85
CA VAL A 464 -37.01 -27.07 18.41
C VAL A 464 -38.32 -26.31 18.13
N ILE A 465 -38.24 -25.14 17.47
CA ILE A 465 -39.37 -24.51 16.77
C ILE A 465 -38.90 -23.97 15.41
N ALA A 466 -39.68 -24.25 14.37
CA ALA A 466 -39.43 -23.89 12.98
C ALA A 466 -39.60 -22.39 12.71
N LEU A 467 -38.78 -21.86 11.79
CA LEU A 467 -38.79 -20.47 11.33
C LEU A 467 -39.98 -20.21 10.39
N THR A 468 -40.82 -19.23 10.72
CA THR A 468 -41.76 -18.59 9.78
C THR A 468 -41.66 -17.06 9.91
N ASP A 469 -41.87 -16.37 8.79
CA ASP A 469 -41.45 -15.00 8.46
C ASP A 469 -41.95 -13.82 9.32
N ASP A 470 -42.66 -14.02 10.45
CA ASP A 470 -43.31 -12.89 11.16
C ASP A 470 -43.07 -12.74 12.67
N GLU A 471 -42.34 -13.61 13.39
CA GLU A 471 -41.99 -13.34 14.79
C GLU A 471 -40.59 -13.87 15.15
N PHE A 472 -39.70 -12.98 15.62
CA PHE A 472 -38.44 -13.40 16.25
C PHE A 472 -38.78 -14.20 17.53
N VAL A 473 -38.31 -15.45 17.57
CA VAL A 473 -38.60 -16.46 18.59
C VAL A 473 -38.30 -15.95 20.02
N GLN A 474 -39.23 -16.20 20.96
CA GLN A 474 -38.95 -16.10 22.40
C GLN A 474 -37.75 -17.00 22.75
N GLY A 475 -36.59 -16.42 23.03
CA GLY A 475 -35.43 -17.17 23.54
C GLY A 475 -34.09 -16.94 22.83
N THR A 476 -34.04 -16.17 21.74
CA THR A 476 -32.78 -15.84 21.05
C THR A 476 -32.00 -14.75 21.81
N PHE A 477 -30.82 -15.10 22.32
CA PHE A 477 -29.88 -14.17 22.96
C PHE A 477 -28.76 -13.79 21.99
N LEU A 478 -28.18 -12.60 22.13
CA LEU A 478 -27.00 -12.20 21.37
C LEU A 478 -25.73 -12.61 22.12
N LYS A 479 -24.84 -13.35 21.45
CA LYS A 479 -23.49 -13.65 21.90
C LYS A 479 -22.52 -12.88 21.00
N ILE A 480 -21.51 -12.27 21.61
CA ILE A 480 -20.40 -11.74 20.83
C ILE A 480 -19.44 -12.90 20.56
N SER A 481 -19.32 -13.29 19.29
CA SER A 481 -18.33 -14.26 18.86
C SER A 481 -16.97 -13.58 18.77
N GLU A 482 -15.93 -14.30 19.22
CA GLU A 482 -14.57 -13.88 18.94
C GLU A 482 -14.32 -14.08 17.45
N VAL A 483 -13.84 -13.03 16.81
CA VAL A 483 -13.52 -13.09 15.39
C VAL A 483 -12.13 -13.69 15.21
N ALA A 484 -11.94 -14.43 14.12
CA ALA A 484 -10.68 -15.11 13.84
C ALA A 484 -9.51 -14.13 13.64
N ASP A 485 -8.27 -14.60 13.86
CA ASP A 485 -7.04 -13.80 13.70
C ASP A 485 -6.92 -13.15 12.29
N SER A 486 -7.63 -13.70 11.30
CA SER A 486 -7.86 -13.13 9.96
C SER A 486 -8.41 -11.71 10.00
N VAL A 487 -9.37 -11.41 10.88
CA VAL A 487 -9.96 -10.07 11.02
C VAL A 487 -8.97 -9.08 11.61
N TYR A 488 -8.22 -9.48 12.63
CA TYR A 488 -7.13 -8.67 13.14
C TYR A 488 -6.12 -8.36 12.04
N ALA A 489 -5.71 -9.36 11.26
CA ALA A 489 -4.80 -9.17 10.12
C ALA A 489 -5.37 -8.23 9.05
N GLN A 490 -6.69 -8.22 8.84
CA GLN A 490 -7.35 -7.29 7.94
C GLN A 490 -7.38 -5.87 8.49
N ILE A 491 -7.78 -5.62 9.75
CA ILE A 491 -7.77 -4.24 10.30
C ILE A 491 -6.33 -3.71 10.41
N VAL A 492 -5.36 -4.59 10.61
CA VAL A 492 -3.93 -4.32 10.58
C VAL A 492 -3.51 -3.89 9.16
N SER A 493 -3.79 -4.72 8.14
CA SER A 493 -3.54 -4.40 6.73
C SER A 493 -4.21 -3.09 6.28
N ALA A 494 -5.40 -2.82 6.80
CA ALA A 494 -6.27 -1.68 6.53
C ALA A 494 -5.84 -0.35 7.12
N SER A 495 -5.53 -0.38 8.42
CA SER A 495 -5.03 0.76 9.18
C SER A 495 -3.59 1.08 8.78
N GLY A 496 -2.87 0.10 8.22
CA GLY A 496 -1.43 0.15 7.99
C GLY A 496 -0.61 -0.35 9.18
N LEU A 497 -1.26 -0.76 10.27
CA LEU A 497 -0.62 -1.45 11.39
C LEU A 497 -0.07 -2.81 10.91
N GLY A 498 0.94 -3.38 11.58
CA GLY A 498 1.52 -4.70 11.27
C GLY A 498 2.18 -4.90 9.90
N LYS A 499 2.46 -3.81 9.15
CA LYS A 499 3.63 -3.75 8.29
C LYS A 499 4.59 -2.72 8.88
N PRO A 500 5.36 -3.05 9.93
CA PRO A 500 6.30 -2.11 10.54
C PRO A 500 7.23 -1.50 9.48
N GLY A 501 7.68 -2.33 8.52
CA GLY A 501 8.44 -1.87 7.37
C GLY A 501 7.70 -0.88 6.47
N LYS A 502 6.37 -0.96 6.31
CA LYS A 502 5.59 -0.02 5.47
C LYS A 502 5.52 1.36 6.11
N LEU A 503 5.35 1.44 7.43
CA LEU A 503 5.31 2.68 8.21
C LEU A 503 6.65 3.38 8.22
N VAL A 504 7.73 2.64 8.51
CA VAL A 504 9.11 3.12 8.36
C VAL A 504 9.36 3.63 6.94
N THR A 505 8.93 2.86 5.93
CA THR A 505 9.08 3.26 4.52
C THR A 505 8.24 4.50 4.19
N ASP A 506 7.03 4.64 4.75
CA ASP A 506 6.17 5.80 4.54
C ASP A 506 6.76 7.05 5.21
N GLN A 507 7.35 6.91 6.41
CA GLN A 507 8.06 7.98 7.11
C GLN A 507 9.30 8.44 6.33
N ILE A 508 10.15 7.51 5.89
CA ILE A 508 11.33 7.85 5.09
C ILE A 508 10.91 8.48 3.76
N SER A 509 9.88 7.94 3.08
CA SER A 509 9.36 8.50 1.83
C SER A 509 8.82 9.91 2.03
N TYR A 510 8.06 10.15 3.09
CA TYR A 510 7.51 11.45 3.43
C TYR A 510 8.62 12.48 3.66
N THR A 511 9.63 12.14 4.46
CA THR A 511 10.78 13.02 4.72
C THR A 511 11.54 13.33 3.44
N ILE A 512 11.85 12.32 2.63
CA ILE A 512 12.56 12.50 1.36
C ILE A 512 11.76 13.37 0.40
N ASP A 513 10.45 13.13 0.23
CA ASP A 513 9.59 13.94 -0.62
C ASP A 513 9.55 15.40 -0.15
N ARG A 514 9.55 15.63 1.17
CA ARG A 514 9.58 16.97 1.76
C ARG A 514 10.91 17.68 1.56
N VAL A 515 12.03 17.01 1.82
CA VAL A 515 13.38 17.55 1.57
C VAL A 515 13.55 17.87 0.08
N THR A 516 13.11 16.97 -0.80
CA THR A 516 13.10 17.18 -2.25
C THR A 516 12.31 18.44 -2.63
N ASP A 517 11.14 18.60 -2.02
CA ASP A 517 10.29 19.75 -2.27
C ASP A 517 10.95 21.06 -1.79
N ILE A 518 11.62 21.08 -0.63
CA ILE A 518 12.37 22.25 -0.14
C ILE A 518 13.57 22.57 -1.06
N LEU A 519 14.39 21.56 -1.40
CA LEU A 519 15.52 21.71 -2.30
C LEU A 519 15.12 22.22 -3.68
N THR A 520 13.91 21.87 -4.15
CA THR A 520 13.38 22.34 -5.45
C THR A 520 12.63 23.67 -5.38
N GLU A 521 12.13 24.09 -4.21
CA GLU A 521 11.35 25.33 -4.04
C GLU A 521 12.14 26.54 -3.59
N GLY A 522 13.38 26.37 -3.11
CA GLY A 522 14.29 27.47 -2.75
C GLY A 522 14.71 28.38 -3.93
N ARG A 523 13.93 28.38 -5.03
CA ARG A 523 14.17 29.06 -6.32
C ARG A 523 13.96 30.57 -6.29
N SER A 524 13.20 31.11 -5.34
CA SER A 524 12.60 32.44 -5.52
C SER A 524 13.56 33.62 -5.35
N GLU A 525 14.83 33.43 -4.96
CA GLU A 525 15.71 34.55 -4.61
C GLU A 525 17.17 34.49 -5.10
N ALA A 526 17.63 33.47 -5.85
CA ALA A 526 19.06 33.37 -6.22
C ALA A 526 19.34 32.84 -7.63
N THR A 527 20.23 33.53 -8.36
CA THR A 527 20.77 33.20 -9.70
C THR A 527 21.69 31.96 -9.73
N ASP A 528 22.19 31.50 -8.57
CA ASP A 528 23.19 30.42 -8.46
C ASP A 528 22.61 28.98 -8.39
N ASN A 529 21.28 28.82 -8.43
CA ASN A 529 20.63 27.51 -8.29
C ASN A 529 20.81 26.58 -9.50
N ALA A 530 21.04 27.13 -10.70
CA ALA A 530 21.36 26.32 -11.89
C ALA A 530 22.69 25.58 -11.72
N ASP A 531 23.66 26.21 -11.05
CA ASP A 531 25.00 25.66 -10.82
C ASP A 531 24.97 24.49 -9.82
N PHE A 532 24.17 24.59 -8.74
CA PHE A 532 23.98 23.47 -7.80
C PHE A 532 23.34 22.26 -8.47
N ILE A 533 22.23 22.45 -9.19
CA ILE A 533 21.51 21.35 -9.84
C ILE A 533 22.40 20.68 -10.89
N TYR A 534 23.17 21.47 -11.64
CA TYR A 534 24.18 20.96 -12.56
C TYR A 534 25.30 20.20 -11.84
N ALA A 535 25.83 20.74 -10.73
CA ALA A 535 26.85 20.08 -9.91
C ALA A 535 26.35 18.77 -9.30
N LEU A 536 25.10 18.75 -8.81
CA LEU A 536 24.44 17.55 -8.29
C LEU A 536 24.27 16.49 -9.38
N ALA A 537 23.85 16.88 -10.58
CA ALA A 537 23.73 15.96 -11.71
C ALA A 537 25.07 15.35 -12.08
N LYS A 538 26.12 16.18 -12.11
CA LYS A 538 27.49 15.74 -12.37
C LYS A 538 28.00 14.78 -11.28
N SER A 539 27.76 15.07 -10.00
CA SER A 539 28.16 14.20 -8.88
C SER A 539 27.43 12.85 -8.88
N LEU A 540 26.15 12.84 -9.31
CA LEU A 540 25.34 11.62 -9.40
C LEU A 540 25.55 10.87 -10.72
N GLY A 541 26.30 11.42 -11.68
CA GLY A 541 26.45 10.85 -13.02
C GLY A 541 25.14 10.84 -13.83
N GLU A 542 24.17 11.66 -13.45
CA GLU A 542 22.85 11.77 -14.06
C GLU A 542 22.79 12.90 -15.09
N LYS A 543 21.91 12.79 -16.09
CA LYS A 543 21.64 13.86 -17.05
C LYS A 543 20.32 14.56 -16.72
N ILE A 544 20.30 15.89 -16.79
CA ILE A 544 19.08 16.68 -16.62
C ILE A 544 18.43 16.87 -17.99
N ASP A 545 17.17 16.45 -18.10
CA ASP A 545 16.33 16.75 -19.26
C ASP A 545 15.42 17.94 -18.91
N TYR A 546 15.89 19.14 -19.27
CA TYR A 546 15.16 20.39 -19.03
C TYR A 546 13.80 20.46 -19.74
N SER A 547 13.50 19.56 -20.69
CA SER A 547 12.18 19.48 -21.34
C SER A 547 11.14 18.78 -20.46
N LYS A 548 11.55 17.99 -19.46
CA LYS A 548 10.67 17.29 -18.52
C LYS A 548 10.51 18.07 -17.22
N LYS A 549 9.26 18.39 -16.89
CA LYS A 549 8.87 19.26 -15.77
C LYS A 549 9.37 18.82 -14.38
N ASP A 550 9.67 17.53 -14.19
CA ASP A 550 10.06 16.94 -12.91
C ASP A 550 11.54 16.46 -12.84
N SER A 551 12.37 16.69 -13.88
CA SER A 551 13.73 16.14 -13.94
C SER A 551 14.63 16.61 -12.77
N GLU A 552 14.58 17.90 -12.44
CA GLU A 552 15.35 18.47 -11.31
C GLU A 552 14.84 17.95 -9.96
N LYS A 553 13.52 17.73 -9.84
CA LYS A 553 12.91 17.17 -8.64
C LYS A 553 13.36 15.74 -8.39
N ASN A 554 13.44 14.95 -9.46
CA ASN A 554 13.90 13.58 -9.38
C ASN A 554 15.37 13.50 -8.94
N LEU A 555 16.21 14.41 -9.42
CA LEU A 555 17.61 14.50 -9.04
C LEU A 555 17.79 14.84 -7.55
N CYS A 556 17.07 15.84 -7.03
CA CYS A 556 17.08 16.16 -5.61
C CYS A 556 16.58 14.99 -4.75
N LYS A 557 15.58 14.24 -5.25
CA LYS A 557 15.04 13.06 -4.57
C LYS A 557 16.07 11.94 -4.42
N ILE A 558 16.85 11.70 -5.48
CA ILE A 558 17.98 10.76 -5.47
C ILE A 558 19.03 11.19 -4.44
N GLY A 559 19.44 12.46 -4.46
CA GLY A 559 20.41 12.99 -3.49
C GLY A 559 19.94 12.86 -2.02
N ALA A 560 18.68 13.19 -1.75
CA ALA A 560 18.08 13.06 -0.42
C ALA A 560 18.02 11.60 0.05
N LEU A 561 17.72 10.64 -0.84
CA LEU A 561 17.74 9.22 -0.53
C LEU A 561 19.14 8.71 -0.16
N LEU A 562 20.17 9.12 -0.92
CA LEU A 562 21.56 8.72 -0.65
C LEU A 562 22.01 9.17 0.75
N ILE A 563 21.69 10.42 1.11
CA ILE A 563 21.98 10.99 2.44
C ILE A 563 21.19 10.27 3.53
N ALA A 564 19.88 10.07 3.34
CA ALA A 564 19.04 9.37 4.32
C ALA A 564 19.56 7.95 4.62
N ASN A 565 19.89 7.19 3.58
CA ASN A 565 20.42 5.82 3.72
C ASN A 565 21.78 5.82 4.45
N ALA A 566 22.67 6.78 4.15
CA ALA A 566 23.94 6.92 4.85
C ALA A 566 23.77 7.29 6.33
N CYS A 567 22.84 8.20 6.67
CA CYS A 567 22.50 8.53 8.05
C CYS A 567 21.93 7.32 8.81
N ILE A 568 21.03 6.55 8.18
CA ILE A 568 20.48 5.32 8.75
C ILE A 568 21.61 4.32 9.04
N LEU A 569 22.52 4.10 8.09
CA LEU A 569 23.65 3.20 8.29
C LEU A 569 24.60 3.69 9.38
N GLN A 570 24.92 4.99 9.43
CA GLN A 570 25.73 5.59 10.50
C GLN A 570 25.13 5.32 11.88
N LYS A 571 23.83 5.62 12.07
CA LYS A 571 23.13 5.37 13.34
C LYS A 571 23.19 3.89 13.76
N ARG A 572 23.25 2.99 12.79
CA ARG A 572 23.31 1.55 13.05
C ARG A 572 24.72 1.07 13.40
N ILE A 573 25.76 1.58 12.74
CA ILE A 573 27.13 1.18 13.06
C ILE A 573 27.65 1.85 14.34
N GLN A 574 27.20 3.07 14.67
CA GLN A 574 27.71 3.83 15.83
C GLN A 574 27.51 3.11 17.18
N THR A 575 26.49 2.26 17.28
CA THR A 575 26.17 1.50 18.51
C THR A 575 27.06 0.29 18.73
N THR A 576 27.87 -0.07 17.75
CA THR A 576 28.76 -1.23 17.79
C THR A 576 30.07 -0.91 18.51
N ASN A 577 30.66 -1.89 19.19
CA ASN A 577 31.90 -1.69 19.96
C ASN A 577 33.08 -1.14 19.14
N THR A 578 33.10 -1.37 17.83
CA THR A 578 34.13 -0.87 16.91
C THR A 578 34.04 0.64 16.70
N TRP A 579 32.82 1.19 16.71
CA TRP A 579 32.53 2.58 16.35
C TRP A 579 32.16 3.46 17.55
N LYS A 580 31.81 2.83 18.67
CA LYS A 580 31.44 3.48 19.92
C LYS A 580 32.58 4.38 20.42
N GLY A 581 32.33 5.69 20.45
CA GLY A 581 33.30 6.71 20.86
C GLY A 581 34.22 7.25 19.75
N LEU A 582 34.16 6.69 18.53
CA LEU A 582 34.86 7.23 17.34
C LEU A 582 33.96 8.14 16.49
N LEU A 583 32.65 7.88 16.50
CA LEU A 583 31.66 8.72 15.81
C LEU A 583 30.91 9.57 16.82
N ARG A 584 30.59 10.82 16.45
CA ARG A 584 29.64 11.63 17.22
C ARG A 584 28.26 11.01 17.13
N ASP A 585 27.51 11.02 18.23
CA ASP A 585 26.13 10.52 18.19
C ASP A 585 25.29 11.43 17.29
N THR A 586 24.61 10.84 16.31
CA THR A 586 23.68 11.57 15.44
C THR A 586 22.50 12.18 16.20
N THR A 587 22.24 11.78 17.46
CA THR A 587 21.26 12.44 18.34
C THR A 587 21.82 13.70 19.02
N ASP A 588 23.15 13.83 19.12
CA ASP A 588 23.83 14.96 19.74
C ASP A 588 24.19 16.07 18.74
N ILE A 589 23.84 15.90 17.45
CA ILE A 589 23.96 16.93 16.41
C ILE A 589 22.88 17.99 16.65
N ASN A 590 23.00 18.74 17.75
CA ASN A 590 22.10 19.80 18.19
C ASN A 590 22.60 21.18 17.73
N LEU A 591 23.22 21.21 16.56
CA LEU A 591 23.95 22.36 16.02
C LEU A 591 23.15 23.05 14.90
N ASP A 592 23.34 24.36 14.71
CA ASP A 592 22.82 25.08 13.55
C ASP A 592 23.23 24.31 12.28
N GLY A 593 22.29 23.92 11.41
CA GLY A 593 22.51 22.80 10.47
C GLY A 593 23.61 22.96 9.40
N ILE A 594 24.35 24.08 9.40
CA ILE A 594 25.64 24.21 8.69
C ILE A 594 26.72 23.36 9.39
N GLU A 595 26.77 23.36 10.72
CA GLU A 595 27.69 22.53 11.49
C GLU A 595 27.31 21.04 11.44
N ALA A 596 26.03 20.72 11.21
CA ALA A 596 25.57 19.35 10.97
C ALA A 596 26.16 18.74 9.70
N ILE A 597 26.28 19.53 8.62
CA ILE A 597 26.94 19.10 7.37
C ILE A 597 28.41 18.79 7.64
N ASP A 598 29.13 19.70 8.30
CA ASP A 598 30.55 19.51 8.58
C ASP A 598 30.79 18.32 9.52
N SER A 599 29.93 18.11 10.52
CA SER A 599 29.95 16.94 11.41
C SER A 599 29.67 15.62 10.67
N LEU A 600 28.72 15.60 9.72
CA LEU A 600 28.47 14.43 8.88
C LEU A 600 29.69 14.16 7.98
N LYS A 601 30.28 15.18 7.36
CA LYS A 601 31.48 15.02 6.54
C LYS A 601 32.64 14.43 7.33
N GLU A 602 32.92 14.95 8.53
CA GLU A 602 33.97 14.42 9.41
C GLU A 602 33.70 12.96 9.81
N SER A 603 32.46 12.67 10.22
CA SER A 603 32.04 11.31 10.60
C SER A 603 32.15 10.35 9.42
N TRP A 604 31.70 10.75 8.24
CA TRP A 604 31.70 9.92 7.04
C TRP A 604 33.10 9.73 6.47
N GLN A 605 33.99 10.73 6.57
CA GLN A 605 35.41 10.55 6.25
C GLN A 605 36.07 9.54 7.20
N THR A 606 35.74 9.58 8.48
CA THR A 606 36.20 8.58 9.47
C THR A 606 35.67 7.18 9.14
N ILE A 607 34.41 7.09 8.72
CA ILE A 607 33.79 5.84 8.28
C ILE A 607 34.46 5.30 7.00
N LEU A 608 34.72 6.18 6.02
CA LEU A 608 35.41 5.84 4.78
C LEU A 608 36.84 5.33 5.02
N ALA A 609 37.53 5.82 6.06
CA ALA A 609 38.86 5.32 6.44
C ALA A 609 38.84 3.85 6.93
N LYS A 610 37.67 3.32 7.33
CA LYS A 610 37.45 1.91 7.69
C LYS A 610 36.60 1.17 6.67
N ASP A 611 36.48 1.71 5.47
CA ASP A 611 36.00 1.01 4.30
C ASP A 611 34.49 0.77 4.19
N TYR A 612 33.72 1.85 3.97
CA TYR A 612 32.29 1.82 3.66
C TYR A 612 31.96 2.63 2.38
N LYS A 613 32.88 2.63 1.41
CA LYS A 613 32.80 3.46 0.20
C LYS A 613 31.48 3.36 -0.58
N PRO A 614 30.89 2.16 -0.82
CA PRO A 614 29.67 2.05 -1.61
C PRO A 614 28.48 2.85 -1.07
N VAL A 615 28.44 3.09 0.24
CA VAL A 615 27.36 3.84 0.90
C VAL A 615 27.72 5.30 1.12
N PHE A 616 28.88 5.58 1.69
CA PHE A 616 29.21 6.92 2.16
C PHE A 616 29.87 7.81 1.11
N GLU A 617 30.54 7.25 0.10
CA GLU A 617 31.19 8.06 -0.94
C GLU A 617 30.17 8.77 -1.86
N PRO A 618 29.11 8.11 -2.37
CA PRO A 618 28.05 8.79 -3.12
C PRO A 618 27.32 9.83 -2.26
N ALA A 619 27.06 9.52 -1.00
CA ALA A 619 26.40 10.45 -0.08
C ALA A 619 27.28 11.68 0.23
N LEU A 620 28.58 11.49 0.39
CA LEU A 620 29.55 12.56 0.60
C LEU A 620 29.67 13.45 -0.64
N ALA A 621 29.68 12.87 -1.84
CA ALA A 621 29.69 13.62 -3.10
C ALA A 621 28.45 14.51 -3.27
N VAL A 622 27.29 14.08 -2.74
CA VAL A 622 26.09 14.92 -2.66
C VAL A 622 26.26 16.03 -1.61
N LEU A 623 26.76 15.71 -0.41
CA LEU A 623 27.04 16.71 0.63
C LEU A 623 28.05 17.78 0.20
N ASP A 624 28.99 17.44 -0.68
CA ASP A 624 30.03 18.36 -1.16
C ASP A 624 29.52 19.42 -2.13
N VAL A 625 28.45 19.12 -2.87
CA VAL A 625 27.84 20.07 -3.81
C VAL A 625 26.70 20.88 -3.20
N LEU A 626 26.20 20.50 -2.02
CA LEU A 626 25.11 21.23 -1.35
C LEU A 626 25.54 22.65 -0.94
N PRO A 627 24.79 23.69 -1.33
CA PRO A 627 25.11 25.06 -0.93
C PRO A 627 24.99 25.25 0.59
N ARG A 628 25.85 26.11 1.17
CA ARG A 628 25.80 26.47 2.59
C ARG A 628 24.69 27.51 2.84
N ARG A 629 23.45 27.06 2.98
CA ARG A 629 22.26 27.92 3.19
C ARG A 629 21.38 27.41 4.35
N PRO A 630 20.65 28.28 5.05
CA PRO A 630 19.78 27.89 6.17
C PRO A 630 18.72 26.83 5.81
N TYR A 631 18.10 26.91 4.62
CA TYR A 631 17.10 25.91 4.21
C TYR A 631 17.71 24.51 3.95
N ILE A 632 19.00 24.42 3.58
CA ILE A 632 19.70 23.15 3.41
C ILE A 632 20.04 22.55 4.77
N ALA A 633 20.45 23.39 5.72
CA ALA A 633 20.60 23.01 7.11
C ALA A 633 19.31 22.36 7.66
N THR A 634 18.13 22.93 7.38
CA THR A 634 16.83 22.32 7.70
C THR A 634 16.66 20.97 7.02
N CYS A 635 16.95 20.85 5.72
CA CYS A 635 16.84 19.58 5.00
C CYS A 635 17.70 18.47 5.60
N ILE A 636 18.95 18.75 5.96
CA ILE A 636 19.87 17.77 6.55
C ILE A 636 19.38 17.33 7.92
N HIS A 637 18.92 18.26 8.75
CA HIS A 637 18.32 17.95 10.05
C HIS A 637 17.13 17.00 9.94
N MET A 638 16.21 17.26 9.00
CA MET A 638 15.07 16.38 8.75
C MET A 638 15.49 14.95 8.36
N LEU A 639 16.55 14.81 7.55
CA LEU A 639 17.06 13.49 7.15
C LEU A 639 17.73 12.76 8.33
N ILE A 640 18.50 13.47 9.17
CA ILE A 640 19.12 12.92 10.38
C ILE A 640 18.04 12.48 11.38
N GLU A 641 17.06 13.33 11.66
CA GLU A 641 15.97 13.02 12.59
C GLU A 641 15.15 11.81 12.11
N CYS A 642 14.81 11.79 10.82
CA CYS A 642 14.15 10.63 10.23
C CYS A 642 15.00 9.37 10.37
N ALA A 643 16.31 9.44 10.13
CA ALA A 643 17.21 8.31 10.28
C ALA A 643 17.28 7.81 11.74
N ASN A 644 17.36 8.73 12.70
CA ASN A 644 17.37 8.42 14.13
C ASN A 644 16.09 7.73 14.58
N ASN A 645 14.93 8.19 14.09
CA ASN A 645 13.63 7.64 14.46
C ASN A 645 13.41 6.23 13.88
N VAL A 646 13.94 5.94 12.70
CA VAL A 646 13.66 4.67 11.98
C VAL A 646 14.75 3.60 12.15
N ALA A 647 16.00 3.98 12.45
CA ALA A 647 17.12 3.05 12.47
C ALA A 647 16.97 1.93 13.52
N ASP A 648 16.42 2.25 14.69
CA ASP A 648 16.19 1.29 15.76
C ASP A 648 15.04 0.33 15.39
N GLU A 649 13.94 0.84 14.83
CA GLU A 649 12.84 0.01 14.33
C GLU A 649 13.29 -0.96 13.23
N LEU A 650 14.18 -0.52 12.32
CA LEU A 650 14.75 -1.39 11.29
C LEU A 650 15.63 -2.52 11.85
N THR A 651 16.23 -2.30 13.03
CA THR A 651 17.08 -3.29 13.71
C THR A 651 16.24 -4.39 14.33
N ASP A 652 15.13 -4.02 14.99
CA ASP A 652 14.22 -4.97 15.64
C ASP A 652 13.46 -5.84 14.63
N LEU A 653 13.22 -5.33 13.42
CA LEU A 653 12.41 -6.01 12.42
C LEU A 653 13.15 -7.10 11.65
N GLY A 654 14.49 -7.07 11.60
CA GLY A 654 15.29 -8.03 10.82
C GLY A 654 14.85 -8.17 9.35
N TYR A 655 14.13 -7.17 8.84
CA TYR A 655 13.36 -7.23 7.61
C TYR A 655 14.05 -6.45 6.49
N ASP A 656 14.04 -7.02 5.29
CA ASP A 656 14.47 -6.35 4.07
C ASP A 656 13.46 -5.24 3.70
N HIS A 657 13.74 -4.02 4.19
CA HIS A 657 12.99 -2.79 3.94
C HIS A 657 13.44 -2.09 2.65
N ALA A 658 14.60 -2.48 2.10
CA ALA A 658 15.23 -1.81 0.96
C ALA A 658 14.36 -1.88 -0.30
N GLY A 659 13.72 -3.02 -0.56
CA GLY A 659 12.79 -3.19 -1.69
C GLY A 659 11.60 -2.23 -1.67
N SER A 660 10.91 -2.12 -0.52
CA SER A 660 9.76 -1.21 -0.37
C SER A 660 10.16 0.27 -0.49
N LEU A 661 11.31 0.62 0.10
CA LEU A 661 11.91 1.94 0.08
C LEU A 661 12.27 2.37 -1.35
N TYR A 662 12.99 1.53 -2.08
CA TYR A 662 13.44 1.81 -3.43
C TYR A 662 12.28 2.12 -4.39
N HIS A 663 11.19 1.35 -4.35
CA HIS A 663 10.06 1.59 -5.26
C HIS A 663 9.23 2.83 -4.90
N LYS A 664 9.07 3.17 -3.60
CA LYS A 664 8.32 4.39 -3.21
C LYS A 664 9.13 5.67 -3.48
N ILE A 665 10.45 5.59 -3.36
CA ILE A 665 11.30 6.77 -3.39
C ILE A 665 11.93 7.00 -4.76
N MET A 666 12.30 5.96 -5.51
CA MET A 666 12.94 6.17 -6.82
C MET A 666 11.93 6.68 -7.86
N PRO A 667 12.13 7.90 -8.41
CA PRO A 667 11.19 8.51 -9.36
C PRO A 667 10.99 7.68 -10.64
N HIS A 668 12.03 6.95 -11.06
CA HIS A 668 12.07 6.22 -12.33
C HIS A 668 11.97 4.70 -12.17
N ALA A 669 11.77 4.13 -10.97
CA ALA A 669 11.69 2.66 -10.80
C ALA A 669 10.57 2.03 -11.66
N LYS A 670 9.43 2.72 -11.77
CA LYS A 670 8.34 2.35 -12.68
C LYS A 670 8.68 2.58 -14.14
N GLU A 671 9.57 3.51 -14.49
CA GLU A 671 9.95 3.86 -15.86
C GLU A 671 11.03 2.91 -16.41
N THR A 672 11.98 2.48 -15.58
CA THR A 672 13.05 1.52 -15.90
C THR A 672 12.60 0.06 -15.83
N GLY A 673 11.41 -0.21 -15.27
CA GLY A 673 10.90 -1.59 -15.13
C GLY A 673 11.56 -2.36 -14.00
N ALA A 674 12.14 -1.65 -13.04
CA ALA A 674 12.78 -2.21 -11.86
C ALA A 674 11.73 -2.61 -10.81
N TYR A 675 11.02 -3.71 -11.07
CA TYR A 675 10.18 -4.36 -10.07
C TYR A 675 11.09 -5.19 -9.15
N TYR A 676 10.95 -5.04 -7.83
CA TYR A 676 11.69 -5.86 -6.88
C TYR A 676 10.89 -7.12 -6.54
N THR A 677 11.61 -8.21 -6.31
CA THR A 677 11.01 -9.48 -5.90
C THR A 677 10.44 -9.35 -4.49
N ASN A 678 9.24 -9.90 -4.24
CA ASN A 678 8.71 -9.98 -2.88
C ASN A 678 9.63 -10.85 -2.00
N ASN A 679 9.87 -10.44 -0.76
CA ASN A 679 10.79 -11.11 0.17
C ASN A 679 10.46 -12.61 0.38
N LEU A 680 9.17 -12.96 0.48
CA LEU A 680 8.74 -14.36 0.65
C LEU A 680 8.94 -15.16 -0.63
N SER A 681 8.73 -14.54 -1.78
CA SER A 681 8.97 -15.14 -3.10
C SER A 681 10.46 -15.37 -3.36
N ALA A 682 11.30 -14.41 -2.98
CA ALA A 682 12.76 -14.53 -3.01
C ALA A 682 13.24 -15.66 -2.09
N LEU A 683 12.72 -15.72 -0.86
CA LEU A 683 13.04 -16.78 0.10
C LEU A 683 12.67 -18.17 -0.45
N LEU A 684 11.48 -18.32 -1.01
CA LEU A 684 11.03 -19.58 -1.62
C LEU A 684 11.93 -19.98 -2.81
N LEU A 685 12.21 -19.06 -3.73
CA LEU A 685 13.08 -19.30 -4.88
C LEU A 685 14.47 -19.79 -4.44
N VAL A 686 15.08 -19.11 -3.47
CA VAL A 686 16.41 -19.46 -2.98
C VAL A 686 16.41 -20.81 -2.27
N LYS A 687 15.44 -21.09 -1.38
CA LYS A 687 15.33 -22.38 -0.67
C LYS A 687 15.25 -23.57 -1.64
N LEU A 688 14.56 -23.40 -2.76
CA LEU A 688 14.46 -24.43 -3.80
C LEU A 688 15.72 -24.53 -4.68
N SER A 689 16.50 -23.46 -4.76
CA SER A 689 17.70 -23.38 -5.60
C SER A 689 18.95 -23.92 -4.89
N ILE A 690 19.18 -23.46 -3.65
CA ILE A 690 20.28 -23.84 -2.77
C ILE A 690 19.80 -25.02 -1.91
N LYS A 691 20.04 -26.24 -2.38
CA LYS A 691 19.65 -27.47 -1.69
C LYS A 691 20.62 -27.83 -0.56
N LYS A 692 20.21 -28.78 0.29
CA LYS A 692 21.05 -29.31 1.39
C LYS A 692 22.39 -29.89 0.91
N ASP A 693 22.45 -30.40 -0.32
CA ASP A 693 23.62 -30.99 -0.98
C ASP A 693 24.33 -30.03 -1.94
N PHE A 694 23.97 -28.74 -1.96
CA PHE A 694 24.57 -27.74 -2.86
C PHE A 694 26.08 -27.58 -2.65
N VAL A 695 26.53 -27.66 -1.40
CA VAL A 695 27.93 -27.67 -0.97
C VAL A 695 28.01 -28.45 0.35
N ASP A 696 29.19 -28.90 0.74
CA ASP A 696 29.40 -29.40 2.09
C ASP A 696 29.32 -28.25 3.11
N TRP A 697 28.19 -28.15 3.80
CA TRP A 697 27.91 -27.11 4.79
C TRP A 697 28.75 -27.22 6.07
N HIS A 698 29.51 -28.31 6.27
CA HIS A 698 30.50 -28.44 7.35
C HIS A 698 31.87 -27.86 6.95
N ASN A 699 32.12 -27.67 5.65
CA ASN A 699 33.39 -27.22 5.12
C ASN A 699 33.35 -25.73 4.78
N GLU A 700 33.78 -24.89 5.73
CA GLU A 700 33.81 -23.43 5.56
C GLU A 700 34.62 -22.97 4.34
N TYR A 701 35.71 -23.66 3.99
CA TYR A 701 36.50 -23.35 2.80
C TYR A 701 35.71 -23.64 1.51
N ALA A 702 35.04 -24.79 1.42
CA ALA A 702 34.22 -25.12 0.26
C ALA A 702 33.09 -24.09 0.06
N ILE A 703 32.45 -23.64 1.16
CA ILE A 703 31.43 -22.60 1.13
C ILE A 703 32.03 -21.26 0.66
N SER A 704 33.22 -20.90 1.13
CA SER A 704 33.86 -19.62 0.77
C SER A 704 34.30 -19.54 -0.69
N GLN A 705 34.41 -20.67 -1.39
CA GLN A 705 34.72 -20.71 -2.82
C GLN A 705 33.48 -20.59 -3.71
N LEU A 706 32.27 -20.65 -3.14
CA LEU A 706 31.04 -20.52 -3.92
C LEU A 706 30.94 -19.12 -4.51
N LYS A 707 30.33 -19.01 -5.69
CA LYS A 707 30.01 -17.73 -6.33
C LYS A 707 28.54 -17.67 -6.71
N ILE A 708 27.78 -16.81 -6.04
CA ILE A 708 26.36 -16.53 -6.32
C ILE A 708 26.25 -15.11 -6.85
N MET A 709 25.64 -14.94 -8.03
CA MET A 709 25.60 -13.67 -8.73
C MET A 709 24.17 -13.22 -9.06
N ASP A 710 23.90 -11.94 -8.84
CA ASP A 710 22.76 -11.25 -9.46
C ASP A 710 23.26 -10.14 -10.38
N VAL A 711 22.96 -10.28 -11.68
CA VAL A 711 23.42 -9.38 -12.75
C VAL A 711 22.53 -8.14 -12.95
N ALA A 712 21.45 -8.04 -12.17
CA ALA A 712 20.58 -6.87 -12.03
C ALA A 712 20.02 -6.85 -10.60
N CYS A 713 20.91 -6.66 -9.62
CA CYS A 713 20.62 -6.96 -8.22
C CYS A 713 19.57 -6.07 -7.57
N GLY A 714 19.28 -4.90 -8.15
CA GLY A 714 18.37 -3.94 -7.56
C GLY A 714 18.77 -3.63 -6.11
N THR A 715 17.82 -3.76 -5.20
CA THR A 715 18.01 -3.54 -3.75
C THR A 715 18.69 -4.70 -3.01
N GLY A 716 19.11 -5.75 -3.73
CA GLY A 716 19.78 -6.90 -3.15
C GLY A 716 18.85 -7.91 -2.47
N THR A 717 17.54 -7.89 -2.71
CA THR A 717 16.58 -8.79 -2.03
C THR A 717 16.84 -10.27 -2.30
N LEU A 718 17.17 -10.64 -3.55
CA LEU A 718 17.55 -12.01 -3.91
C LEU A 718 18.89 -12.42 -3.28
N LEU A 719 19.83 -11.49 -3.18
CA LEU A 719 21.14 -11.71 -2.54
C LEU A 719 20.99 -11.90 -1.03
N MET A 720 20.19 -11.08 -0.36
CA MET A 720 19.89 -11.21 1.07
C MET A 720 19.15 -12.52 1.37
N ALA A 721 18.17 -12.89 0.53
CA ALA A 721 17.50 -14.19 0.65
C ALA A 721 18.51 -15.35 0.53
N SER A 722 19.48 -15.23 -0.38
CA SER A 722 20.60 -16.18 -0.52
C SER A 722 21.42 -16.29 0.77
N VAL A 723 21.86 -15.15 1.33
CA VAL A 723 22.58 -15.13 2.62
C VAL A 723 21.78 -15.77 3.74
N LYS A 724 20.47 -15.46 3.85
CA LYS A 724 19.60 -16.02 4.89
C LYS A 724 19.50 -17.54 4.81
N VAL A 725 19.22 -18.09 3.62
CA VAL A 725 19.09 -19.55 3.42
C VAL A 725 20.43 -20.26 3.66
N MET A 726 21.54 -19.69 3.21
CA MET A 726 22.87 -20.25 3.48
C MET A 726 23.18 -20.29 4.99
N LYS A 727 22.82 -19.24 5.74
CA LYS A 727 22.94 -19.22 7.21
C LYS A 727 22.08 -20.29 7.86
N GLU A 728 20.86 -20.53 7.37
CA GLU A 728 19.99 -21.61 7.86
C GLU A 728 20.62 -23.00 7.64
N HIS A 729 21.20 -23.26 6.46
CA HIS A 729 21.90 -24.52 6.20
C HIS A 729 23.14 -24.70 7.06
N PHE A 730 23.95 -23.66 7.20
CA PHE A 730 25.14 -23.67 8.04
C PHE A 730 24.81 -23.89 9.52
N ALA A 731 23.79 -23.20 10.04
CA ALA A 731 23.32 -23.37 11.41
C ALA A 731 22.84 -24.80 11.67
N LYS A 732 22.07 -25.39 10.73
CA LYS A 732 21.63 -26.78 10.81
C LYS A 732 22.82 -27.75 10.82
N ALA A 733 23.81 -27.58 9.94
CA ALA A 733 25.01 -28.43 9.89
C ALA A 733 25.84 -28.36 11.18
N HIS A 734 25.87 -27.20 11.84
CA HIS A 734 26.62 -26.98 13.07
C HIS A 734 25.80 -27.10 14.36
N SER A 735 24.54 -27.55 14.29
CA SER A 735 23.62 -27.67 15.43
C SER A 735 23.44 -26.36 16.22
N ILE A 736 23.37 -25.22 15.53
CA ILE A 736 23.15 -23.90 16.12
C ILE A 736 21.64 -23.58 16.13
N ASP A 737 21.07 -23.33 17.30
CA ASP A 737 19.71 -22.79 17.43
C ASP A 737 19.71 -21.29 17.12
N LEU A 738 19.11 -20.90 16.00
CA LEU A 738 19.02 -19.51 15.57
C LEU A 738 18.19 -18.64 16.52
N LYS A 739 17.27 -19.21 17.31
CA LYS A 739 16.44 -18.49 18.30
C LYS A 739 17.17 -18.31 19.63
N ASN A 740 17.86 -19.35 20.11
CA ASN A 740 18.55 -19.37 21.40
C ASN A 740 20.07 -19.48 21.26
N GLN A 741 20.71 -18.47 20.66
CA GLN A 741 22.15 -18.48 20.37
C GLN A 741 22.98 -18.18 21.61
N THR A 742 23.99 -19.02 21.89
CA THR A 742 25.05 -18.67 22.86
C THR A 742 25.90 -17.51 22.33
N VAL A 743 26.70 -16.88 23.19
CA VAL A 743 27.64 -15.83 22.76
C VAL A 743 28.63 -16.34 21.71
N LYS A 744 29.03 -17.62 21.79
CA LYS A 744 29.91 -18.27 20.81
C LYS A 744 29.21 -18.42 19.46
N ASP A 745 27.94 -18.83 19.47
CA ASP A 745 27.15 -19.00 18.25
C ASP A 745 26.91 -17.68 17.54
N LYS A 746 26.61 -16.61 18.28
CA LYS A 746 26.46 -15.25 17.73
C LYS A 746 27.73 -14.80 17.01
N LYS A 747 28.92 -15.03 17.61
CA LYS A 747 30.21 -14.70 16.98
C LYS A 747 30.47 -15.53 15.73
N LYS A 748 30.22 -16.84 15.78
CA LYS A 748 30.39 -17.73 14.62
C LYS A 748 29.45 -17.35 13.48
N MET A 749 28.21 -16.98 13.79
CA MET A 749 27.23 -16.57 12.79
C MET A 749 27.51 -15.19 12.18
N ALA A 750 28.05 -14.26 12.96
CA ALA A 750 28.52 -12.97 12.44
C ALA A 750 29.72 -13.14 11.49
N TYR A 751 30.68 -14.00 11.84
CA TYR A 751 31.82 -14.33 10.96
C TYR A 751 31.37 -15.02 9.68
N PHE A 752 30.47 -16.00 9.78
CA PHE A 752 29.94 -16.67 8.59
C PHE A 752 29.16 -15.71 7.68
N HIS A 753 28.36 -14.80 8.25
CA HIS A 753 27.71 -13.73 7.49
C HIS A 753 28.73 -12.87 6.74
N GLN A 754 29.81 -12.47 7.41
CA GLN A 754 30.90 -11.72 6.80
C GLN A 754 31.52 -12.48 5.62
N LEU A 755 31.87 -13.76 5.82
CA LEU A 755 32.45 -14.61 4.78
C LEU A 755 31.54 -14.74 3.54
N LEU A 756 30.22 -14.86 3.73
CA LEU A 756 29.27 -14.91 2.62
C LEU A 756 29.25 -13.60 1.82
N VAL A 757 29.18 -12.46 2.51
CA VAL A 757 29.06 -11.16 1.85
C VAL A 757 30.36 -10.75 1.14
N GLU A 758 31.53 -11.08 1.70
CA GLU A 758 32.83 -10.75 1.12
C GLU A 758 33.25 -11.70 -0.02
N ASN A 759 32.98 -13.00 0.10
CA ASN A 759 33.55 -13.98 -0.84
C ASN A 759 32.53 -14.61 -1.79
N VAL A 760 31.26 -14.75 -1.36
CA VAL A 760 30.28 -15.57 -2.07
C VAL A 760 29.31 -14.76 -2.91
N ILE A 761 28.82 -13.66 -2.36
CA ILE A 761 27.76 -12.84 -2.97
C ILE A 761 28.34 -11.82 -3.94
N HIS A 762 27.82 -11.81 -5.16
CA HIS A 762 28.19 -10.90 -6.24
C HIS A 762 26.94 -10.21 -6.80
N GLY A 763 26.99 -8.89 -6.98
CA GLY A 763 25.85 -8.10 -7.44
C GLY A 763 26.26 -7.01 -8.42
N LEU A 764 25.50 -6.87 -9.50
CA LEU A 764 25.67 -5.81 -10.49
C LEU A 764 24.37 -5.07 -10.68
N ASP A 765 24.43 -3.74 -10.76
CA ASP A 765 23.30 -2.93 -11.20
C ASP A 765 23.79 -1.71 -11.98
N ILE A 766 22.93 -1.15 -12.83
CA ILE A 766 23.19 0.13 -13.52
C ILE A 766 22.89 1.33 -12.62
N ASN A 767 22.06 1.14 -11.59
CA ASN A 767 21.60 2.19 -10.70
C ASN A 767 22.45 2.22 -9.42
N GLN A 768 23.15 3.33 -9.19
CA GLN A 768 24.03 3.50 -8.04
C GLN A 768 23.28 3.43 -6.70
N CYS A 769 22.06 3.97 -6.61
CA CYS A 769 21.24 3.89 -5.39
C CYS A 769 20.81 2.45 -5.09
N ALA A 770 20.54 1.66 -6.13
CA ALA A 770 20.19 0.25 -5.96
C ALA A 770 21.36 -0.53 -5.33
N VAL A 771 22.57 -0.33 -5.85
CA VAL A 771 23.80 -0.92 -5.28
C VAL A 771 24.04 -0.45 -3.85
N GLN A 772 23.85 0.84 -3.56
CA GLN A 772 23.98 1.41 -2.21
C GLN A 772 23.01 0.75 -1.22
N LEU A 773 21.75 0.56 -1.63
CA LEU A 773 20.73 -0.10 -0.81
C LEU A 773 20.99 -1.59 -0.64
N SER A 774 21.47 -2.27 -1.69
CA SER A 774 21.94 -3.66 -1.60
C SER A 774 23.07 -3.81 -0.58
N ALA A 775 24.04 -2.88 -0.60
CA ALA A 775 25.14 -2.86 0.35
C ALA A 775 24.63 -2.64 1.79
N SER A 776 23.76 -1.64 2.02
CA SER A 776 23.12 -1.42 3.32
C SER A 776 22.35 -2.65 3.79
N ASN A 777 21.60 -3.29 2.89
CA ASN A 777 20.80 -4.48 3.20
C ASN A 777 21.69 -5.65 3.65
N LEU A 778 22.70 -6.01 2.84
CA LEU A 778 23.64 -7.09 3.13
C LEU A 778 24.45 -6.89 4.41
N THR A 779 24.62 -5.65 4.87
CA THR A 779 25.36 -5.32 6.09
C THR A 779 24.47 -5.11 7.32
N LEU A 780 23.13 -5.18 7.17
CA LEU A 780 22.18 -5.03 8.27
C LEU A 780 22.49 -5.95 9.47
N GLY A 781 22.97 -7.17 9.23
CA GLY A 781 23.19 -8.18 10.27
C GLY A 781 24.63 -8.35 10.78
N SER A 782 25.61 -7.62 10.22
CA SER A 782 27.02 -7.76 10.64
C SER A 782 27.80 -6.48 10.30
N PRO A 783 28.21 -5.68 11.31
CA PRO A 783 28.93 -4.42 11.08
C PRO A 783 30.39 -4.62 10.68
N ASN A 784 30.92 -5.85 10.73
CA ASN A 784 32.34 -6.16 10.49
C ASN A 784 32.64 -6.51 9.02
N VAL A 785 31.66 -6.42 8.12
CA VAL A 785 31.86 -6.66 6.68
C VAL A 785 32.79 -5.60 6.10
N ASP A 786 33.84 -6.04 5.40
CA ASP A 786 34.72 -5.19 4.61
C ASP A 786 34.05 -4.81 3.27
N TYR A 787 33.78 -3.52 3.03
CA TYR A 787 33.06 -3.08 1.83
C TYR A 787 33.93 -3.04 0.56
N ASN A 788 35.27 -2.91 0.63
CA ASN A 788 36.11 -3.07 -0.57
C ASN A 788 36.12 -4.54 -1.03
N ARG A 789 35.85 -5.48 -0.12
CA ARG A 789 35.68 -6.90 -0.44
C ARG A 789 34.27 -7.27 -0.85
N MET A 790 33.28 -6.39 -0.71
CA MET A 790 31.94 -6.65 -1.25
C MET A 790 32.00 -6.66 -2.78
N ASN A 791 31.56 -7.76 -3.39
CA ASN A 791 31.53 -7.89 -4.85
C ASN A 791 30.26 -7.23 -5.46
N LEU A 792 29.97 -5.99 -5.04
CA LEU A 792 28.86 -5.18 -5.54
C LEU A 792 29.37 -4.04 -6.42
N HIS A 793 28.91 -3.96 -7.67
CA HIS A 793 29.40 -2.93 -8.60
C HIS A 793 28.30 -2.24 -9.40
N THR A 794 28.47 -0.93 -9.60
CA THR A 794 27.65 -0.12 -10.49
C THR A 794 28.23 -0.12 -11.91
N LEU A 795 27.39 -0.41 -12.90
CA LEU A 795 27.78 -0.48 -14.32
C LEU A 795 27.49 0.82 -15.07
N LYS A 796 28.39 1.21 -15.98
CA LYS A 796 28.19 2.37 -16.87
C LYS A 796 27.07 2.10 -17.90
N GLN A 797 26.16 3.05 -18.10
CA GLN A 797 25.11 2.99 -19.12
C GLN A 797 24.98 4.34 -19.86
N GLY A 798 24.69 4.27 -21.16
CA GLY A 798 24.50 5.44 -22.03
C GLY A 798 25.78 5.87 -22.74
N ILE A 799 25.72 7.02 -23.42
CA ILE A 799 26.86 7.58 -24.15
C ILE A 799 27.88 8.17 -23.17
N GLN A 800 29.09 7.64 -23.21
CA GLN A 800 30.21 8.07 -22.36
C GLN A 800 30.84 9.37 -22.90
N PRO A 801 31.65 10.10 -22.10
CA PRO A 801 32.28 11.35 -22.54
C PRO A 801 33.17 11.22 -23.80
N ASN A 802 33.72 10.03 -24.05
CA ASN A 802 34.49 9.71 -25.25
C ASN A 802 33.61 9.36 -26.48
N GLY A 803 32.29 9.47 -26.37
CA GLY A 803 31.33 9.15 -27.43
C GLY A 803 30.93 7.67 -27.54
N ASN A 804 31.57 6.77 -26.78
CA ASN A 804 31.27 5.34 -26.86
C ASN A 804 29.97 4.99 -26.10
N PRO A 805 29.07 4.19 -26.69
CA PRO A 805 27.89 3.69 -25.97
C PRO A 805 28.26 2.58 -24.98
N LYS A 806 27.67 2.61 -23.78
CA LYS A 806 27.69 1.52 -22.79
C LYS A 806 26.27 1.05 -22.48
N ALA A 807 26.10 -0.25 -22.23
CA ALA A 807 24.79 -0.87 -22.07
C ALA A 807 24.59 -1.56 -20.71
N GLY A 808 25.44 -1.27 -19.71
CA GLY A 808 25.37 -1.89 -18.40
C GLY A 808 25.72 -3.38 -18.45
N SER A 809 24.90 -4.23 -17.82
CA SER A 809 25.17 -5.68 -17.74
C SER A 809 25.24 -6.36 -19.11
N LEU A 810 24.67 -5.76 -20.15
CA LEU A 810 24.75 -6.30 -21.51
C LEU A 810 26.17 -6.34 -22.07
N ASP A 811 27.05 -5.45 -21.59
CA ASP A 811 28.43 -5.41 -22.03
C ASP A 811 29.22 -6.67 -21.64
N ILE A 812 28.74 -7.45 -20.66
CA ILE A 812 29.27 -8.78 -20.31
C ILE A 812 29.27 -9.71 -21.53
N LEU A 813 28.37 -9.52 -22.49
CA LEU A 813 28.27 -10.35 -23.69
C LEU A 813 29.39 -10.06 -24.70
N ASN A 814 30.01 -8.87 -24.66
CA ASN A 814 31.15 -8.52 -25.49
C ASN A 814 32.42 -9.21 -24.97
N GLU A 815 33.35 -9.60 -25.86
CA GLU A 815 34.64 -10.19 -25.48
C GLU A 815 35.79 -9.17 -25.49
N ASP A 816 35.68 -8.12 -26.31
CA ASP A 816 36.74 -7.11 -26.49
C ASP A 816 36.64 -5.92 -25.51
N ASN A 817 35.55 -5.84 -24.74
CA ASN A 817 35.36 -4.77 -23.77
C ASN A 817 35.67 -5.29 -22.36
N GLN A 818 36.79 -4.84 -21.78
CA GLN A 818 36.93 -4.83 -20.32
C GLN A 818 35.67 -4.18 -19.72
N MET A 819 35.07 -4.80 -18.71
CA MET A 819 33.92 -4.21 -18.03
C MET A 819 34.35 -2.86 -17.48
N SER A 820 33.80 -1.79 -18.05
CA SER A 820 34.04 -0.44 -17.56
C SER A 820 33.12 -0.22 -16.35
N LEU A 821 33.54 -0.74 -15.20
CA LEU A 821 32.89 -0.49 -13.93
C LEU A 821 33.00 1.00 -13.60
N ILE A 822 32.02 1.55 -12.89
CA ILE A 822 32.22 2.85 -12.24
C ILE A 822 33.11 2.56 -11.03
N GLN A 823 34.40 2.90 -11.09
CA GLN A 823 35.09 3.23 -9.85
C GLN A 823 34.44 4.51 -9.34
N THR A 824 33.92 4.45 -8.12
CA THR A 824 33.76 5.64 -7.31
C THR A 824 35.05 6.46 -7.40
N PRO A 825 35.00 7.77 -7.72
CA PRO A 825 36.17 8.51 -8.15
C PRO A 825 37.20 8.60 -7.03
N LYS A 826 38.20 7.71 -7.07
CA LYS A 826 39.44 7.90 -6.32
C LYS A 826 40.03 9.24 -6.72
N THR A 827 40.28 10.08 -5.73
CA THR A 827 40.97 11.36 -5.84
C THR A 827 42.24 11.25 -6.70
N ASN A 828 42.29 12.02 -7.79
CA ASN A 828 43.46 12.54 -8.53
C ASN A 828 44.72 11.65 -8.70
N THR A 829 44.60 10.33 -8.66
CA THR A 829 45.67 9.42 -9.04
C THR A 829 45.22 8.63 -10.25
N GLN A 830 45.94 8.80 -11.36
CA GLN A 830 45.79 7.98 -12.57
C GLN A 830 46.07 6.53 -12.20
N VAL A 831 45.03 5.79 -11.82
CA VAL A 831 45.02 4.33 -11.81
C VAL A 831 44.28 3.94 -13.07
N ASN A 832 44.97 3.21 -13.97
CA ASN A 832 44.39 2.69 -15.20
C ASN A 832 43.12 1.86 -14.87
N ASP A 833 42.11 1.95 -15.74
CA ASP A 833 40.83 1.20 -15.70
C ASP A 833 41.01 -0.35 -15.73
N GLU A 834 42.24 -0.87 -15.69
CA GLU A 834 42.57 -2.25 -16.09
C GLU A 834 42.50 -3.32 -14.99
N ASP A 835 42.42 -2.99 -13.69
CA ASP A 835 42.56 -4.00 -12.62
C ASP A 835 41.39 -4.05 -11.61
N ILE A 836 40.16 -4.32 -12.06
CA ILE A 836 39.09 -4.79 -11.16
C ILE A 836 38.74 -6.23 -11.50
N SER A 837 39.12 -7.14 -10.59
CA SER A 837 38.84 -8.58 -10.67
C SER A 837 37.38 -8.86 -10.29
N PHE A 838 36.45 -8.71 -11.24
CA PHE A 838 35.10 -9.27 -11.11
C PHE A 838 35.01 -10.62 -11.85
N PRO A 839 34.42 -11.67 -11.25
CA PRO A 839 34.36 -12.97 -11.92
C PRO A 839 33.40 -12.92 -13.10
N THR A 840 33.93 -13.14 -14.31
CA THR A 840 33.15 -13.17 -15.55
C THR A 840 32.79 -14.60 -16.00
N LYS A 841 33.26 -15.61 -15.27
CA LYS A 841 33.05 -17.05 -15.50
C LYS A 841 33.05 -17.81 -14.17
N ASP A 842 32.69 -19.09 -14.24
CA ASP A 842 32.71 -20.03 -13.12
C ASP A 842 31.82 -19.62 -11.94
N ILE A 843 30.66 -19.04 -12.25
CA ILE A 843 29.62 -18.73 -11.26
C ILE A 843 28.80 -19.98 -10.96
N ASP A 844 28.63 -20.33 -9.69
CA ASP A 844 27.90 -21.53 -9.28
C ASP A 844 26.39 -21.35 -9.39
N MET A 845 25.90 -20.15 -9.10
CA MET A 845 24.48 -19.82 -9.22
C MET A 845 24.28 -18.39 -9.69
N VAL A 846 23.43 -18.21 -10.71
CA VAL A 846 22.92 -16.91 -11.11
C VAL A 846 21.48 -16.82 -10.67
N ILE A 847 21.16 -15.82 -9.83
CA ILE A 847 19.81 -15.52 -9.38
C ILE A 847 19.43 -14.12 -9.85
N MET A 848 18.26 -13.95 -10.46
CA MET A 848 17.89 -12.64 -11.02
C MET A 848 16.37 -12.42 -11.17
N ASN A 849 15.98 -11.15 -11.11
CA ASN A 849 14.70 -10.64 -11.62
C ASN A 849 14.97 -9.60 -12.73
N PRO A 850 15.13 -10.01 -14.00
CA PRO A 850 15.49 -9.07 -15.05
C PRO A 850 14.35 -8.09 -15.37
N PRO A 851 14.66 -6.88 -15.87
CA PRO A 851 13.63 -5.92 -16.25
C PRO A 851 12.76 -6.44 -17.41
N PHE A 852 11.43 -6.39 -17.26
CA PHE A 852 10.45 -6.91 -18.24
C PHE A 852 9.95 -5.87 -19.25
N LYS A 853 10.39 -4.62 -19.15
CA LYS A 853 9.88 -3.52 -19.97
C LYS A 853 10.32 -3.57 -21.43
N ASN A 854 9.54 -2.88 -22.27
CA ASN A 854 9.87 -2.66 -23.66
C ASN A 854 11.02 -1.66 -23.82
N ASN A 855 11.86 -1.87 -24.83
CA ASN A 855 13.04 -1.03 -25.08
C ASN A 855 12.72 0.43 -25.46
N GLU A 856 11.52 0.73 -25.95
CA GLU A 856 11.09 2.10 -26.24
C GLU A 856 10.89 2.93 -24.96
N ASP A 857 10.35 2.31 -23.91
CA ASP A 857 10.13 2.95 -22.61
C ASP A 857 11.43 3.10 -21.82
N ARG A 858 12.31 2.09 -21.89
CA ARG A 858 13.56 1.97 -21.11
C ARG A 858 14.55 3.11 -21.35
N ASN A 859 14.64 3.60 -22.59
CA ASN A 859 15.64 4.60 -22.99
C ASN A 859 15.04 5.99 -23.16
N SER A 860 13.81 6.22 -22.67
CA SER A 860 13.09 7.49 -22.82
C SER A 860 13.77 8.69 -22.13
N GLN A 861 14.80 8.46 -21.30
CA GLN A 861 15.66 9.51 -20.74
C GLN A 861 16.79 9.98 -21.67
N TYR A 862 17.04 9.29 -22.79
CA TYR A 862 18.09 9.65 -23.74
C TYR A 862 17.54 10.34 -24.99
N SER A 863 18.36 11.21 -25.60
CA SER A 863 18.01 11.87 -26.87
C SER A 863 17.82 10.85 -28.00
N ASP A 864 17.06 11.19 -29.05
CA ASP A 864 16.83 10.30 -30.20
C ASP A 864 18.13 9.75 -30.80
N LYS A 865 19.13 10.62 -30.92
CA LYS A 865 20.47 10.27 -31.39
C LYS A 865 21.18 9.26 -30.46
N ASP A 866 21.12 9.47 -29.16
CA ASP A 866 21.72 8.58 -28.16
C ASP A 866 20.99 7.22 -28.12
N ARG A 867 19.65 7.23 -28.22
CA ARG A 867 18.82 6.02 -28.32
C ARG A 867 19.20 5.19 -29.53
N ASP A 868 19.42 5.83 -30.68
CA ASP A 868 19.84 5.14 -31.90
C ASP A 868 21.24 4.55 -31.77
N ALA A 869 22.19 5.28 -31.19
CA ALA A 869 23.54 4.76 -30.93
C ALA A 869 23.54 3.55 -29.98
N MET A 870 22.74 3.60 -28.90
CA MET A 870 22.56 2.46 -27.99
C MET A 870 21.92 1.26 -28.68
N ARG A 871 20.89 1.47 -29.52
CA ARG A 871 20.27 0.41 -30.33
C ARG A 871 21.25 -0.20 -31.33
N GLN A 872 22.14 0.58 -31.92
CA GLN A 872 23.20 0.07 -32.79
C GLN A 872 24.19 -0.81 -32.01
N HIS A 873 24.58 -0.41 -30.80
CA HIS A 873 25.42 -1.22 -29.92
C HIS A 873 24.77 -2.56 -29.56
N GLU A 874 23.47 -2.57 -29.18
CA GLU A 874 22.73 -3.81 -28.93
C GLU A 874 22.65 -4.71 -30.18
N LYS A 875 22.52 -4.12 -31.38
CA LYS A 875 22.57 -4.88 -32.65
C LYS A 875 23.94 -5.50 -32.91
N ILE A 876 25.02 -4.81 -32.57
CA ILE A 876 26.39 -5.35 -32.66
C ILE A 876 26.53 -6.54 -31.72
N ILE A 877 26.10 -6.42 -30.46
CA ILE A 877 26.10 -7.54 -29.49
C ILE A 877 25.37 -8.74 -30.06
N LYS A 878 24.14 -8.55 -30.57
CA LYS A 878 23.38 -9.64 -31.20
C LYS A 878 24.13 -10.25 -32.37
N LYS A 879 24.69 -9.45 -33.28
CA LYS A 879 25.43 -9.93 -34.45
C LYS A 879 26.63 -10.78 -34.05
N THR A 880 27.39 -10.33 -33.05
CA THR A 880 28.55 -11.06 -32.51
C THR A 880 28.12 -12.39 -31.89
N LEU A 881 27.04 -12.41 -31.12
CA LEU A 881 26.50 -13.64 -30.53
C LEU A 881 25.97 -14.61 -31.60
N THR A 882 25.22 -14.11 -32.59
CA THR A 882 24.72 -14.92 -33.73
C THR A 882 25.87 -15.53 -34.52
N ALA A 883 26.99 -14.83 -34.69
CA ALA A 883 28.15 -15.34 -35.40
C ALA A 883 28.83 -16.51 -34.66
N LYS A 884 28.79 -16.53 -33.34
CA LYS A 884 29.38 -17.58 -32.50
C LYS A 884 28.43 -18.75 -32.27
N ASP A 885 27.22 -18.46 -31.86
CA ASP A 885 26.14 -19.41 -31.68
C ASP A 885 24.83 -18.78 -32.12
N LYS A 886 24.38 -19.18 -33.32
CA LYS A 886 23.13 -18.71 -33.91
C LYS A 886 21.96 -18.79 -32.92
N LYS A 887 21.88 -19.87 -32.14
CA LYS A 887 20.80 -20.06 -31.17
C LYS A 887 20.83 -19.04 -30.04
N THR A 888 22.01 -18.65 -29.58
CA THR A 888 22.18 -17.57 -28.59
C THR A 888 21.69 -16.24 -29.14
N GLY A 889 22.04 -15.93 -30.40
CA GLY A 889 21.57 -14.72 -31.07
C GLY A 889 20.05 -14.70 -31.33
N ASP A 890 19.45 -15.85 -31.62
CA ASP A 890 18.00 -15.99 -31.87
C ASP A 890 17.15 -15.71 -30.62
N VAL A 891 17.73 -15.81 -29.42
CA VAL A 891 17.04 -15.45 -28.16
C VAL A 891 16.73 -13.96 -28.10
N ILE A 892 17.60 -13.12 -28.67
CA ILE A 892 17.55 -11.67 -28.49
C ILE A 892 16.41 -11.05 -29.29
N ASP A 893 15.44 -10.47 -28.57
CA ASP A 893 14.35 -9.66 -29.10
C ASP A 893 14.56 -8.19 -28.69
N PHE A 894 14.71 -7.30 -29.68
CA PHE A 894 14.89 -5.87 -29.43
C PHE A 894 13.64 -5.18 -28.90
N ASN A 895 12.50 -5.87 -28.82
CA ASN A 895 11.32 -5.34 -28.14
C ASN A 895 11.45 -5.48 -26.62
N SER A 896 12.19 -6.47 -26.10
CA SER A 896 12.28 -6.76 -24.66
C SER A 896 13.71 -7.03 -24.20
N ILE A 897 14.23 -6.13 -23.35
CA ILE A 897 15.58 -6.22 -22.78
C ILE A 897 15.84 -7.51 -21.99
N ARG A 898 14.80 -8.08 -21.38
CA ARG A 898 14.81 -9.33 -20.64
C ARG A 898 15.51 -10.48 -21.39
N THR A 899 15.41 -10.49 -22.72
CA THR A 899 15.96 -11.55 -23.56
C THR A 899 17.49 -11.58 -23.56
N PHE A 900 18.18 -10.48 -23.27
CA PHE A 900 19.64 -10.44 -23.18
C PHE A 900 20.19 -11.08 -21.89
N PHE A 901 19.39 -11.06 -20.81
CA PHE A 901 19.83 -11.59 -19.50
C PHE A 901 19.99 -13.11 -19.47
N THR A 902 19.28 -13.84 -20.35
CA THR A 902 19.42 -15.29 -20.47
C THR A 902 20.78 -15.70 -21.06
N PRO A 903 21.23 -15.12 -22.18
CA PRO A 903 22.61 -15.26 -22.66
C PRO A 903 23.68 -14.84 -21.64
N ILE A 904 23.45 -13.78 -20.85
CA ILE A 904 24.41 -13.34 -19.82
C ILE A 904 24.60 -14.45 -18.78
N ALA A 905 23.49 -14.99 -18.23
CA ALA A 905 23.57 -16.10 -17.28
C ALA A 905 24.29 -17.31 -17.87
N ASP A 906 23.96 -17.71 -19.09
CA ASP A 906 24.62 -18.84 -19.75
C ASP A 906 26.14 -18.63 -19.93
N LYS A 907 26.58 -17.40 -20.19
CA LYS A 907 28.01 -17.06 -20.35
C LYS A 907 28.79 -17.12 -19.04
N VAL A 908 28.23 -16.63 -17.94
CA VAL A 908 28.95 -16.52 -16.65
C VAL A 908 28.86 -17.79 -15.80
N LEU A 909 27.79 -18.58 -15.95
CA LEU A 909 27.59 -19.80 -15.18
C LEU A 909 28.65 -20.85 -15.48
N ASN A 910 29.10 -21.53 -14.42
CA ASN A 910 29.89 -22.74 -14.51
C ASN A 910 29.22 -23.73 -15.48
N THR A 911 30.00 -24.31 -16.39
CA THR A 911 29.50 -25.15 -17.48
C THR A 911 28.98 -26.50 -17.01
N ASN A 912 29.46 -27.00 -15.86
CA ASN A 912 29.17 -28.35 -15.38
C ASN A 912 28.14 -28.37 -14.24
N ARG A 913 28.22 -27.41 -13.31
CA ARG A 913 27.38 -27.41 -12.09
C ARG A 913 26.51 -26.15 -11.90
N GLY A 914 26.53 -25.23 -12.86
CA GLY A 914 25.83 -23.95 -12.75
C GLY A 914 24.32 -24.09 -12.55
N VAL A 915 23.77 -23.23 -11.68
CA VAL A 915 22.34 -23.14 -11.38
C VAL A 915 21.80 -21.78 -11.83
N LEU A 916 20.72 -21.79 -12.59
CA LEU A 916 20.01 -20.59 -13.02
C LEU A 916 18.66 -20.50 -12.31
N SER A 917 18.51 -19.48 -11.48
CA SER A 917 17.28 -19.15 -10.77
C SER A 917 16.76 -17.81 -11.25
N LYS A 918 15.58 -17.79 -11.86
CA LYS A 918 15.11 -16.61 -12.60
C LYS A 918 13.63 -16.39 -12.42
N ILE A 919 13.20 -15.14 -12.38
CA ILE A 919 11.77 -14.79 -12.51
C ILE A 919 11.46 -14.55 -13.98
N ILE A 920 10.43 -15.22 -14.49
CA ILE A 920 10.03 -15.17 -15.89
C ILE A 920 8.55 -14.82 -15.98
N PRO A 921 8.13 -13.88 -16.85
CA PRO A 921 6.71 -13.62 -17.06
C PRO A 921 6.06 -14.84 -17.71
N VAL A 922 4.88 -15.25 -17.24
CA VAL A 922 4.12 -16.39 -17.78
C VAL A 922 3.85 -16.23 -19.27
N THR A 923 3.70 -14.99 -19.75
CA THR A 923 3.57 -14.69 -21.18
C THR A 923 4.76 -15.18 -22.01
N ALA A 924 5.99 -15.08 -21.49
CA ALA A 924 7.18 -15.62 -22.15
C ALA A 924 7.25 -17.16 -22.09
N CYS A 925 6.47 -17.81 -21.24
CA CYS A 925 6.36 -19.25 -21.18
C CYS A 925 5.42 -19.82 -22.27
N ILE A 926 4.52 -18.98 -22.82
CA ILE A 926 3.45 -19.44 -23.73
C ILE A 926 3.42 -18.74 -25.08
N SER A 927 3.91 -17.50 -25.18
CA SER A 927 3.88 -16.74 -26.43
C SER A 927 4.85 -17.28 -27.47
N SER A 928 4.59 -16.99 -28.74
CA SER A 928 5.53 -17.23 -29.84
C SER A 928 6.82 -16.42 -29.70
N SER A 929 6.75 -15.20 -29.17
CA SER A 929 7.94 -14.36 -28.93
C SER A 929 8.89 -14.92 -27.87
N GLY A 930 8.39 -15.69 -26.90
CA GLY A 930 9.21 -16.37 -25.90
C GLY A 930 9.81 -17.71 -26.36
N LEU A 931 9.34 -18.26 -27.49
CA LEU A 931 9.73 -19.60 -27.96
C LEU A 931 11.25 -19.77 -28.16
N PRO A 932 12.01 -18.80 -28.74
CA PRO A 932 13.45 -18.93 -28.88
C PRO A 932 14.16 -19.09 -27.54
N GLU A 933 13.77 -18.31 -26.53
CA GLU A 933 14.35 -18.39 -25.19
C GLU A 933 14.01 -19.71 -24.48
N ARG A 934 12.76 -20.19 -24.59
CA ARG A 934 12.36 -21.48 -24.01
C ARG A 934 13.19 -22.63 -24.56
N LYS A 935 13.37 -22.67 -25.88
CA LYS A 935 14.20 -23.67 -26.56
C LYS A 935 15.67 -23.55 -26.15
N PHE A 936 16.18 -22.32 -26.04
CA PHE A 936 17.54 -22.08 -25.57
C PHE A 936 17.77 -22.61 -24.16
N LEU A 937 16.88 -22.30 -23.21
CA LEU A 937 16.96 -22.76 -21.83
C LEU A 937 16.88 -24.29 -21.73
N ALA A 938 15.90 -24.92 -22.39
CA ALA A 938 15.72 -26.37 -22.34
C ALA A 938 16.88 -27.16 -22.98
N GLN A 939 17.60 -26.55 -23.94
CA GLN A 939 18.77 -27.17 -24.56
C GLN A 939 20.01 -27.13 -23.67
N ARG A 940 20.20 -26.06 -22.88
CA ARG A 940 21.41 -25.82 -22.09
C ARG A 940 21.27 -26.20 -20.61
N PHE A 941 20.04 -26.30 -20.13
CA PHE A 941 19.72 -26.59 -18.75
C PHE A 941 18.67 -27.69 -18.66
N HIS A 942 18.83 -28.58 -17.69
CA HIS A 942 17.71 -29.34 -17.15
C HIS A 942 16.85 -28.36 -16.34
N ILE A 943 15.67 -28.06 -16.88
CA ILE A 943 14.69 -27.23 -16.19
C ILE A 943 14.07 -28.11 -15.11
N GLU A 944 14.53 -27.92 -13.88
CA GLU A 944 14.09 -28.75 -12.76
C GLU A 944 12.66 -28.40 -12.40
N ARG A 945 12.39 -27.10 -12.17
CA ARG A 945 11.11 -26.62 -11.67
C ARG A 945 10.68 -25.29 -12.28
N ILE A 946 9.38 -25.17 -12.50
CA ILE A 946 8.70 -23.90 -12.79
C ILE A 946 7.54 -23.77 -11.80
N ILE A 947 7.57 -22.73 -10.97
CA ILE A 947 6.57 -22.47 -9.94
C ILE A 947 5.72 -21.27 -10.34
N VAL A 948 4.40 -21.41 -10.32
CA VAL A 948 3.43 -20.40 -10.73
C VAL A 948 2.34 -20.23 -9.68
N SER A 949 1.92 -18.99 -9.43
CA SER A 949 0.77 -18.72 -8.55
C SER A 949 -0.54 -18.76 -9.34
N HIS A 950 -1.53 -19.46 -8.79
CA HIS A 950 -2.92 -19.43 -9.23
C HIS A 950 -3.85 -18.76 -8.21
N ASP A 951 -3.28 -18.02 -7.25
CA ASP A 951 -4.04 -17.18 -6.33
C ASP A 951 -4.78 -16.07 -7.13
N PRO A 952 -6.13 -16.02 -7.13
CA PRO A 952 -6.88 -15.05 -7.91
C PRO A 952 -6.62 -13.60 -7.47
N LYS A 953 -6.20 -13.38 -6.21
CA LYS A 953 -5.85 -12.04 -5.70
C LYS A 953 -4.37 -11.70 -5.90
N ARG A 954 -3.49 -12.69 -6.11
CA ARG A 954 -2.03 -12.46 -6.23
C ARG A 954 -1.31 -13.48 -7.14
N ILE A 955 -1.29 -13.17 -8.44
CA ILE A 955 -0.64 -14.00 -9.46
C ILE A 955 0.86 -13.69 -9.67
N ASN A 956 1.41 -12.69 -8.99
CA ASN A 956 2.76 -12.16 -9.21
C ASN A 956 3.71 -12.40 -8.02
N PHE A 957 4.99 -12.65 -8.32
CA PHE A 957 6.05 -12.90 -7.33
C PHE A 957 6.87 -11.62 -7.02
N SER A 958 6.78 -10.61 -7.87
CA SER A 958 7.34 -9.27 -7.64
C SER A 958 6.28 -8.33 -7.05
N GLU A 959 6.69 -7.29 -6.33
CA GLU A 959 5.77 -6.29 -5.79
C GLU A 959 5.38 -5.23 -6.84
N ASN A 960 4.20 -4.60 -6.67
CA ASN A 960 3.72 -3.48 -7.51
C ASN A 960 3.60 -3.77 -9.01
N THR A 961 3.42 -5.04 -9.38
CA THR A 961 3.18 -5.48 -10.75
C THR A 961 1.87 -6.27 -10.84
N SER A 962 1.22 -6.22 -12.00
CA SER A 962 0.09 -7.10 -12.34
C SER A 962 0.49 -8.15 -13.38
N ILE A 963 1.78 -8.25 -13.68
CA ILE A 963 2.34 -9.24 -14.61
C ILE A 963 2.28 -10.60 -13.91
N HIS A 964 1.63 -11.58 -14.54
CA HIS A 964 1.70 -12.96 -14.08
C HIS A 964 3.13 -13.49 -14.27
N GLU A 965 3.74 -13.91 -13.18
CA GLU A 965 5.14 -14.33 -13.13
C GLU A 965 5.24 -15.79 -12.67
N CYS A 966 6.35 -16.42 -13.02
CA CYS A 966 6.73 -17.72 -12.51
C CYS A 966 8.19 -17.70 -12.04
N LEU A 967 8.48 -18.54 -11.05
CA LEU A 967 9.83 -18.80 -10.57
C LEU A 967 10.39 -19.97 -11.39
N PHE A 968 11.56 -19.79 -11.98
CA PHE A 968 12.24 -20.77 -12.81
C PHE A 968 13.52 -21.24 -12.12
N ILE A 969 13.76 -22.55 -12.12
CA ILE A 969 14.99 -23.18 -11.61
C ILE A 969 15.51 -24.15 -12.65
N GLY A 970 16.67 -23.84 -13.22
CA GLY A 970 17.39 -24.69 -14.17
C GLY A 970 18.78 -25.03 -13.67
N ARG A 971 19.25 -26.25 -13.96
CA ARG A 971 20.63 -26.69 -13.66
C ARG A 971 21.31 -27.12 -14.94
N ARG A 972 22.63 -26.95 -15.04
CA ARG A 972 23.40 -27.50 -16.17
C ARG A 972 23.09 -28.99 -16.33
N HIS A 973 23.01 -29.44 -17.59
CA HIS A 973 22.78 -30.85 -17.89
C HIS A 973 23.95 -31.69 -17.37
N SER A 974 23.60 -32.82 -16.75
CA SER A 974 24.49 -33.93 -16.46
C SER A 974 23.95 -35.19 -17.13
N ASP A 975 24.77 -36.25 -17.22
CA ASP A 975 24.33 -37.54 -17.76
C ASP A 975 23.07 -38.08 -17.06
N SER A 976 22.90 -37.76 -15.77
CA SER A 976 21.75 -38.20 -14.97
C SER A 976 20.48 -37.34 -15.14
N THR A 977 20.54 -36.19 -15.80
CA THR A 977 19.42 -35.21 -15.86
C THR A 977 18.88 -34.97 -17.27
N ILE A 978 19.54 -35.45 -18.32
CA ILE A 978 19.25 -35.07 -19.71
C ILE A 978 17.82 -35.41 -20.20
N ASN A 979 17.22 -36.43 -19.57
CA ASN A 979 15.86 -36.91 -19.85
C ASN A 979 14.92 -36.83 -18.63
N LYS A 980 15.36 -36.19 -17.54
CA LYS A 980 14.48 -36.02 -16.37
C LYS A 980 13.35 -35.05 -16.71
N PRO A 981 12.11 -35.33 -16.27
CA PRO A 981 10.98 -34.44 -16.49
C PRO A 981 11.11 -33.14 -15.67
N THR A 982 10.47 -32.08 -16.15
CA THR A 982 10.31 -30.82 -15.42
C THR A 982 9.09 -30.88 -14.50
N GLU A 983 9.27 -30.37 -13.29
CA GLU A 983 8.20 -30.18 -12.31
C GLU A 983 7.55 -28.80 -12.44
N PHE A 984 6.30 -28.76 -12.87
CA PHE A 984 5.46 -27.58 -12.75
C PHE A 984 4.74 -27.60 -11.41
N ILE A 985 4.97 -26.57 -10.60
CA ILE A 985 4.35 -26.40 -9.29
C ILE A 985 3.35 -25.26 -9.37
N SER A 986 2.07 -25.57 -9.21
CA SER A 986 1.00 -24.59 -9.20
C SER A 986 0.61 -24.30 -7.75
N LEU A 987 0.89 -23.09 -7.27
CA LEU A 987 0.50 -22.66 -5.92
C LEU A 987 -0.99 -22.33 -5.90
N LYS A 988 -1.71 -22.94 -4.95
CA LYS A 988 -3.14 -22.69 -4.69
C LYS A 988 -3.38 -21.29 -4.13
N ARG A 989 -2.46 -20.81 -3.29
CA ARG A 989 -2.42 -19.47 -2.69
C ARG A 989 -0.99 -19.00 -2.46
N MET A 990 -0.78 -17.69 -2.37
CA MET A 990 0.54 -17.12 -2.05
C MET A 990 0.82 -17.16 -0.54
N PRO A 991 2.04 -17.52 -0.10
CA PRO A 991 2.41 -17.46 1.31
C PRO A 991 2.46 -16.01 1.81
N LYS A 992 2.03 -15.80 3.05
CA LYS A 992 1.92 -14.50 3.73
C LYS A 992 2.98 -14.32 4.81
N THR A 993 3.57 -15.40 5.31
CA THR A 993 4.62 -15.38 6.35
C THR A 993 5.84 -16.23 5.96
N PRO A 994 7.02 -16.01 6.57
CA PRO A 994 8.17 -16.89 6.39
C PRO A 994 7.92 -18.35 6.81
N GLU A 995 7.06 -18.58 7.81
CA GLU A 995 6.66 -19.90 8.27
C GLU A 995 5.85 -20.62 7.19
N GLU A 996 4.88 -19.95 6.56
CA GLU A 996 4.14 -20.50 5.42
C GLU A 996 5.05 -20.79 4.22
N VAL A 997 6.11 -19.98 3.99
CA VAL A 997 7.11 -20.30 2.96
C VAL A 997 7.82 -21.62 3.25
N GLU A 998 8.12 -21.91 4.53
CA GLU A 998 8.71 -23.20 4.92
C GLU A 998 7.72 -24.34 4.66
N GLU A 999 6.43 -24.17 4.98
CA GLU A 999 5.41 -25.17 4.68
C GLU A 999 5.29 -25.45 3.17
N VAL A 1000 5.29 -24.40 2.35
CA VAL A 1000 5.29 -24.53 0.88
C VAL A 1000 6.56 -25.23 0.39
N TYR A 1001 7.72 -24.89 0.93
CA TYR A 1001 8.98 -25.55 0.60
C TYR A 1001 8.93 -27.05 0.92
N GLN A 1002 8.47 -27.43 2.11
CA GLN A 1002 8.31 -28.84 2.48
C GLN A 1002 7.28 -29.55 1.60
N ALA A 1003 6.16 -28.90 1.27
CA ALA A 1003 5.18 -29.41 0.33
C ALA A 1003 5.79 -29.70 -1.06
N ILE A 1004 6.67 -28.83 -1.56
CA ILE A 1004 7.36 -29.00 -2.84
C ILE A 1004 8.41 -30.11 -2.78
N GLU A 1005 9.11 -30.28 -1.67
CA GLU A 1005 10.11 -31.35 -1.53
C GLU A 1005 9.50 -32.74 -1.26
N ASN A 1006 8.31 -32.81 -0.65
CA ASN A 1006 7.61 -34.07 -0.41
C ASN A 1006 7.13 -34.73 -1.71
N ASN A 1007 7.18 -36.06 -1.83
CA ASN A 1007 6.76 -36.80 -3.04
C ASN A 1007 5.23 -36.83 -3.29
N THR A 1008 4.46 -35.94 -2.64
CA THR A 1008 3.02 -35.80 -2.86
C THR A 1008 2.74 -34.92 -4.08
N ASN A 1009 1.90 -35.40 -4.99
CA ASN A 1009 1.49 -34.65 -6.18
C ASN A 1009 0.53 -33.49 -5.87
N GLU A 1010 -0.14 -33.53 -4.72
CA GLU A 1010 -1.12 -32.52 -4.32
C GLU A 1010 -1.21 -32.43 -2.79
N ASN A 1011 -1.41 -31.21 -2.28
CA ASN A 1011 -1.74 -30.93 -0.89
C ASN A 1011 -2.46 -29.57 -0.78
N GLN A 1012 -2.62 -29.06 0.44
CA GLN A 1012 -3.28 -27.77 0.70
C GLN A 1012 -2.58 -26.56 0.07
N TRP A 1013 -1.29 -26.65 -0.27
CA TRP A 1013 -0.51 -25.53 -0.79
C TRP A 1013 -0.34 -25.58 -2.30
N ILE A 1014 -0.16 -26.77 -2.88
CA ILE A 1014 0.30 -26.93 -4.26
C ILE A 1014 -0.35 -28.09 -5.00
N THR A 1015 -0.33 -27.98 -6.34
CA THR A 1015 -0.52 -29.08 -7.28
C THR A 1015 0.77 -29.25 -8.11
N LYS A 1016 1.22 -30.49 -8.32
CA LYS A 1016 2.44 -30.81 -9.09
C LYS A 1016 2.11 -31.50 -10.40
N THR A 1017 2.78 -31.06 -11.47
CA THR A 1017 2.65 -31.64 -12.81
C THR A 1017 4.02 -31.95 -13.40
N GLN A 1018 4.26 -33.21 -13.72
CA GLN A 1018 5.47 -33.63 -14.43
C GLN A 1018 5.28 -33.45 -15.94
N TRP A 1019 6.28 -32.87 -16.61
CA TRP A 1019 6.30 -32.66 -18.06
C TRP A 1019 7.59 -33.19 -18.68
N SER A 1020 7.50 -33.90 -19.81
CA SER A 1020 8.67 -34.58 -20.36
C SER A 1020 9.71 -33.61 -20.94
N ALA A 1021 10.98 -34.01 -20.85
CA ALA A 1021 12.10 -33.24 -21.36
C ALA A 1021 11.97 -32.91 -22.87
N ASP A 1022 11.39 -33.82 -23.65
CA ASP A 1022 11.20 -33.61 -25.09
C ASP A 1022 10.22 -32.48 -25.39
N LEU A 1023 9.12 -32.39 -24.63
CA LEU A 1023 8.17 -31.29 -24.77
C LEU A 1023 8.79 -29.96 -24.33
N MET A 1024 9.59 -29.98 -23.26
CA MET A 1024 10.34 -28.80 -22.83
C MET A 1024 11.32 -28.33 -23.91
N LYS A 1025 12.03 -29.26 -24.58
CA LYS A 1025 12.95 -28.97 -25.71
C LYS A 1025 12.21 -28.45 -26.94
N MET A 1026 10.96 -28.86 -27.16
CA MET A 1026 10.08 -28.27 -28.19
C MET A 1026 9.60 -26.85 -27.83
N GLY A 1027 9.78 -26.43 -26.58
CA GLY A 1027 9.34 -25.14 -26.06
C GLY A 1027 7.88 -25.12 -25.62
N ASP A 1028 7.30 -26.29 -25.32
CA ASP A 1028 5.95 -26.43 -24.78
C ASP A 1028 6.00 -26.35 -23.25
N TRP A 1029 5.79 -25.15 -22.71
CA TRP A 1029 5.69 -24.89 -21.28
C TRP A 1029 4.25 -24.53 -20.89
N THR A 1030 3.26 -25.02 -21.65
CA THR A 1030 1.85 -24.73 -21.42
C THR A 1030 1.30 -25.11 -20.02
N PRO A 1031 1.89 -26.04 -19.24
CA PRO A 1031 1.40 -26.33 -17.90
C PRO A 1031 1.42 -25.15 -16.92
N VAL A 1032 2.26 -24.12 -17.12
CA VAL A 1032 2.26 -22.90 -16.28
C VAL A 1032 0.90 -22.20 -16.23
N GLN A 1033 0.01 -22.56 -17.14
CA GLN A 1033 -1.27 -21.91 -17.31
C GLN A 1033 -2.36 -22.49 -16.42
N TRP A 1034 -2.15 -23.68 -15.87
CA TRP A 1034 -3.21 -24.50 -15.29
C TRP A 1034 -2.87 -24.85 -13.85
N LEU A 1035 -3.84 -24.69 -12.95
CA LEU A 1035 -3.72 -25.27 -11.61
C LEU A 1035 -3.74 -26.79 -11.73
N ASN A 1036 -4.67 -27.32 -12.53
CA ASN A 1036 -4.78 -28.75 -12.77
C ASN A 1036 -3.92 -29.21 -13.95
N GLY A 1037 -2.88 -30.00 -13.64
CA GLY A 1037 -1.96 -30.58 -14.62
C GLY A 1037 -2.54 -31.50 -15.70
N LYS A 1038 -3.80 -31.95 -15.55
CA LYS A 1038 -4.46 -32.80 -16.54
C LYS A 1038 -4.89 -32.00 -17.78
N LEU A 1039 -5.30 -30.75 -17.61
CA LEU A 1039 -5.79 -29.88 -18.70
C LEU A 1039 -4.80 -29.69 -19.85
N PRO A 1040 -3.51 -29.35 -19.62
CA PRO A 1040 -2.55 -29.21 -20.72
C PRO A 1040 -2.28 -30.54 -21.45
N ARG A 1041 -2.39 -31.70 -20.77
CA ARG A 1041 -2.26 -33.03 -21.40
C ARG A 1041 -3.42 -33.31 -22.33
N ILE A 1042 -4.64 -33.06 -21.86
CA ILE A 1042 -5.87 -33.18 -22.64
C ILE A 1042 -5.79 -32.30 -23.91
N CYS A 1043 -5.35 -31.05 -23.78
CA CYS A 1043 -5.19 -30.15 -24.93
C CYS A 1043 -4.27 -30.77 -25.99
N LYS A 1044 -3.16 -31.36 -25.55
CA LYS A 1044 -2.18 -31.99 -26.44
C LYS A 1044 -2.72 -33.23 -27.13
N GLU A 1045 -3.44 -34.08 -26.40
CA GLU A 1045 -4.12 -35.26 -26.95
C GLU A 1045 -5.07 -34.84 -28.08
N ILE A 1046 -5.91 -33.83 -27.84
CA ILE A 1046 -6.83 -33.26 -28.84
C ILE A 1046 -6.06 -32.73 -30.05
N GLU A 1047 -5.02 -31.92 -29.83
CA GLU A 1047 -4.23 -31.29 -30.91
C GLU A 1047 -3.46 -32.30 -31.76
N SER A 1048 -3.10 -33.46 -31.19
CA SER A 1048 -2.38 -34.54 -31.86
C SER A 1048 -3.27 -35.52 -32.64
N SER A 1049 -4.60 -35.43 -32.46
CA SER A 1049 -5.53 -36.37 -33.09
C SER A 1049 -5.56 -36.24 -34.61
N GLU A 1050 -5.41 -37.36 -35.32
CA GLU A 1050 -5.45 -37.42 -36.78
C GLU A 1050 -6.84 -37.17 -37.37
N SER A 1051 -7.90 -37.26 -36.56
CA SER A 1051 -9.29 -37.00 -36.96
C SER A 1051 -9.60 -35.50 -37.16
N PHE A 1052 -8.63 -34.63 -36.86
CA PHE A 1052 -8.76 -33.18 -36.94
C PHE A 1052 -7.69 -32.54 -37.82
N GLU A 1053 -8.02 -31.38 -38.38
CA GLU A 1053 -7.12 -30.57 -39.20
C GLU A 1053 -7.11 -29.11 -38.73
N PRO A 1054 -6.02 -28.35 -38.94
CA PRO A 1054 -6.00 -26.92 -38.69
C PRO A 1054 -7.13 -26.20 -39.43
N MET A 1055 -7.84 -25.30 -38.74
CA MET A 1055 -8.95 -24.55 -39.32
C MET A 1055 -8.55 -23.76 -40.57
N GLY A 1056 -7.33 -23.21 -40.58
CA GLY A 1056 -6.79 -22.43 -41.69
C GLY A 1056 -6.59 -23.21 -42.99
N ASP A 1057 -6.53 -24.55 -42.92
CA ASP A 1057 -6.40 -25.40 -44.11
C ASP A 1057 -7.72 -25.47 -44.90
N ARG A 1058 -8.86 -25.24 -44.23
CA ARG A 1058 -10.20 -25.29 -44.85
C ARG A 1058 -10.86 -23.92 -44.99
N TYR A 1059 -10.76 -23.08 -43.96
CA TYR A 1059 -11.51 -21.83 -43.88
C TYR A 1059 -10.58 -20.62 -43.89
N SER A 1060 -10.91 -19.65 -44.74
CA SER A 1060 -10.24 -18.35 -44.73
C SER A 1060 -10.75 -17.53 -43.54
N ILE A 1061 -9.87 -17.30 -42.55
CA ILE A 1061 -10.07 -16.32 -41.48
C ILE A 1061 -9.40 -15.02 -41.92
N LYS A 1062 -10.14 -13.92 -41.95
CA LYS A 1062 -9.60 -12.63 -42.41
C LYS A 1062 -9.37 -11.68 -41.21
N PRO A 1063 -8.22 -10.97 -41.15
CA PRO A 1063 -7.88 -10.12 -40.01
C PRO A 1063 -8.79 -8.90 -39.94
N GLN A 1064 -9.58 -8.79 -38.87
CA GLN A 1064 -10.46 -7.64 -38.65
C GLN A 1064 -10.82 -7.46 -37.18
N ALA A 1065 -10.32 -6.38 -36.57
CA ALA A 1065 -10.86 -5.86 -35.31
C ALA A 1065 -10.38 -4.43 -35.04
N SER A 1066 -9.07 -4.23 -34.95
CA SER A 1066 -8.49 -2.93 -34.54
C SER A 1066 -8.81 -1.79 -35.50
N SER A 1067 -8.83 -2.08 -36.81
CA SER A 1067 -9.09 -1.06 -37.83
C SER A 1067 -10.57 -0.79 -38.12
N ILE A 1068 -11.51 -1.63 -37.66
CA ILE A 1068 -12.96 -1.39 -37.86
C ILE A 1068 -13.38 -0.17 -37.04
N ARG A 1069 -12.93 -0.07 -35.78
CA ARG A 1069 -13.22 1.08 -34.90
C ARG A 1069 -12.68 2.41 -35.42
N THR A 1070 -11.58 2.37 -36.18
CA THR A 1070 -10.99 3.57 -36.78
C THR A 1070 -11.61 3.93 -38.13
N THR A 1071 -12.32 3.00 -38.78
CA THR A 1071 -12.83 3.13 -40.16
C THR A 1071 -14.31 3.46 -40.22
N PHE A 1072 -15.11 2.95 -39.29
CA PHE A 1072 -16.55 3.15 -39.23
C PHE A 1072 -16.97 4.05 -38.05
N GLU A 1073 -18.13 4.69 -38.14
CA GLU A 1073 -18.79 5.46 -37.09
C GLU A 1073 -20.25 5.05 -36.89
N ARG A 1074 -20.77 5.22 -35.67
CA ARG A 1074 -22.11 4.78 -35.31
C ARG A 1074 -23.16 5.62 -36.02
N CYS A 1075 -24.19 4.97 -36.57
CA CYS A 1075 -25.30 5.64 -37.26
C CYS A 1075 -26.66 5.08 -36.85
N ASP A 1076 -27.72 5.72 -37.33
CA ASP A 1076 -29.08 5.19 -37.25
C ASP A 1076 -29.22 3.97 -38.19
N PRO A 1077 -29.98 2.92 -37.80
CA PRO A 1077 -30.26 1.78 -38.67
C PRO A 1077 -30.90 2.16 -40.02
N ASN A 1078 -31.59 3.30 -40.10
CA ASN A 1078 -32.27 3.77 -41.31
C ASN A 1078 -31.37 4.61 -42.23
N ASP A 1079 -30.10 4.86 -41.86
CA ASP A 1079 -29.15 5.55 -42.72
C ASP A 1079 -28.87 4.70 -43.99
N LYS A 1080 -28.79 5.33 -45.17
CA LYS A 1080 -28.62 4.63 -46.45
C LYS A 1080 -27.32 3.83 -46.53
N GLU A 1081 -26.29 4.27 -45.81
CA GLU A 1081 -25.00 3.59 -45.73
C GLU A 1081 -24.85 2.71 -44.48
N ALA A 1082 -25.92 2.52 -43.71
CA ALA A 1082 -25.90 1.74 -42.48
C ALA A 1082 -25.50 0.29 -42.77
N LYS A 1083 -24.43 -0.15 -42.10
CA LYS A 1083 -23.93 -1.52 -42.12
C LYS A 1083 -24.13 -2.16 -40.73
N PRO A 1084 -24.67 -3.38 -40.65
CA PRO A 1084 -24.78 -4.10 -39.39
C PRO A 1084 -23.39 -4.61 -38.94
N VAL A 1085 -23.03 -4.34 -37.69
CA VAL A 1085 -21.72 -4.67 -37.13
C VAL A 1085 -21.84 -5.28 -35.74
N PHE A 1086 -21.01 -6.29 -35.48
CA PHE A 1086 -20.76 -6.85 -34.15
C PHE A 1086 -19.78 -5.94 -33.41
N TRP A 1087 -20.29 -4.91 -32.74
CA TRP A 1087 -19.47 -3.85 -32.16
C TRP A 1087 -18.96 -4.20 -30.76
N SER A 1088 -19.81 -4.78 -29.93
CA SER A 1088 -19.51 -5.17 -28.56
C SER A 1088 -19.25 -6.67 -28.43
N ILE A 1089 -18.23 -7.01 -27.65
CA ILE A 1089 -17.95 -8.38 -27.18
C ILE A 1089 -18.50 -8.63 -25.76
N SER A 1090 -19.31 -7.71 -25.24
CA SER A 1090 -19.90 -7.86 -23.91
C SER A 1090 -20.70 -9.16 -23.82
N SER A 1091 -20.35 -10.00 -22.85
CA SER A 1091 -21.07 -11.23 -22.55
C SER A 1091 -22.49 -11.00 -22.06
N LYS A 1092 -22.85 -9.76 -21.67
CA LYS A 1092 -24.23 -9.37 -21.37
C LYS A 1092 -25.09 -9.23 -22.62
N ILE A 1093 -24.48 -8.94 -23.78
CA ILE A 1093 -25.18 -8.74 -25.05
C ILE A 1093 -25.19 -10.04 -25.86
N ARG A 1094 -24.09 -10.80 -25.83
CA ARG A 1094 -23.93 -12.04 -26.60
C ARG A 1094 -24.10 -13.26 -25.70
N THR A 1095 -25.33 -13.74 -25.62
CA THR A 1095 -25.71 -14.89 -24.78
C THR A 1095 -26.05 -16.15 -25.58
N THR A 1096 -26.32 -16.05 -26.88
CA THR A 1096 -26.80 -17.18 -27.72
C THR A 1096 -25.90 -17.42 -28.95
N MET A 1097 -25.82 -18.68 -29.40
CA MET A 1097 -25.02 -19.04 -30.60
C MET A 1097 -25.61 -18.45 -31.88
N LEU A 1098 -26.94 -18.32 -31.99
CA LEU A 1098 -27.59 -17.48 -33.00
C LEU A 1098 -27.63 -16.05 -32.48
N SER A 1099 -26.73 -15.21 -32.99
CA SER A 1099 -26.56 -13.82 -32.56
C SER A 1099 -27.00 -12.83 -33.64
N LYS A 1100 -27.36 -11.62 -33.20
CA LYS A 1100 -27.68 -10.49 -34.10
C LYS A 1100 -26.65 -9.36 -33.92
N PRO A 1101 -26.38 -8.57 -34.95
CA PRO A 1101 -25.58 -7.34 -34.84
C PRO A 1101 -26.12 -6.41 -33.74
N ASP A 1102 -25.24 -5.82 -32.94
CA ASP A 1102 -25.60 -4.91 -31.83
C ASP A 1102 -25.46 -3.43 -32.19
N SER A 1103 -24.92 -3.13 -33.37
CA SER A 1103 -24.71 -1.76 -33.80
C SER A 1103 -24.85 -1.59 -35.30
N TRP A 1104 -25.30 -0.42 -35.71
CA TRP A 1104 -25.32 0.03 -37.09
C TRP A 1104 -24.27 1.11 -37.28
N GLN A 1105 -23.46 0.96 -38.32
CA GLN A 1105 -22.27 1.73 -38.55
C GLN A 1105 -22.18 2.19 -40.01
N LYS A 1106 -21.65 3.38 -40.27
CA LYS A 1106 -21.36 3.87 -41.61
C LYS A 1106 -19.88 4.24 -41.79
N PRO A 1107 -19.36 4.32 -43.02
CA PRO A 1107 -17.98 4.75 -43.25
C PRO A 1107 -17.72 6.17 -42.74
N LYS A 1108 -16.57 6.41 -42.11
CA LYS A 1108 -16.13 7.78 -41.78
C LYS A 1108 -15.78 8.58 -43.05
N ALA A 1109 -16.00 9.89 -43.01
CA ALA A 1109 -15.53 10.81 -44.04
C ALA A 1109 -14.03 10.59 -44.30
N ASN A 1110 -13.66 10.23 -45.55
CA ASN A 1110 -12.30 9.88 -46.01
C ASN A 1110 -11.82 8.44 -45.76
N LYS A 1111 -12.70 7.51 -45.36
CA LYS A 1111 -12.35 6.09 -45.19
C LYS A 1111 -13.23 5.12 -46.01
N SER A 1112 -14.04 5.61 -46.95
CA SER A 1112 -15.01 4.80 -47.71
C SER A 1112 -14.39 3.61 -48.46
N SER A 1113 -13.23 3.78 -49.10
CA SER A 1113 -12.52 2.68 -49.77
C SER A 1113 -12.05 1.59 -48.78
N LEU A 1114 -11.52 2.00 -47.63
CA LEU A 1114 -11.09 1.08 -46.57
C LEU A 1114 -12.30 0.39 -45.91
N ALA A 1115 -13.41 1.12 -45.74
CA ALA A 1115 -14.66 0.60 -45.23
C ALA A 1115 -15.25 -0.46 -46.18
N GLN A 1116 -15.23 -0.21 -47.49
CA GLN A 1116 -15.67 -1.18 -48.49
C GLN A 1116 -14.80 -2.45 -48.46
N LYS A 1117 -13.46 -2.28 -48.44
CA LYS A 1117 -12.52 -3.41 -48.32
C LYS A 1117 -12.84 -4.28 -47.09
N TYR A 1118 -13.21 -3.66 -45.98
CA TYR A 1118 -13.61 -4.39 -44.78
C TYR A 1118 -15.01 -5.00 -44.90
N TRP A 1119 -15.96 -4.31 -45.49
CA TRP A 1119 -17.32 -4.81 -45.72
C TRP A 1119 -17.37 -6.01 -46.66
N ASP A 1120 -16.42 -6.12 -47.60
CA ASP A 1120 -16.24 -7.28 -48.48
C ASP A 1120 -15.75 -8.53 -47.71
N LEU A 1121 -15.34 -8.38 -46.45
CA LEU A 1121 -14.96 -9.49 -45.57
C LEU A 1121 -16.09 -9.94 -44.64
N ARG A 1122 -17.29 -9.37 -44.75
CA ARG A 1122 -18.45 -9.76 -43.93
C ARG A 1122 -18.75 -11.26 -44.06
N SER A 1123 -19.26 -11.85 -42.98
CA SER A 1123 -19.70 -13.24 -42.97
C SER A 1123 -20.88 -13.43 -42.01
N ASN A 1124 -21.62 -14.50 -42.19
CA ASN A 1124 -22.59 -15.04 -41.24
C ASN A 1124 -21.93 -15.80 -40.08
N VAL A 1125 -20.66 -16.20 -40.22
CA VAL A 1125 -19.88 -16.89 -39.18
C VAL A 1125 -18.77 -15.98 -38.66
N LEU A 1126 -18.78 -15.76 -37.35
CA LEU A 1126 -17.84 -14.87 -36.67
C LEU A 1126 -17.20 -15.59 -35.48
N ILE A 1127 -15.89 -15.45 -35.31
CA ILE A 1127 -15.13 -15.94 -34.17
C ILE A 1127 -14.49 -14.78 -33.41
N SER A 1128 -14.61 -14.76 -32.09
CA SER A 1128 -14.04 -13.69 -31.27
C SER A 1128 -12.52 -13.79 -31.24
N GLU A 1129 -11.82 -12.65 -31.38
CA GLU A 1129 -10.35 -12.62 -31.27
C GLU A 1129 -9.85 -12.63 -29.82
N LYS A 1130 -10.77 -12.50 -28.86
CA LYS A 1130 -10.49 -12.40 -27.43
C LYS A 1130 -11.69 -12.81 -26.60
N MET A 1131 -11.45 -13.19 -25.36
CA MET A 1131 -12.50 -13.57 -24.42
C MET A 1131 -12.10 -13.16 -23.01
N ASP A 1132 -13.08 -12.81 -22.18
CA ASP A 1132 -12.92 -12.72 -20.73
C ASP A 1132 -13.17 -14.11 -20.14
N THR A 1133 -12.23 -14.69 -19.41
CA THR A 1133 -12.39 -16.05 -18.86
C THR A 1133 -13.42 -16.13 -17.74
N GLN A 1134 -13.69 -15.01 -17.06
CA GLN A 1134 -14.62 -14.95 -15.94
C GLN A 1134 -16.05 -14.67 -16.40
N SER A 1135 -16.21 -13.69 -17.29
CA SER A 1135 -17.52 -13.24 -17.77
C SER A 1135 -17.91 -13.80 -19.13
N GLY A 1136 -16.96 -14.35 -19.89
CA GLY A 1136 -17.18 -14.86 -21.24
C GLY A 1136 -18.05 -16.11 -21.27
N ARG A 1137 -18.83 -16.22 -22.35
CA ARG A 1137 -19.83 -17.28 -22.56
C ARG A 1137 -19.54 -18.11 -23.80
N LEU A 1138 -19.28 -17.43 -24.92
CA LEU A 1138 -19.17 -18.01 -26.25
C LEU A 1138 -18.02 -17.35 -27.02
N VAL A 1139 -17.41 -18.10 -27.93
CA VAL A 1139 -16.30 -17.66 -28.79
C VAL A 1139 -16.73 -17.59 -30.26
N GLY A 1140 -17.60 -18.51 -30.69
CA GLY A 1140 -18.16 -18.55 -32.04
C GLY A 1140 -19.62 -18.11 -32.08
N VAL A 1141 -20.03 -17.39 -33.12
CA VAL A 1141 -21.44 -17.05 -33.37
C VAL A 1141 -21.83 -17.24 -34.83
N TYR A 1142 -23.10 -17.56 -35.04
CA TYR A 1142 -23.78 -17.53 -36.32
C TYR A 1142 -24.77 -16.36 -36.35
N SER A 1143 -24.86 -15.66 -37.47
CA SER A 1143 -25.80 -14.56 -37.71
C SER A 1143 -26.59 -14.80 -38.98
N ASN A 1144 -27.89 -14.52 -38.96
CA ASN A 1144 -28.72 -14.54 -40.18
C ASN A 1144 -28.45 -13.32 -41.10
N ILE A 1145 -27.60 -12.40 -40.66
CA ILE A 1145 -27.22 -11.20 -41.38
C ILE A 1145 -25.70 -11.19 -41.49
N ASP A 1146 -25.19 -11.14 -42.73
CA ASP A 1146 -23.77 -10.95 -42.99
C ASP A 1146 -23.27 -9.70 -42.29
N SER A 1147 -22.21 -9.82 -41.50
CA SER A 1147 -21.68 -8.71 -40.71
C SER A 1147 -20.18 -8.78 -40.57
N VAL A 1148 -19.59 -7.66 -40.16
CA VAL A 1148 -18.19 -7.58 -39.69
C VAL A 1148 -18.19 -7.37 -38.17
N GLY A 1149 -17.06 -7.61 -37.51
CA GLY A 1149 -16.95 -7.43 -36.06
C GLY A 1149 -15.80 -6.53 -35.64
N SER A 1150 -16.02 -5.65 -34.67
CA SER A 1150 -14.94 -4.79 -34.13
C SER A 1150 -13.95 -5.53 -33.23
N ALA A 1151 -14.28 -6.77 -32.85
CA ALA A 1151 -13.45 -7.72 -32.10
C ALA A 1151 -13.83 -9.18 -32.43
N PHE A 1152 -14.46 -9.39 -33.59
CA PHE A 1152 -14.73 -10.70 -34.15
C PHE A 1152 -14.16 -10.76 -35.57
N MET A 1153 -13.52 -11.87 -35.89
CA MET A 1153 -13.01 -12.15 -37.23
C MET A 1153 -14.05 -12.93 -38.04
N SER A 1154 -14.22 -12.52 -39.29
CA SER A 1154 -15.08 -13.20 -40.23
C SER A 1154 -14.44 -14.47 -40.76
N VAL A 1155 -15.25 -15.52 -40.83
CA VAL A 1155 -14.84 -16.83 -41.37
C VAL A 1155 -15.70 -17.14 -42.58
N SER A 1156 -15.08 -17.32 -43.74
CA SER A 1156 -15.81 -17.64 -44.96
C SER A 1156 -16.18 -19.13 -45.01
N THR A 1157 -17.48 -19.43 -45.01
CA THR A 1157 -18.03 -20.79 -45.11
C THR A 1157 -18.98 -20.90 -46.29
N GLN A 1158 -18.89 -21.95 -47.10
CA GLN A 1158 -19.73 -22.14 -48.30
C GLN A 1158 -21.00 -22.97 -48.04
N ASP A 1159 -21.02 -23.75 -46.96
CA ASP A 1159 -22.12 -24.65 -46.61
C ASP A 1159 -22.65 -24.32 -45.21
N GLU A 1160 -23.96 -24.07 -45.12
CA GLU A 1160 -24.65 -23.68 -43.88
C GLU A 1160 -24.60 -24.76 -42.80
N LYS A 1161 -24.65 -26.04 -43.16
CA LYS A 1161 -24.57 -27.16 -42.22
C LYS A 1161 -23.22 -27.16 -41.51
N TYR A 1162 -22.13 -27.02 -42.27
CA TYR A 1162 -20.78 -26.96 -41.72
C TYR A 1162 -20.56 -25.65 -40.94
N ALA A 1163 -21.09 -24.53 -41.41
CA ALA A 1163 -21.03 -23.25 -40.71
C ALA A 1163 -21.61 -23.32 -39.29
N LYS A 1164 -22.82 -23.87 -39.16
CA LYS A 1164 -23.51 -24.05 -37.87
C LYS A 1164 -22.85 -25.11 -36.99
N GLY A 1165 -22.44 -26.24 -37.58
CA GLY A 1165 -21.67 -27.26 -36.87
C GLY A 1165 -20.34 -26.72 -36.32
N LEU A 1166 -19.69 -25.82 -37.06
CA LEU A 1166 -18.44 -25.18 -36.66
C LEU A 1166 -18.64 -24.23 -35.48
N VAL A 1167 -19.74 -23.47 -35.46
CA VAL A 1167 -20.12 -22.63 -34.32
C VAL A 1167 -20.42 -23.48 -33.08
N ALA A 1168 -21.05 -24.65 -33.21
CA ALA A 1168 -21.20 -25.58 -32.09
C ALA A 1168 -19.86 -26.11 -31.59
N TRP A 1169 -18.94 -26.49 -32.50
CA TRP A 1169 -17.60 -26.95 -32.15
C TRP A 1169 -16.80 -25.89 -31.39
N TRP A 1170 -16.74 -24.64 -31.85
CA TRP A 1170 -15.98 -23.58 -31.18
C TRP A 1170 -16.46 -23.26 -29.77
N ASN A 1171 -17.74 -23.49 -29.51
CA ASN A 1171 -18.30 -23.29 -28.18
C ASN A 1171 -18.26 -24.56 -27.32
N SER A 1172 -17.78 -25.69 -27.83
CA SER A 1172 -17.59 -26.92 -27.04
C SER A 1172 -16.40 -26.82 -26.09
N THR A 1173 -16.42 -27.60 -25.02
CA THR A 1173 -15.33 -27.68 -24.04
C THR A 1173 -13.98 -28.04 -24.67
N PRO A 1174 -13.86 -29.03 -25.59
CA PRO A 1174 -12.58 -29.34 -26.24
C PRO A 1174 -11.96 -28.16 -27.00
N CYS A 1175 -12.75 -27.43 -27.80
CA CYS A 1175 -12.22 -26.29 -28.55
C CYS A 1175 -11.82 -25.13 -27.61
N LEU A 1176 -12.60 -24.90 -26.55
CA LEU A 1176 -12.26 -23.89 -25.54
C LEU A 1176 -10.94 -24.22 -24.83
N LEU A 1177 -10.71 -25.50 -24.52
CA LEU A 1177 -9.45 -25.95 -23.93
C LEU A 1177 -8.26 -25.60 -24.84
N MET A 1178 -8.32 -25.94 -26.13
CA MET A 1178 -7.26 -25.59 -27.08
C MET A 1178 -7.04 -24.08 -27.22
N LEU A 1179 -8.13 -23.30 -27.32
CA LEU A 1179 -8.06 -21.84 -27.37
C LEU A 1179 -7.40 -21.27 -26.12
N LEU A 1180 -7.83 -21.72 -24.93
CA LEU A 1180 -7.25 -21.28 -23.67
C LEU A 1180 -5.81 -21.76 -23.52
N ASN A 1181 -5.44 -22.93 -24.01
CA ASN A 1181 -4.06 -23.42 -23.97
C ASN A 1181 -3.12 -22.56 -24.84
N ALA A 1182 -3.66 -21.89 -25.85
CA ALA A 1182 -2.96 -20.97 -26.76
C ALA A 1182 -3.14 -19.48 -26.42
N ARG A 1183 -3.57 -19.13 -25.19
CA ARG A 1183 -3.79 -17.73 -24.79
C ARG A 1183 -2.50 -16.91 -24.82
N THR A 1184 -2.63 -15.63 -25.17
CA THR A 1184 -1.52 -14.68 -25.18
C THR A 1184 -1.83 -13.44 -24.35
N LYS A 1185 -0.78 -12.76 -23.88
CA LYS A 1185 -0.79 -11.50 -23.11
C LYS A 1185 -1.35 -11.54 -21.68
N LYS A 1186 -2.61 -11.94 -21.49
CA LYS A 1186 -3.28 -11.96 -20.18
C LYS A 1186 -4.03 -13.27 -19.99
N MET A 1187 -3.96 -13.82 -18.78
CA MET A 1187 -4.62 -15.08 -18.45
C MET A 1187 -6.14 -14.95 -18.32
N THR A 1188 -6.60 -13.85 -17.69
CA THR A 1188 -8.04 -13.58 -17.49
C THR A 1188 -8.72 -12.95 -18.70
N TYR A 1189 -7.93 -12.47 -19.66
CA TYR A 1189 -8.42 -11.83 -20.87
C TYR A 1189 -7.58 -12.25 -22.07
N PRO A 1190 -7.60 -13.54 -22.42
CA PRO A 1190 -6.86 -14.08 -23.55
C PRO A 1190 -7.19 -13.33 -24.85
N GLN A 1191 -6.14 -12.98 -25.58
CA GLN A 1191 -6.25 -12.56 -26.98
C GLN A 1191 -5.57 -13.60 -27.86
N TRP A 1192 -6.20 -13.96 -28.96
CA TRP A 1192 -5.67 -14.91 -29.93
C TRP A 1192 -5.17 -14.17 -31.16
N SER A 1193 -3.97 -14.54 -31.61
CA SER A 1193 -3.46 -14.06 -32.89
C SER A 1193 -4.20 -14.76 -34.04
N LEU A 1194 -4.20 -14.15 -35.23
CA LEU A 1194 -4.74 -14.79 -36.42
C LEU A 1194 -4.10 -16.16 -36.66
N ASN A 1195 -2.78 -16.26 -36.50
CA ASN A 1195 -2.05 -17.52 -36.66
C ASN A 1195 -2.52 -18.59 -35.66
N HIS A 1196 -2.83 -18.20 -34.42
CA HIS A 1196 -3.38 -19.13 -33.43
C HIS A 1196 -4.75 -19.63 -33.87
N LEU A 1197 -5.67 -18.74 -34.24
CA LEU A 1197 -7.01 -19.13 -34.68
C LEU A 1197 -6.97 -20.03 -35.93
N LEU A 1198 -6.06 -19.76 -36.88
CA LEU A 1198 -5.83 -20.62 -38.05
C LEU A 1198 -5.29 -22.01 -37.66
N SER A 1199 -4.50 -22.10 -36.59
CA SER A 1199 -3.91 -23.37 -36.12
C SER A 1199 -4.85 -24.22 -35.26
N ILE A 1200 -5.94 -23.66 -34.74
CA ILE A 1200 -6.93 -24.41 -33.94
C ILE A 1200 -7.50 -25.54 -34.80
N LYS A 1201 -7.45 -26.76 -34.26
CA LYS A 1201 -7.97 -27.97 -34.89
C LYS A 1201 -9.51 -28.02 -34.91
N ILE A 1202 -10.04 -28.49 -36.04
CA ILE A 1202 -11.46 -28.75 -36.28
C ILE A 1202 -11.65 -30.16 -36.88
N PRO A 1203 -12.82 -30.79 -36.74
CA PRO A 1203 -13.06 -32.11 -37.33
C PRO A 1203 -12.81 -32.13 -38.86
N LYS A 1204 -12.13 -33.16 -39.36
CA LYS A 1204 -11.94 -33.37 -40.81
C LYS A 1204 -13.28 -33.50 -41.56
N PRO A 1205 -13.34 -33.27 -42.89
CA PRO A 1205 -14.61 -33.17 -43.60
C PRO A 1205 -15.39 -34.49 -43.60
N ASP A 1206 -14.67 -35.60 -43.59
CA ASP A 1206 -15.15 -36.98 -43.53
C ASP A 1206 -15.57 -37.43 -42.12
N ASN A 1207 -15.37 -36.60 -41.09
CA ASN A 1207 -15.77 -36.94 -39.73
C ASN A 1207 -17.32 -37.00 -39.62
N PRO A 1208 -17.92 -38.13 -39.20
CA PRO A 1208 -19.37 -38.31 -39.18
C PRO A 1208 -20.08 -37.38 -38.17
N ALA A 1209 -19.36 -36.81 -37.21
CA ALA A 1209 -19.91 -35.97 -36.16
C ALA A 1209 -20.38 -34.59 -36.64
N TRP A 1210 -20.09 -34.18 -37.89
CA TRP A 1210 -20.61 -32.91 -38.45
C TRP A 1210 -22.14 -32.85 -38.42
N ASN A 1211 -22.82 -33.98 -38.61
CA ASN A 1211 -24.27 -34.03 -38.50
C ASN A 1211 -24.75 -33.82 -37.05
N ASP A 1212 -24.10 -34.47 -36.09
CA ASP A 1212 -24.41 -34.32 -34.67
C ASP A 1212 -24.16 -32.89 -34.16
N LEU A 1213 -23.04 -32.26 -34.58
CA LEU A 1213 -22.71 -30.88 -34.24
C LEU A 1213 -23.75 -29.89 -34.80
N TYR A 1214 -24.19 -30.10 -36.04
CA TYR A 1214 -25.26 -29.31 -36.65
C TYR A 1214 -26.58 -29.46 -35.88
N GLN A 1215 -26.98 -30.69 -35.53
CA GLN A 1215 -28.20 -30.93 -34.76
C GLN A 1215 -28.12 -30.33 -33.35
N ALA A 1216 -26.95 -30.39 -32.71
CA ALA A 1216 -26.72 -29.76 -31.42
C ALA A 1216 -26.83 -28.23 -31.49
N PHE A 1217 -26.32 -27.61 -32.56
CA PHE A 1217 -26.53 -26.18 -32.83
C PHE A 1217 -28.03 -25.88 -32.95
N GLU A 1218 -28.75 -26.56 -33.85
CA GLU A 1218 -30.18 -26.29 -34.10
C GLU A 1218 -31.04 -26.44 -32.82
N ALA A 1219 -30.75 -27.44 -32.00
CA ALA A 1219 -31.45 -27.69 -30.73
C ALA A 1219 -31.17 -26.64 -29.63
N THR A 1220 -30.10 -25.85 -29.76
CA THR A 1220 -29.64 -24.94 -28.70
C THR A 1220 -29.37 -23.50 -29.13
N LYS A 1221 -29.49 -23.18 -30.42
CA LYS A 1221 -29.11 -21.87 -31.02
C LYS A 1221 -29.70 -20.64 -30.33
N ASN A 1222 -30.91 -20.75 -29.77
CA ASN A 1222 -31.64 -19.66 -29.10
C ASN A 1222 -31.57 -19.73 -27.56
N LYS A 1223 -30.91 -20.74 -26.99
CA LYS A 1223 -30.79 -20.90 -25.54
C LYS A 1223 -29.57 -20.14 -25.04
N GLU A 1224 -29.69 -19.52 -23.87
CA GLU A 1224 -28.59 -18.81 -23.22
C GLU A 1224 -27.46 -19.77 -22.86
N MET A 1225 -26.25 -19.44 -23.31
CA MET A 1225 -25.01 -20.08 -22.89
C MET A 1225 -24.50 -19.38 -21.63
N LEU A 1226 -24.31 -20.14 -20.55
CA LEU A 1226 -23.79 -19.63 -19.29
C LEU A 1226 -22.29 -19.33 -19.41
N THR A 1227 -21.78 -18.58 -18.43
CA THR A 1227 -20.36 -18.22 -18.34
C THR A 1227 -19.48 -19.45 -18.12
N LEU A 1228 -18.16 -19.32 -18.34
CA LEU A 1228 -17.23 -20.44 -18.13
C LEU A 1228 -17.19 -20.94 -16.69
N LYS A 1229 -17.27 -20.05 -15.69
CA LYS A 1229 -17.37 -20.46 -14.27
C LYS A 1229 -18.62 -21.29 -13.96
N ASP A 1230 -19.68 -21.14 -14.76
CA ASP A 1230 -20.95 -21.87 -14.64
C ASP A 1230 -21.07 -22.97 -15.72
N ALA A 1231 -19.95 -23.34 -16.38
CA ALA A 1231 -19.97 -24.28 -17.50
C ALA A 1231 -20.55 -25.65 -17.11
N GLU A 1232 -20.33 -26.10 -15.86
CA GLU A 1232 -20.88 -27.35 -15.34
C GLU A 1232 -22.42 -27.37 -15.27
N LYS A 1233 -23.04 -26.22 -14.98
CA LYS A 1233 -24.49 -26.04 -14.93
C LYS A 1233 -25.09 -25.75 -16.31
N CYS A 1234 -24.27 -25.45 -17.31
CA CYS A 1234 -24.72 -25.02 -18.63
C CYS A 1234 -25.28 -26.17 -19.48
N GLN A 1235 -26.61 -26.25 -19.61
CA GLN A 1235 -27.26 -27.27 -20.41
C GLN A 1235 -26.93 -27.18 -21.91
N VAL A 1236 -26.76 -25.95 -22.43
CA VAL A 1236 -26.33 -25.75 -23.83
C VAL A 1236 -24.97 -26.39 -24.08
N ARG A 1237 -24.00 -26.15 -23.18
CA ARG A 1237 -22.66 -26.71 -23.29
C ARG A 1237 -22.66 -28.24 -23.18
N LYS A 1238 -23.49 -28.81 -22.31
CA LYS A 1238 -23.68 -30.27 -22.22
C LYS A 1238 -24.14 -30.89 -23.54
N THR A 1239 -25.09 -30.27 -24.23
CA THR A 1239 -25.60 -30.77 -25.52
C THR A 1239 -24.56 -30.72 -26.63
N ILE A 1240 -23.81 -29.62 -26.76
CA ILE A 1240 -22.75 -29.52 -27.77
C ILE A 1240 -21.55 -30.41 -27.44
N ASP A 1241 -21.22 -30.59 -26.15
CA ASP A 1241 -20.14 -31.47 -25.70
C ASP A 1241 -20.44 -32.94 -26.01
N LYS A 1242 -21.71 -33.36 -25.95
CA LYS A 1242 -22.14 -34.69 -26.38
C LYS A 1242 -21.86 -34.94 -27.87
N ALA A 1243 -22.09 -33.94 -28.72
CA ALA A 1243 -21.73 -34.03 -30.14
C ALA A 1243 -20.21 -33.98 -30.35
N ALA A 1244 -19.49 -33.16 -29.56
CA ALA A 1244 -18.03 -33.08 -29.59
C ALA A 1244 -17.35 -34.39 -29.15
N ALA A 1245 -17.93 -35.12 -28.19
CA ALA A 1245 -17.45 -36.45 -27.75
C ALA A 1245 -17.41 -37.44 -28.90
N LYS A 1246 -18.47 -37.48 -29.72
CA LYS A 1246 -18.51 -38.29 -30.94
C LYS A 1246 -17.45 -37.88 -31.95
N ALA A 1247 -17.19 -36.57 -32.11
CA ALA A 1247 -16.17 -36.07 -33.02
C ALA A 1247 -14.75 -36.51 -32.60
N LEU A 1248 -14.51 -36.57 -31.29
CA LEU A 1248 -13.25 -37.03 -30.68
C LEU A 1248 -13.14 -38.56 -30.58
N GLY A 1249 -14.24 -39.30 -30.68
CA GLY A 1249 -14.27 -40.75 -30.48
C GLY A 1249 -14.12 -41.18 -29.02
N ILE A 1250 -14.52 -40.34 -28.07
CA ILE A 1250 -14.38 -40.58 -26.62
C ILE A 1250 -15.74 -40.61 -25.89
N PRO A 1251 -15.83 -41.19 -24.69
CA PRO A 1251 -17.05 -41.18 -23.88
C PRO A 1251 -17.50 -39.77 -23.48
N GLU A 1252 -18.82 -39.55 -23.42
CA GLU A 1252 -19.41 -38.26 -22.98
C GLU A 1252 -18.98 -37.87 -21.56
N GLN A 1253 -18.71 -38.87 -20.71
CA GLN A 1253 -18.24 -38.67 -19.33
C GLN A 1253 -16.87 -37.99 -19.27
N GLU A 1254 -15.97 -38.24 -20.23
CA GLU A 1254 -14.64 -37.63 -20.23
C GLU A 1254 -14.73 -36.12 -20.46
N ILE A 1255 -15.50 -35.68 -21.47
CA ILE A 1255 -15.70 -34.24 -21.70
C ILE A 1255 -16.44 -33.59 -20.51
N ALA A 1256 -17.35 -34.32 -19.86
CA ALA A 1256 -17.98 -33.82 -18.64
C ALA A 1256 -16.98 -33.56 -17.51
N GLN A 1257 -15.99 -34.44 -17.33
CA GLN A 1257 -14.88 -34.23 -16.39
C GLN A 1257 -14.03 -33.03 -16.80
N TRP A 1258 -13.66 -32.92 -18.08
CA TRP A 1258 -12.88 -31.79 -18.59
C TRP A 1258 -13.59 -30.45 -18.35
N ARG A 1259 -14.90 -30.41 -18.55
CA ARG A 1259 -15.73 -29.22 -18.30
C ARG A 1259 -15.79 -28.85 -16.82
N SER A 1260 -15.86 -29.84 -15.93
CA SER A 1260 -15.84 -29.62 -14.48
C SER A 1260 -14.48 -29.06 -14.04
N LEU A 1261 -13.37 -29.67 -14.49
CA LEU A 1261 -12.01 -29.17 -14.23
C LEU A 1261 -11.84 -27.73 -14.73
N LEU A 1262 -12.29 -27.44 -15.95
CA LEU A 1262 -12.21 -26.10 -16.54
C LEU A 1262 -12.99 -25.06 -15.73
N ALA A 1263 -14.20 -25.38 -15.28
CA ALA A 1263 -15.02 -24.47 -14.47
C ALA A 1263 -14.40 -24.15 -13.10
N LYS A 1264 -13.61 -25.10 -12.57
CA LYS A 1264 -12.92 -25.02 -11.28
C LYS A 1264 -11.57 -24.29 -11.33
N GLU A 1265 -10.99 -24.06 -12.50
CA GLU A 1265 -9.71 -23.33 -12.59
C GLU A 1265 -9.81 -21.91 -11.99
N PRO A 1266 -8.93 -21.49 -11.07
CA PRO A 1266 -8.99 -20.16 -10.44
C PRO A 1266 -8.97 -19.00 -11.45
N THR A 1267 -8.28 -19.16 -12.57
CA THR A 1267 -8.25 -18.16 -13.65
C THR A 1267 -9.59 -18.00 -14.38
N ILE A 1268 -10.55 -18.89 -14.14
CA ILE A 1268 -11.91 -18.90 -14.70
C ILE A 1268 -12.93 -18.60 -13.61
N SER A 1269 -12.88 -19.33 -12.48
CA SER A 1269 -13.83 -19.18 -11.37
C SER A 1269 -13.65 -17.88 -10.59
N ASN A 1270 -12.44 -17.32 -10.59
CA ASN A 1270 -12.01 -16.23 -9.71
C ASN A 1270 -12.20 -16.54 -8.21
N LYS A 1271 -12.16 -17.83 -7.85
CA LYS A 1271 -12.24 -18.35 -6.48
C LYS A 1271 -10.91 -18.97 -6.07
N TYR A 1272 -10.67 -19.04 -4.76
CA TYR A 1272 -9.52 -19.75 -4.22
C TYR A 1272 -9.67 -21.25 -4.44
N ALA A 1273 -8.56 -21.96 -4.63
CA ALA A 1273 -8.59 -23.41 -4.82
C ALA A 1273 -9.22 -24.11 -3.59
N ASP A 1274 -8.90 -23.66 -2.38
CA ASP A 1274 -9.42 -24.22 -1.12
C ASP A 1274 -10.95 -24.09 -1.02
N GLU A 1275 -11.52 -22.98 -1.49
CA GLU A 1275 -12.98 -22.78 -1.54
C GLU A 1275 -13.66 -23.75 -2.53
N ILE A 1276 -12.96 -24.10 -3.61
CA ILE A 1276 -13.48 -25.01 -4.63
C ILE A 1276 -13.49 -26.46 -4.12
N GLU A 1277 -12.48 -26.85 -3.35
CA GLU A 1277 -12.37 -28.18 -2.74
C GLU A 1277 -13.39 -28.40 -1.60
N SER A 1278 -13.68 -27.37 -0.80
CA SER A 1278 -14.66 -27.45 0.29
C SER A 1278 -16.13 -27.61 -0.14
N GLN A 1279 -16.43 -27.45 -1.44
CA GLN A 1279 -17.77 -27.64 -2.01
C GLN A 1279 -18.02 -29.08 -2.52
N GLU A 1280 -17.00 -29.94 -2.51
CA GLU A 1280 -17.11 -31.39 -2.73
C GLU A 1280 -17.38 -32.14 -1.42
#